data_AF-A0A1W9W388-F1
#
_entry.id   AF-A0A1W9W388-F1
#
_cell.length_a   1.000
_cell.length_b   1.000
_cell.length_c   1.000
_cell.angle_alpha   90.00
_cell.angle_beta   90.00
_cell.angle_gamma   90.00
#
_symmetry.space_group_name_H-M   'P 1'
#
loop_
_entity.id
_entity.type
_entity.pdbx_description
1 polymer ?
#
loop_
_entity_poly.entity_id
_entity_poly.type
_entity_poly.pdbx_seq_one_letter_code
_entity_poly.pdbx_strand_id
1 'polypeptide(L)'
;MLKIIPLGGLGEIGLNMMVIQSDSHMVVIDAGLMFPDDYMPGVDLVIPDFTYLRENRGKIDAVILTHGHEDHIGALPFLLKEFSVPVFGTGFTLDLLREKLIEHTLPQDADLRTIIPGEIHEIGPFTVEGIRVNHSIVDGMGLAIETPEGFILHSGDFRIDPTPVDEQMTDLIRFAHFGEKGVLAFFSDSTNAEKEGYTLSERDVKKTLRDYFLASRGRLIVASFASNITRIQEIISLAEEFDRKVVFNGRSMITNVGIAKTHGFIHFHEDLEITEKKMKSLPDNQVVIVTTGSQGEPMSALSRMARGQHKGIIIHKGDTIILSSRFIPGNEKAITSVINKLYALGADVIYENVSDIHTSGHARQAELKVMLSLVRPQYFIPIHGEYRHLVKHAQIARDMGMEEDHVLIARDGDVISFRGGSGEINDTITTGRTFVDGKGVGDIEETVLRDRRKLRNHGVVMIQMVLDEQTGKILFGPKITSRGFVYENQGQFILEDAQGIVLEVIDEIETPLPVEKASPPKSKTKEAQSKSPQPEQPENPGHPLKKEIRGLILLLLAVVLGGSLLSYHPSDKLFWNVAGNLGKAHNLFGTVGAHLSGGLFDLLGIGAFWLPLILFVLSFITFKGRSLSSPVKGMITVLIMLTSFSALLCLQFERGLIYRGTVMTAGGLIGLHIAGFSITILNFFGSYVLLAAIFVISLLTVTRLSFGSIFSRLGLWTLEIFRKIKDIITKRKERKKRAKKTMVARDKIKKKPKVNIVETPKKEPTPPPRQKRFEFMQQSGEFQLPSLDLLETPPENTNITFQRDTLEMNARRLEKKLEDFGVKGAVVEILPGPVITMYEYKPAPGIKISKVAGLSDDLALTLRAQSIRIVAPIPGKAAIGIEIPNNQREMVYFKELLSSSAYTDTKSKLPIALGKDITGSAVVADLAKMPHLLVAGATGTGKSVSINAMIQSLLYTTTPETARFLMVDPKRIELSVYQDIPHLLHPVVTEPKDANNALKWAVREMERRYMLLSDRGVRNIDSYNQKIVKQAKKKYPVKEGGKEGGKEGDEAGGEAGGEDRGIDRHLPYIIIIIDELADLMMVSSKEVEESITRLAQMARAAGIHLIIATQRPSVNVLTGTIKANFPTRLSFQVSSKVDSRTILDTNGAEHLLGDGDMLFMPPGVGKIQRIHGAYISDEEVKEVADFLRSQKKPDYDSTILAVMVEEESTGEEPVEMDEKFNEAVEVVCKSGQASISMVQRKLRVGYNRAARMIEVMETEGIVGPSDGVRPRQVYGRKGD
;
A
#
# COMPACT_ATOMS: atom_id res chain seq x y z
N MET A 1 27.03 7.54 35.63
CA MET A 1 26.08 7.86 34.55
C MET A 1 25.60 6.55 33.97
N LEU A 2 24.32 6.26 34.16
CA LEU A 2 23.67 5.05 33.68
C LEU A 2 23.25 5.24 32.22
N LYS A 3 23.50 4.22 31.39
CA LYS A 3 23.07 4.17 29.99
C LYS A 3 22.27 2.89 29.76
N ILE A 4 21.13 3.00 29.09
CA ILE A 4 20.31 1.88 28.67
C ILE A 4 20.16 1.96 27.16
N ILE A 5 20.53 0.88 26.48
CA ILE A 5 20.73 0.86 25.03
C ILE A 5 20.02 -0.37 24.45
N PRO A 6 18.83 -0.22 23.85
CA PRO A 6 18.16 -1.29 23.11
C PRO A 6 18.94 -1.57 21.83
N LEU A 7 19.37 -2.81 21.65
CA LEU A 7 20.05 -3.29 20.43
C LEU A 7 19.09 -3.97 19.45
N GLY A 8 17.90 -4.33 19.92
CA GLY A 8 16.80 -4.89 19.15
C GLY A 8 15.53 -5.00 20.00
N GLY A 9 14.37 -5.08 19.35
CA GLY A 9 13.06 -5.23 20.00
C GLY A 9 12.24 -3.94 20.11
N LEU A 10 12.76 -2.78 19.67
CA LEU A 10 12.00 -1.52 19.62
C LEU A 10 11.63 -1.09 18.21
N GLY A 11 10.33 -1.04 17.94
CA GLY A 11 9.82 -0.74 16.61
C GLY A 11 9.58 -1.99 15.76
N GLU A 12 9.80 -3.16 16.34
CA GLU A 12 9.58 -4.50 15.77
C GLU A 12 9.10 -5.47 16.85
N ILE A 13 8.73 -6.71 16.45
CA ILE A 13 8.44 -7.82 17.35
C ILE A 13 9.47 -8.91 17.04
N GLY A 14 10.33 -9.24 18.00
CA GLY A 14 11.52 -10.05 17.79
C GLY A 14 12.82 -9.28 18.05
N LEU A 15 13.95 -9.99 18.05
CA LEU A 15 15.30 -9.42 18.26
C LEU A 15 15.54 -8.77 19.64
N ASN A 16 14.73 -9.07 20.66
CA ASN A 16 14.84 -8.40 21.95
C ASN A 16 16.24 -8.55 22.54
N MET A 17 16.90 -7.42 22.74
CA MET A 17 18.23 -7.33 23.35
C MET A 17 18.42 -5.92 23.87
N MET A 18 18.68 -5.78 25.17
CA MET A 18 18.88 -4.48 25.81
C MET A 18 20.15 -4.49 26.66
N VAL A 19 20.97 -3.45 26.53
CA VAL A 19 22.19 -3.29 27.33
C VAL A 19 21.95 -2.26 28.43
N ILE A 20 22.26 -2.62 29.67
CA ILE A 20 22.37 -1.70 30.79
C ILE A 20 23.86 -1.53 31.10
N GLN A 21 24.33 -0.29 31.04
CA GLN A 21 25.73 0.06 31.22
C GLN A 21 25.91 1.11 32.33
N SER A 22 26.83 0.84 33.25
CA SER A 22 27.33 1.80 34.22
C SER A 22 28.84 1.73 34.27
N ASP A 23 29.51 2.84 33.98
CA ASP A 23 30.97 2.95 33.94
C ASP A 23 31.63 1.88 33.02
N SER A 24 32.41 0.96 33.60
CA SER A 24 33.08 -0.15 32.91
C SER A 24 32.32 -1.47 32.94
N HIS A 25 31.06 -1.47 33.38
CA HIS A 25 30.24 -2.67 33.59
C HIS A 25 28.99 -2.65 32.71
N MET A 26 28.62 -3.81 32.19
CA MET A 26 27.47 -4.01 31.30
C MET A 26 26.75 -5.31 31.60
N VAL A 27 25.44 -5.22 31.68
CA VAL A 27 24.53 -6.36 31.70
C VAL A 27 23.67 -6.32 30.44
N VAL A 28 23.54 -7.47 29.78
CA VAL A 28 22.65 -7.63 28.64
C VAL A 28 21.38 -8.32 29.12
N ILE A 29 20.21 -7.77 28.81
CA ILE A 29 18.91 -8.39 29.02
C ILE A 29 18.46 -8.98 27.68
N ASP A 30 18.25 -10.29 27.67
CA ASP A 30 17.85 -11.11 26.53
C ASP A 30 18.81 -11.05 25.31
N ALA A 31 18.72 -12.05 24.45
CA ALA A 31 19.31 -12.07 23.12
C ALA A 31 18.41 -12.88 22.18
N GLY A 32 17.38 -12.22 21.68
CA GLY A 32 16.36 -12.78 20.82
C GLY A 32 16.74 -12.94 19.36
N LEU A 33 16.04 -13.81 18.64
CA LEU A 33 16.01 -13.83 17.18
C LEU A 33 14.68 -13.30 16.63
N MET A 34 14.59 -13.13 15.32
CA MET A 34 13.33 -12.88 14.61
C MET A 34 13.25 -13.79 13.39
N PHE A 35 12.05 -14.24 13.08
CA PHE A 35 11.79 -15.00 11.86
C PHE A 35 11.79 -14.07 10.64
N PRO A 36 12.27 -14.53 9.48
CA PRO A 36 12.41 -13.71 8.29
C PRO A 36 11.05 -13.35 7.67
N ASP A 37 10.93 -12.11 7.20
CA ASP A 37 9.75 -11.63 6.46
C ASP A 37 9.75 -12.12 4.99
N ASP A 38 8.59 -12.04 4.32
CA ASP A 38 8.38 -12.36 2.88
C ASP A 38 9.35 -11.65 1.91
N TYR A 39 9.95 -10.54 2.32
CA TYR A 39 10.92 -9.78 1.52
C TYR A 39 12.38 -10.20 1.73
N MET A 40 12.63 -11.19 2.61
CA MET A 40 13.95 -11.76 2.93
C MET A 40 14.11 -13.18 2.35
N PRO A 41 14.06 -13.36 1.02
CA PRO A 41 14.08 -14.70 0.43
C PRO A 41 15.36 -15.47 0.75
N GLY A 42 15.19 -16.69 1.29
CA GLY A 42 16.26 -17.62 1.63
C GLY A 42 17.07 -17.24 2.85
N VAL A 43 16.60 -16.31 3.69
CA VAL A 43 17.10 -16.15 5.05
C VAL A 43 16.36 -17.17 5.93
N ASP A 44 17.06 -17.80 6.86
CA ASP A 44 16.47 -18.74 7.82
C ASP A 44 16.08 -18.02 9.12
N LEU A 45 16.99 -17.18 9.65
CA LEU A 45 16.81 -16.45 10.91
C LEU A 45 17.44 -15.04 10.80
N VAL A 46 16.94 -14.12 11.62
CA VAL A 46 17.53 -12.79 11.81
C VAL A 46 17.95 -12.66 13.27
N ILE A 47 19.15 -12.13 13.52
CA ILE A 47 19.67 -11.89 14.88
C ILE A 47 20.15 -10.43 15.03
N PRO A 48 20.25 -9.90 16.26
CA PRO A 48 20.75 -8.55 16.51
C PRO A 48 22.20 -8.37 16.03
N ASP A 49 22.57 -7.14 15.69
CA ASP A 49 23.96 -6.79 15.41
C ASP A 49 24.78 -6.69 16.71
N PHE A 50 25.75 -7.59 16.87
CA PHE A 50 26.64 -7.62 18.03
C PHE A 50 27.82 -6.65 17.95
N THR A 51 27.88 -5.75 16.96
CA THR A 51 29.01 -4.79 16.78
C THR A 51 29.29 -4.00 18.06
N TYR A 52 28.27 -3.45 18.72
CA TYR A 52 28.45 -2.68 19.95
C TYR A 52 29.04 -3.53 21.10
N LEU A 53 28.58 -4.78 21.23
CA LEU A 53 29.10 -5.71 22.22
C LEU A 53 30.55 -6.11 21.90
N ARG A 54 30.90 -6.30 20.62
CA ARG A 54 32.27 -6.60 20.18
C ARG A 54 33.24 -5.47 20.51
N GLU A 55 32.84 -4.23 20.27
CA GLU A 55 33.64 -3.04 20.61
C GLU A 55 33.83 -2.87 22.13
N ASN A 56 32.93 -3.44 22.94
CA ASN A 56 32.92 -3.32 24.40
C ASN A 56 33.13 -4.66 25.13
N ARG A 57 33.71 -5.67 24.46
CA ARG A 57 33.80 -7.05 24.95
C ARG A 57 34.32 -7.20 26.39
N GLY A 58 35.27 -6.36 26.80
CA GLY A 58 35.86 -6.38 28.14
C GLY A 58 35.01 -5.79 29.27
N LYS A 59 33.79 -5.34 28.97
CA LYS A 59 32.88 -4.69 29.94
C LYS A 59 31.61 -5.49 30.20
N ILE A 60 31.42 -6.64 29.54
CA ILE A 60 30.19 -7.44 29.66
C ILE A 60 30.33 -8.37 30.85
N ASP A 61 29.55 -8.14 31.89
CA ASP A 61 29.58 -8.92 33.13
C ASP A 61 28.66 -10.14 33.06
N ALA A 62 27.47 -10.00 32.45
CA ALA A 62 26.49 -11.09 32.36
C ALA A 62 25.43 -10.85 31.26
N VAL A 63 24.74 -11.93 30.88
CA VAL A 63 23.46 -11.90 30.17
C VAL A 63 22.36 -12.39 31.10
N ILE A 64 21.19 -11.77 31.11
CA ILE A 64 20.03 -12.13 31.93
C ILE A 64 18.84 -12.40 31.02
N LEU A 65 18.21 -13.56 31.17
CA LEU A 65 17.11 -14.01 30.31
C LEU A 65 15.78 -13.89 31.04
N THR A 66 14.85 -13.10 30.51
CA THR A 66 13.53 -12.90 31.12
C THR A 66 12.65 -14.15 31.02
N HIS A 67 12.69 -14.84 29.88
CA HIS A 67 11.95 -16.09 29.65
C HIS A 67 12.48 -16.84 28.42
N GLY A 68 11.97 -18.04 28.17
CA GLY A 68 12.50 -18.97 27.16
C GLY A 68 11.92 -18.89 25.73
N HIS A 69 11.29 -17.78 25.32
CA HIS A 69 10.86 -17.66 23.91
C HIS A 69 12.02 -17.37 22.96
N GLU A 70 11.86 -17.74 21.68
CA GLU A 70 12.89 -17.59 20.63
C GLU A 70 13.30 -16.13 20.42
N ASP A 71 12.36 -15.21 20.51
CA ASP A 71 12.58 -13.77 20.45
C ASP A 71 13.24 -13.18 21.70
N HIS A 72 13.62 -14.00 22.68
CA HIS A 72 14.41 -13.61 23.86
C HIS A 72 15.67 -14.44 24.05
N ILE A 73 15.68 -15.73 23.63
CA ILE A 73 16.85 -16.60 23.79
C ILE A 73 17.50 -17.08 22.49
N GLY A 74 16.83 -16.87 21.35
CA GLY A 74 17.18 -17.53 20.10
C GLY A 74 18.52 -17.12 19.50
N ALA A 75 19.02 -15.92 19.81
CA ALA A 75 20.33 -15.46 19.36
C ALA A 75 21.47 -15.82 20.32
N LEU A 76 21.20 -16.37 21.53
CA LEU A 76 22.24 -16.78 22.48
C LEU A 76 23.28 -17.76 21.89
N PRO A 77 22.92 -18.79 21.11
CA PRO A 77 23.92 -19.68 20.51
C PRO A 77 24.92 -18.95 19.61
N PHE A 78 24.49 -17.84 18.98
CA PHE A 78 25.36 -17.02 18.16
C PHE A 78 26.20 -16.08 19.03
N LEU A 79 25.60 -15.50 20.07
CA LEU A 79 26.29 -14.66 21.03
C LEU A 79 27.39 -15.43 21.78
N LEU A 80 27.09 -16.61 22.32
CA LEU A 80 28.02 -17.41 23.13
C LEU A 80 29.17 -18.03 22.32
N LYS A 81 29.08 -18.04 20.99
CA LYS A 81 30.25 -18.33 20.13
C LYS A 81 31.31 -17.24 20.20
N GLU A 82 30.90 -16.00 20.43
CA GLU A 82 31.76 -14.82 20.44
C GLU A 82 32.09 -14.33 21.85
N PHE A 83 31.18 -14.53 22.80
CA PHE A 83 31.30 -14.01 24.16
C PHE A 83 31.22 -15.13 25.19
N SER A 84 32.27 -15.27 26.01
CA SER A 84 32.25 -16.17 27.16
C SER A 84 31.85 -15.37 28.38
N VAL A 85 30.56 -15.38 28.69
CA VAL A 85 29.92 -14.61 29.76
C VAL A 85 28.91 -15.48 30.50
N PRO A 86 28.72 -15.28 31.82
CA PRO A 86 27.70 -15.99 32.56
C PRO A 86 26.30 -15.58 32.08
N VAL A 87 25.43 -16.58 31.90
CA VAL A 87 24.04 -16.40 31.50
C VAL A 87 23.14 -16.77 32.65
N PHE A 88 22.36 -15.80 33.10
CA PHE A 88 21.41 -15.95 34.18
C PHE A 88 20.00 -16.11 33.62
N GLY A 89 19.19 -16.95 34.25
CA GLY A 89 17.81 -17.16 33.84
C GLY A 89 17.10 -18.13 34.77
N THR A 90 15.79 -18.27 34.63
CA THR A 90 15.03 -19.24 35.41
C THR A 90 15.36 -20.67 35.01
N GLY A 91 15.07 -21.64 35.88
CA GLY A 91 15.48 -23.04 35.69
C GLY A 91 14.97 -23.62 34.37
N PHE A 92 13.70 -23.38 34.04
CA PHE A 92 13.10 -23.84 32.80
C PHE A 92 13.71 -23.14 31.57
N THR A 93 13.93 -21.83 31.67
CA THR A 93 14.53 -21.02 30.59
C THR A 93 15.95 -21.50 30.25
N LEU A 94 16.76 -21.80 31.26
CA LEU A 94 18.13 -22.29 31.06
C LEU A 94 18.17 -23.70 30.46
N ASP A 95 17.23 -24.57 30.82
CA ASP A 95 17.14 -25.91 30.23
C ASP A 95 16.73 -25.86 28.75
N LEU A 96 15.81 -24.97 28.38
CA LEU A 96 15.49 -24.70 26.98
C LEU A 96 16.70 -24.17 26.20
N LEU A 97 17.46 -23.26 26.82
CA LEU A 97 18.71 -22.78 26.23
C LEU A 97 19.73 -23.91 26.07
N ARG A 98 19.89 -24.82 27.04
CA ARG A 98 20.81 -25.97 26.93
C ARG A 98 20.49 -26.83 25.72
N GLU A 99 19.22 -27.18 25.52
CA GLU A 99 18.82 -27.95 24.33
C GLU A 99 19.14 -27.20 23.03
N LYS A 100 18.93 -25.89 23.00
CA LYS A 100 19.29 -25.06 21.86
C LYS A 100 20.80 -25.05 21.60
N LEU A 101 21.63 -24.96 22.64
CA LEU A 101 23.09 -25.04 22.49
C LEU A 101 23.55 -26.40 21.93
N ILE A 102 22.89 -27.49 22.35
CA ILE A 102 23.11 -28.84 21.80
C ILE A 102 22.77 -28.89 20.31
N GLU A 103 21.64 -28.32 19.90
CA GLU A 103 21.23 -28.26 18.49
C GLU A 103 22.24 -27.49 17.62
N HIS A 104 22.83 -26.43 18.16
CA HIS A 104 23.88 -25.66 17.49
C HIS A 104 25.29 -26.29 17.58
N THR A 105 25.40 -27.50 18.15
CA THR A 105 26.66 -28.24 18.32
C THR A 105 27.71 -27.43 19.09
N LEU A 106 27.26 -26.63 20.06
CA LEU A 106 28.14 -25.86 20.93
C LEU A 106 28.49 -26.66 22.19
N PRO A 107 29.67 -26.39 22.80
CA PRO A 107 30.05 -27.11 23.99
C PRO A 107 29.11 -26.76 25.15
N GLN A 108 28.74 -27.77 25.94
CA GLN A 108 27.77 -27.65 27.03
C GLN A 108 28.33 -26.95 28.29
N ASP A 109 29.52 -26.37 28.18
CA ASP A 109 30.27 -25.72 29.27
C ASP A 109 29.94 -24.24 29.43
N ALA A 110 28.87 -23.75 28.78
CA ALA A 110 28.34 -22.41 29.03
C ALA A 110 28.04 -22.22 30.54
N ASP A 111 28.48 -21.10 31.11
CA ASP A 111 28.25 -20.76 32.53
C ASP A 111 26.79 -20.30 32.71
N LEU A 112 25.90 -21.27 32.89
CA LEU A 112 24.46 -21.05 33.08
C LEU A 112 24.13 -21.02 34.58
N ARG A 113 23.55 -19.91 35.06
CA ARG A 113 23.28 -19.66 36.48
C ARG A 113 21.80 -19.42 36.74
N THR A 114 21.19 -20.28 37.52
CA THR A 114 19.76 -20.18 37.82
C THR A 114 19.44 -18.96 38.68
N ILE A 115 18.41 -18.20 38.29
CA ILE A 115 17.75 -17.18 39.11
C ILE A 115 16.43 -17.75 39.63
N ILE A 116 16.21 -17.61 40.94
CA ILE A 116 14.92 -17.88 41.57
C ILE A 116 14.24 -16.53 41.83
N PRO A 117 13.03 -16.27 41.30
CA PRO A 117 12.34 -15.01 41.55
C PRO A 117 12.22 -14.70 43.05
N GLY A 118 12.61 -13.48 43.44
CA GLY A 118 12.74 -13.02 44.82
C GLY A 118 14.14 -13.14 45.42
N GLU A 119 15.06 -13.91 44.82
CA GLU A 119 16.48 -13.92 45.20
C GLU A 119 17.24 -12.75 44.57
N ILE A 120 18.21 -12.24 45.33
CA ILE A 120 19.04 -11.11 44.93
C ILE A 120 20.39 -11.62 44.42
N HIS A 121 20.78 -11.16 43.24
CA HIS A 121 22.05 -11.48 42.60
C HIS A 121 22.88 -10.22 42.37
N GLU A 122 24.14 -10.23 42.82
CA GLU A 122 25.10 -9.14 42.59
C GLU A 122 25.89 -9.40 41.31
N ILE A 123 25.81 -8.47 40.35
CA ILE A 123 26.49 -8.54 39.05
C ILE A 123 27.21 -7.20 38.83
N GLY A 124 28.51 -7.15 39.16
CA GLY A 124 29.28 -5.92 39.10
C GLY A 124 28.67 -4.85 40.03
N PRO A 125 28.36 -3.63 39.54
CA PRO A 125 27.72 -2.57 40.31
C PRO A 125 26.18 -2.69 40.36
N PHE A 126 25.61 -3.77 39.80
CA PHE A 126 24.17 -3.96 39.72
C PHE A 126 23.70 -5.03 40.71
N THR A 127 22.56 -4.75 41.35
CA THR A 127 21.83 -5.74 42.14
C THR A 127 20.57 -6.12 41.38
N VAL A 128 20.45 -7.39 41.00
CA VAL A 128 19.32 -7.89 40.18
C VAL A 128 18.46 -8.84 40.98
N GLU A 129 17.16 -8.61 40.93
CA GLU A 129 16.14 -9.49 41.50
C GLU A 129 15.09 -9.83 40.43
N GLY A 130 14.82 -11.13 40.25
CA GLY A 130 13.74 -11.58 39.37
C GLY A 130 12.37 -11.42 40.03
N ILE A 131 11.37 -10.92 39.30
CA ILE A 131 9.97 -10.81 39.74
C ILE A 131 9.13 -11.72 38.86
N ARG A 132 8.31 -12.59 39.46
CA ARG A 132 7.50 -13.54 38.69
C ARG A 132 6.42 -12.83 37.85
N VAL A 133 6.30 -13.21 36.58
CA VAL A 133 5.23 -12.73 35.69
C VAL A 133 4.57 -13.89 34.94
N ASN A 134 3.27 -13.77 34.68
CA ASN A 134 2.59 -14.70 33.78
C ASN A 134 2.87 -14.31 32.33
N HIS A 135 3.09 -15.31 31.49
CA HIS A 135 3.18 -15.13 30.05
C HIS A 135 2.59 -16.37 29.35
N SER A 136 2.77 -16.51 28.03
CA SER A 136 2.39 -17.73 27.29
C SER A 136 3.41 -18.87 27.39
N ILE A 137 4.54 -18.63 28.06
CA ILE A 137 5.48 -19.65 28.52
C ILE A 137 5.53 -19.61 30.05
N VAL A 138 5.80 -20.74 30.67
CA VAL A 138 6.00 -20.85 32.13
C VAL A 138 7.34 -20.24 32.53
N ASP A 139 7.49 -19.97 33.83
CA ASP A 139 8.76 -19.54 34.44
C ASP A 139 9.30 -18.20 33.91
N GLY A 140 8.40 -17.30 33.49
CA GLY A 140 8.72 -15.95 33.04
C GLY A 140 8.99 -15.00 34.20
N MET A 141 9.94 -14.07 34.01
CA MET A 141 10.28 -13.05 34.99
C MET A 141 10.42 -11.64 34.41
N GLY A 142 9.90 -10.67 35.15
CA GLY A 142 10.38 -9.29 35.11
C GLY A 142 11.65 -9.14 35.96
N LEU A 143 12.32 -8.00 35.86
CA LEU A 143 13.57 -7.73 36.56
C LEU A 143 13.46 -6.42 37.34
N ALA A 144 13.89 -6.44 38.60
CA ALA A 144 14.23 -5.27 39.37
C ALA A 144 15.75 -5.14 39.45
N ILE A 145 16.26 -4.01 38.97
CA ILE A 145 17.70 -3.78 38.83
C ILE A 145 18.04 -2.50 39.59
N GLU A 146 18.71 -2.65 40.73
CA GLU A 146 19.30 -1.53 41.45
C GLU A 146 20.58 -1.09 40.74
N THR A 147 20.65 0.20 40.41
CA THR A 147 21.83 0.82 39.80
C THR A 147 22.32 1.97 40.66
N PRO A 148 23.55 2.47 40.45
CA PRO A 148 24.05 3.65 41.17
C PRO A 148 23.19 4.92 41.03
N GLU A 149 22.33 5.03 40.00
CA GLU A 149 21.44 6.19 39.80
C GLU A 149 20.01 5.94 40.32
N GLY A 150 19.60 4.70 40.57
CA GLY A 150 18.26 4.33 41.03
C GLY A 150 17.76 2.97 40.54
N PHE A 151 16.53 2.60 40.93
CA PHE A 151 15.88 1.34 40.53
C PHE A 151 15.31 1.41 39.11
N ILE A 152 15.69 0.44 38.29
CA ILE A 152 15.07 0.15 36.99
C ILE A 152 14.16 -1.07 37.16
N LEU A 153 12.95 -0.99 36.65
CA LEU A 153 12.09 -2.15 36.46
C LEU A 153 11.97 -2.48 34.98
N HIS A 154 12.10 -3.75 34.64
CA HIS A 154 11.83 -4.29 33.32
C HIS A 154 10.70 -5.32 33.48
N SER A 155 9.55 -5.14 32.82
CA SER A 155 8.42 -6.05 33.01
C SER A 155 8.70 -7.47 32.50
N GLY A 156 9.64 -7.60 31.56
CA GLY A 156 9.65 -8.75 30.65
C GLY A 156 8.37 -8.76 29.81
N ASP A 157 8.14 -9.86 29.12
CA ASP A 157 6.84 -10.09 28.47
C ASP A 157 5.87 -10.62 29.50
N PHE A 158 4.71 -9.99 29.61
CA PHE A 158 3.79 -10.31 30.70
C PHE A 158 2.32 -10.14 30.32
N ARG A 159 1.48 -10.85 31.06
CA ARG A 159 0.05 -10.62 31.24
C ARG A 159 -0.28 -10.75 32.73
N ILE A 160 -1.47 -10.32 33.12
CA ILE A 160 -2.00 -10.52 34.48
C ILE A 160 -3.11 -11.55 34.39
N ASP A 161 -2.75 -12.83 34.55
CA ASP A 161 -3.73 -13.91 34.64
C ASP A 161 -4.13 -14.13 36.11
N PRO A 162 -5.38 -13.87 36.52
CA PRO A 162 -5.83 -14.05 37.90
C PRO A 162 -6.03 -15.53 38.25
N THR A 163 -6.10 -16.41 37.26
CA THR A 163 -6.34 -17.85 37.47
C THR A 163 -5.40 -18.71 36.62
N PRO A 164 -4.07 -18.59 36.80
CA PRO A 164 -3.13 -19.34 36.00
C PRO A 164 -3.22 -20.85 36.28
N VAL A 165 -2.78 -21.65 35.32
CA VAL A 165 -2.88 -23.13 35.36
C VAL A 165 -1.85 -23.73 36.31
N ASP A 166 -0.65 -23.18 36.34
CA ASP A 166 0.47 -23.56 37.20
C ASP A 166 0.39 -22.97 38.61
N GLU A 167 -0.71 -22.28 38.94
CA GLU A 167 -0.97 -21.58 40.21
C GLU A 167 0.03 -20.46 40.54
N GLN A 168 0.89 -20.11 39.58
CA GLN A 168 1.92 -19.11 39.75
C GLN A 168 1.45 -17.77 39.19
N MET A 169 0.91 -16.90 40.04
CA MET A 169 0.45 -15.57 39.62
C MET A 169 1.60 -14.59 39.38
N THR A 170 1.35 -13.59 38.55
CA THR A 170 2.19 -12.39 38.42
C THR A 170 2.31 -11.71 39.79
N ASP A 171 3.53 -11.47 40.25
CA ASP A 171 3.78 -10.92 41.59
C ASP A 171 3.57 -9.40 41.63
N LEU A 172 2.30 -9.00 41.55
CA LEU A 172 1.87 -7.60 41.62
C LEU A 172 2.26 -6.94 42.95
N ILE A 173 2.36 -7.72 44.03
CA ILE A 173 2.78 -7.23 45.35
C ILE A 173 4.24 -6.76 45.26
N ARG A 174 5.10 -7.54 44.61
CA ARG A 174 6.50 -7.16 44.46
C ARG A 174 6.70 -5.97 43.54
N PHE A 175 5.96 -5.87 42.44
CA PHE A 175 5.95 -4.65 41.60
C PHE A 175 5.50 -3.41 42.39
N ALA A 176 4.44 -3.53 43.21
CA ALA A 176 3.96 -2.44 44.06
C ALA A 176 4.99 -2.04 45.13
N HIS A 177 5.66 -3.01 45.75
CA HIS A 177 6.74 -2.78 46.73
C HIS A 177 7.89 -1.97 46.14
N PHE A 178 8.32 -2.26 44.91
CA PHE A 178 9.32 -1.43 44.22
C PHE A 178 8.77 -0.05 43.85
N GLY A 179 7.49 0.05 43.47
CA GLY A 179 6.83 1.33 43.25
C GLY A 179 6.82 2.23 44.49
N GLU A 180 6.64 1.65 45.69
CA GLU A 180 6.73 2.39 46.96
C GLU A 180 8.16 2.83 47.31
N LYS A 181 9.17 2.03 46.92
CA LYS A 181 10.59 2.40 47.07
C LYS A 181 11.04 3.54 46.15
N GLY A 182 10.30 3.78 45.06
CA GLY A 182 10.62 4.76 44.04
C GLY A 182 11.39 4.15 42.88
N VAL A 183 10.74 4.09 41.71
CA VAL A 183 11.31 3.54 40.47
C VAL A 183 11.78 4.67 39.57
N LEU A 184 13.06 4.67 39.21
CA LEU A 184 13.64 5.65 38.30
C LEU A 184 13.07 5.49 36.88
N ALA A 185 13.07 4.26 36.37
CA ALA A 185 12.62 3.97 35.01
C ALA A 185 11.88 2.63 34.94
N PHE A 186 10.76 2.59 34.23
CA PHE A 186 10.03 1.36 33.95
C PHE A 186 9.96 1.09 32.46
N PHE A 187 10.47 -0.07 32.09
CA PHE A 187 10.45 -0.63 30.74
C PHE A 187 9.34 -1.67 30.66
N SER A 188 8.30 -1.42 29.88
CA SER A 188 7.10 -2.28 29.84
C SER A 188 6.71 -2.78 28.46
N ASP A 189 6.39 -4.07 28.36
CA ASP A 189 5.82 -4.73 27.16
C ASP A 189 4.61 -3.94 26.61
N SER A 190 4.64 -3.69 25.30
CA SER A 190 3.65 -2.88 24.60
C SER A 190 2.85 -3.67 23.56
N THR A 191 3.12 -4.96 23.37
CA THR A 191 2.64 -5.77 22.25
C THR A 191 1.14 -5.67 22.00
N ASN A 192 0.34 -5.61 23.07
CA ASN A 192 -1.12 -5.54 23.02
C ASN A 192 -1.69 -4.18 23.47
N ALA A 193 -0.90 -3.10 23.47
CA ALA A 193 -1.34 -1.77 23.91
C ALA A 193 -2.52 -1.19 23.11
N GLU A 194 -2.75 -1.65 21.87
CA GLU A 194 -3.91 -1.25 21.07
C GLU A 194 -5.20 -1.99 21.46
N LYS A 195 -5.11 -3.12 22.17
CA LYS A 195 -6.27 -3.94 22.53
C LYS A 195 -6.86 -3.50 23.87
N GLU A 196 -8.12 -3.09 23.84
CA GLU A 196 -8.86 -2.72 25.04
C GLU A 196 -9.25 -3.94 25.89
N GLY A 197 -9.61 -3.68 27.15
CA GLY A 197 -10.04 -4.70 28.11
C GLY A 197 -8.90 -5.51 28.72
N TYR A 198 -9.21 -6.74 29.13
CA TYR A 198 -8.31 -7.70 29.77
C TYR A 198 -8.05 -8.90 28.85
N THR A 199 -6.89 -9.52 29.00
CA THR A 199 -6.57 -10.81 28.39
C THR A 199 -7.43 -11.93 29.01
N LEU A 200 -7.86 -12.90 28.20
CA LEU A 200 -8.58 -14.08 28.68
C LEU A 200 -7.63 -14.98 29.49
N SER A 201 -8.12 -15.58 30.56
CA SER A 201 -7.34 -16.58 31.32
C SER A 201 -7.21 -17.88 30.52
N GLU A 202 -6.11 -18.61 30.70
CA GLU A 202 -5.97 -19.96 30.12
C GLU A 202 -7.14 -20.88 30.56
N ARG A 203 -7.61 -20.74 31.80
CA ARG A 203 -8.74 -21.55 32.29
C ARG A 203 -10.05 -21.31 31.53
N ASP A 204 -10.24 -20.14 30.93
CA ASP A 204 -11.39 -19.89 30.08
C ASP A 204 -11.26 -20.63 28.74
N VAL A 205 -10.04 -20.71 28.20
CA VAL A 205 -9.73 -21.51 27.00
C VAL A 205 -9.97 -23.01 27.27
N LYS A 206 -9.62 -23.51 28.47
CA LYS A 206 -9.92 -24.89 28.88
C LYS A 206 -11.42 -25.21 28.79
N LYS A 207 -12.31 -24.28 29.15
CA LYS A 207 -13.77 -24.50 29.06
C LYS A 207 -14.19 -24.78 27.62
N THR A 208 -13.69 -24.00 26.67
CA THR A 208 -13.95 -24.21 25.24
C THR A 208 -13.35 -25.54 24.74
N LEU A 209 -12.12 -25.87 25.15
CA LEU A 209 -11.49 -27.14 24.77
C LEU A 209 -12.25 -28.35 25.32
N ARG A 210 -12.79 -28.26 26.53
CA ARG A 210 -13.60 -29.30 27.17
C ARG A 210 -14.81 -29.70 26.32
N ASP A 211 -15.48 -28.73 25.71
CA ASP A 211 -16.65 -28.99 24.84
C ASP A 211 -16.26 -29.82 23.62
N TYR A 212 -15.07 -29.60 23.04
CA TYR A 212 -14.57 -30.39 21.93
C TYR A 212 -14.11 -31.79 22.35
N PHE A 213 -13.52 -31.94 23.54
CA PHE A 213 -13.21 -33.26 24.10
C PHE A 213 -14.47 -34.10 24.31
N LEU A 214 -15.57 -33.48 24.77
CA LEU A 214 -16.87 -34.11 24.95
C LEU A 214 -17.54 -34.47 23.62
N ALA A 215 -17.46 -33.58 22.62
CA ALA A 215 -18.12 -33.76 21.33
C ALA A 215 -17.40 -34.74 20.38
N SER A 216 -16.08 -34.85 20.49
CA SER A 216 -15.27 -35.63 19.55
C SER A 216 -15.50 -37.13 19.70
N ARG A 217 -15.87 -37.79 18.60
CA ARG A 217 -16.11 -39.25 18.55
C ARG A 217 -14.91 -40.04 18.03
N GLY A 218 -13.93 -39.38 17.42
CA GLY A 218 -12.71 -39.98 16.89
C GLY A 218 -11.48 -39.56 17.68
N ARG A 219 -10.30 -39.63 17.04
CA ARG A 219 -9.06 -39.10 17.60
C ARG A 219 -9.13 -37.59 17.64
N LEU A 220 -8.53 -37.02 18.68
CA LEU A 220 -8.43 -35.58 18.85
C LEU A 220 -6.97 -35.16 18.69
N ILE A 221 -6.68 -34.29 17.72
CA ILE A 221 -5.32 -33.85 17.40
C ILE A 221 -5.22 -32.37 17.71
N VAL A 222 -4.50 -32.00 18.76
CA VAL A 222 -4.28 -30.61 19.15
C VAL A 222 -2.90 -30.15 18.70
N ALA A 223 -2.85 -29.20 17.77
CA ALA A 223 -1.63 -28.50 17.42
C ALA A 223 -1.51 -27.21 18.23
N SER A 224 -0.37 -27.05 18.91
CA SER A 224 -0.07 -25.88 19.73
C SER A 224 1.42 -25.53 19.64
N PHE A 225 1.80 -24.34 20.11
CA PHE A 225 3.20 -24.01 20.34
C PHE A 225 3.77 -24.95 21.42
N ALA A 226 4.92 -25.56 21.14
CA ALA A 226 5.60 -26.44 22.08
C ALA A 226 6.09 -25.72 23.35
N SER A 227 6.22 -24.39 23.31
CA SER A 227 6.54 -23.56 24.46
C SER A 227 5.34 -23.29 25.38
N ASN A 228 4.11 -23.47 24.91
CA ASN A 228 2.92 -23.18 25.73
C ASN A 228 2.58 -24.36 26.65
N ILE A 229 3.38 -24.50 27.71
CA ILE A 229 3.31 -25.59 28.68
C ILE A 229 1.99 -25.59 29.45
N THR A 230 1.46 -24.42 29.81
CA THR A 230 0.17 -24.32 30.52
C THR A 230 -0.97 -24.86 29.66
N ARG A 231 -1.02 -24.52 28.37
CA ARG A 231 -2.00 -25.11 27.44
C ARG A 231 -1.85 -26.62 27.32
N ILE A 232 -0.62 -27.11 27.24
CA ILE A 232 -0.34 -28.55 27.16
C ILE A 232 -0.83 -29.26 28.43
N GLN A 233 -0.59 -28.69 29.60
CA GLN A 233 -1.11 -29.22 30.87
C GLN A 233 -2.65 -29.26 30.88
N GLU A 234 -3.32 -28.24 30.37
CA GLU A 234 -4.79 -28.26 30.28
C GLU A 234 -5.31 -29.37 29.35
N ILE A 235 -4.66 -29.58 28.20
CA ILE A 235 -4.99 -30.66 27.27
C ILE A 235 -4.78 -32.02 27.95
N ILE A 236 -3.70 -32.19 28.72
CA ILE A 236 -3.42 -33.39 29.49
C ILE A 236 -4.49 -33.63 30.56
N SER A 237 -4.86 -32.59 31.33
CA SER A 237 -5.92 -32.70 32.34
C SER A 237 -7.29 -33.04 31.73
N LEU A 238 -7.59 -32.51 30.54
CA LEU A 238 -8.81 -32.90 29.81
C LEU A 238 -8.71 -34.33 29.30
N ALA A 239 -7.54 -34.77 28.84
CA ALA A 239 -7.34 -36.15 28.43
C ALA A 239 -7.57 -37.12 29.61
N GLU A 240 -7.10 -36.78 30.80
CA GLU A 240 -7.37 -37.54 32.03
C GLU A 240 -8.87 -37.51 32.41
N GLU A 241 -9.51 -36.35 32.35
CA GLU A 241 -10.96 -36.19 32.65
C GLU A 241 -11.85 -37.07 31.74
N PHE A 242 -11.47 -37.22 30.46
CA PHE A 242 -12.23 -37.98 29.46
C PHE A 242 -11.64 -39.37 29.16
N ASP A 243 -10.74 -39.88 30.00
CA ASP A 243 -10.07 -41.19 29.86
C ASP A 243 -9.45 -41.43 28.46
N ARG A 244 -8.78 -40.41 27.93
CA ARG A 244 -8.02 -40.47 26.69
C ARG A 244 -6.52 -40.51 26.98
N LYS A 245 -5.79 -41.35 26.24
CA LYS A 245 -4.33 -41.44 26.29
C LYS A 245 -3.69 -40.36 25.41
N VAL A 246 -2.56 -39.84 25.86
CA VAL A 246 -1.85 -38.71 25.22
C VAL A 246 -0.64 -39.22 24.44
N VAL A 247 -0.50 -38.73 23.20
CA VAL A 247 0.67 -38.94 22.34
C VAL A 247 1.29 -37.58 22.02
N PHE A 248 2.52 -37.33 22.46
CA PHE A 248 3.29 -36.16 22.02
C PHE A 248 3.99 -36.45 20.70
N ASN A 249 3.84 -35.57 19.72
CA ASN A 249 4.44 -35.74 18.39
C ASN A 249 5.11 -34.47 17.87
N GLY A 250 6.40 -34.61 17.53
CA GLY A 250 7.27 -33.50 17.14
C GLY A 250 8.41 -33.33 18.13
N ARG A 251 9.64 -33.10 17.62
CA ARG A 251 10.86 -33.04 18.45
C ARG A 251 10.74 -31.99 19.55
N SER A 252 10.43 -30.74 19.19
CA SER A 252 10.30 -29.65 20.16
C SER A 252 9.19 -29.89 21.19
N MET A 253 8.08 -30.55 20.79
CA MET A 253 7.00 -30.89 21.73
C MET A 253 7.49 -31.88 22.80
N ILE A 254 8.15 -32.97 22.38
CA ILE A 254 8.67 -33.99 23.29
C ILE A 254 9.75 -33.41 24.20
N THR A 255 10.68 -32.63 23.65
CA THR A 255 11.76 -32.00 24.41
C THR A 255 11.22 -31.04 25.47
N ASN A 256 10.36 -30.09 25.08
CA ASN A 256 9.84 -29.07 26.00
C ASN A 256 8.94 -29.67 27.09
N VAL A 257 8.12 -30.68 26.75
CA VAL A 257 7.31 -31.41 27.73
C VAL A 257 8.19 -32.18 28.72
N GLY A 258 9.27 -32.80 28.25
CA GLY A 258 10.23 -33.49 29.11
C GLY A 258 10.92 -32.55 30.11
N ILE A 259 11.35 -31.37 29.64
CA ILE A 259 11.91 -30.33 30.51
C ILE A 259 10.84 -29.85 31.52
N ALA A 260 9.64 -29.52 31.05
CA ALA A 260 8.55 -29.06 31.90
C ALA A 260 8.16 -30.09 32.99
N LYS A 261 8.21 -31.39 32.67
CA LYS A 261 8.00 -32.48 33.65
C LYS A 261 9.08 -32.48 34.73
N THR A 262 10.34 -32.25 34.36
CA THR A 262 11.47 -32.21 35.29
C THR A 262 11.36 -31.03 36.28
N HIS A 263 10.87 -29.88 35.81
CA HIS A 263 10.62 -28.70 36.65
C HIS A 263 9.27 -28.72 37.38
N GLY A 264 8.43 -29.72 37.13
CA GLY A 264 7.13 -29.85 37.79
C GLY A 264 6.07 -28.86 37.26
N PHE A 265 6.16 -28.40 36.02
CA PHE A 265 5.08 -27.64 35.36
C PHE A 265 4.05 -28.53 34.66
N ILE A 266 4.42 -29.79 34.39
CA ILE A 266 3.52 -30.80 33.83
C ILE A 266 3.34 -31.95 34.82
N HIS A 267 2.08 -32.31 35.06
CA HIS A 267 1.66 -33.38 35.96
C HIS A 267 0.63 -34.29 35.29
N PHE A 268 0.91 -35.60 35.28
CA PHE A 268 -0.02 -36.66 34.87
C PHE A 268 0.45 -38.04 35.33
N HIS A 269 -0.48 -39.00 35.39
CA HIS A 269 -0.16 -40.41 35.69
C HIS A 269 0.66 -41.05 34.56
N GLU A 270 1.74 -41.78 34.84
CA GLU A 270 2.63 -42.33 33.80
C GLU A 270 1.91 -43.20 32.76
N ASP A 271 0.81 -43.84 33.14
CA ASP A 271 -0.03 -44.66 32.27
C ASP A 271 -0.88 -43.86 31.26
N LEU A 272 -0.89 -42.52 31.36
CA LEU A 272 -1.63 -41.63 30.46
C LEU A 272 -0.87 -41.39 29.15
N GLU A 273 0.45 -41.28 29.21
CA GLU A 273 1.31 -41.10 28.03
C GLU A 273 1.55 -42.44 27.33
N ILE A 274 1.39 -42.45 26.00
CA ILE A 274 1.64 -43.65 25.19
C ILE A 274 2.48 -43.31 23.96
N THR A 275 3.18 -44.32 23.44
CA THR A 275 3.95 -44.18 22.20
C THR A 275 3.07 -44.29 20.96
N GLU A 276 3.51 -43.72 19.84
CA GLU A 276 2.85 -43.84 18.53
C GLU A 276 2.57 -45.31 18.12
N LYS A 277 3.41 -46.26 18.56
CA LYS A 277 3.19 -47.69 18.30
C LYS A 277 2.01 -48.24 19.09
N LYS A 278 1.91 -47.90 20.37
CA LYS A 278 0.84 -48.36 21.26
C LYS A 278 -0.51 -47.70 20.92
N MET A 279 -0.48 -46.47 20.41
CA MET A 279 -1.65 -45.77 19.89
C MET A 279 -2.47 -46.61 18.90
N LYS A 280 -1.81 -47.36 18.01
CA LYS A 280 -2.49 -48.21 16.99
C LYS A 280 -3.32 -49.35 17.58
N SER A 281 -3.12 -49.69 18.85
CA SER A 281 -3.86 -50.74 19.55
C SER A 281 -5.05 -50.21 20.37
N LEU A 282 -5.28 -48.90 20.40
CA LEU A 282 -6.37 -48.28 21.13
C LEU A 282 -7.49 -47.80 20.18
N PRO A 283 -8.73 -47.75 20.65
CA PRO A 283 -9.83 -47.08 19.96
C PRO A 283 -9.54 -45.59 19.72
N ASP A 284 -9.96 -45.07 18.57
CA ASP A 284 -9.73 -43.68 18.15
C ASP A 284 -10.27 -42.66 19.18
N ASN A 285 -11.42 -42.93 19.79
CA ASN A 285 -12.03 -42.05 20.81
C ASN A 285 -11.30 -42.04 22.16
N GLN A 286 -10.27 -42.88 22.34
CA GLN A 286 -9.42 -42.92 23.53
C GLN A 286 -8.06 -42.28 23.29
N VAL A 287 -7.87 -41.57 22.18
CA VAL A 287 -6.57 -41.00 21.80
C VAL A 287 -6.65 -39.48 21.64
N VAL A 288 -5.67 -38.80 22.25
CA VAL A 288 -5.34 -37.40 21.99
C VAL A 288 -3.89 -37.31 21.51
N ILE A 289 -3.67 -36.59 20.41
CA ILE A 289 -2.33 -36.32 19.88
C ILE A 289 -2.04 -34.84 20.08
N VAL A 290 -0.97 -34.52 20.81
CA VAL A 290 -0.48 -33.14 20.98
C VAL A 290 0.73 -32.96 20.07
N THR A 291 0.62 -32.03 19.12
CA THR A 291 1.56 -31.96 17.99
C THR A 291 2.08 -30.56 17.70
N THR A 292 3.24 -30.47 17.04
CA THR A 292 3.76 -29.23 16.46
C THR A 292 3.15 -28.95 15.09
N GLY A 293 3.31 -27.72 14.60
CA GLY A 293 2.89 -27.35 13.25
C GLY A 293 1.64 -26.49 13.18
N SER A 294 1.33 -25.77 14.27
CA SER A 294 0.16 -24.91 14.32
C SER A 294 0.29 -23.66 13.43
N GLN A 295 1.51 -23.33 12.96
CA GLN A 295 1.79 -22.25 12.01
C GLN A 295 1.99 -22.73 10.56
N GLY A 296 1.73 -24.01 10.27
CA GLY A 296 1.81 -24.54 8.91
C GLY A 296 3.23 -24.71 8.38
N GLU A 297 4.23 -24.80 9.27
CA GLU A 297 5.63 -24.95 8.92
C GLU A 297 5.82 -26.23 8.10
N PRO A 298 6.42 -26.20 6.90
CA PRO A 298 6.35 -27.31 5.94
C PRO A 298 6.82 -28.69 6.46
N MET A 299 7.78 -28.69 7.37
CA MET A 299 8.38 -29.89 7.96
C MET A 299 7.82 -30.28 9.33
N SER A 300 6.91 -29.47 9.87
CA SER A 300 6.24 -29.77 11.14
C SER A 300 5.41 -31.05 11.06
N ALA A 301 5.16 -31.61 12.24
CA ALA A 301 4.39 -32.83 12.38
C ALA A 301 3.01 -32.74 11.71
N LEU A 302 2.20 -31.74 12.08
CA LEU A 302 0.87 -31.55 11.50
C LEU A 302 0.90 -31.33 9.98
N SER A 303 1.83 -30.51 9.49
CA SER A 303 1.95 -30.25 8.05
C SER A 303 2.29 -31.52 7.26
N ARG A 304 3.12 -32.39 7.83
CA ARG A 304 3.43 -33.70 7.24
C ARG A 304 2.22 -34.64 7.29
N MET A 305 1.43 -34.61 8.36
CA MET A 305 0.18 -35.38 8.46
C MET A 305 -0.81 -34.95 7.39
N ALA A 306 -1.03 -33.64 7.23
CA ALA A 306 -1.92 -33.06 6.22
C ALA A 306 -1.48 -33.37 4.78
N ARG A 307 -0.19 -33.62 4.54
CA ARG A 307 0.35 -34.01 3.22
C ARG A 307 0.39 -35.52 3.01
N GLY A 308 -0.01 -36.34 3.99
CA GLY A 308 0.16 -37.80 3.93
C GLY A 308 1.63 -38.27 3.95
N GLN A 309 2.54 -37.43 4.43
CA GLN A 309 4.00 -37.68 4.46
C GLN A 309 4.52 -38.03 5.87
N HIS A 310 3.65 -38.06 6.87
CA HIS A 310 4.00 -38.43 8.23
C HIS A 310 4.10 -39.97 8.35
N LYS A 311 5.14 -40.47 9.03
CA LYS A 311 5.50 -41.91 9.01
C LYS A 311 4.63 -42.78 9.92
N GLY A 312 4.12 -42.23 11.03
CA GLY A 312 3.42 -42.99 12.08
C GLY A 312 1.91 -42.74 12.14
N ILE A 313 1.54 -41.47 12.00
CA ILE A 313 0.16 -40.96 12.08
C ILE A 313 -0.36 -40.56 10.69
N ILE A 314 -1.52 -41.09 10.31
CA ILE A 314 -2.26 -40.78 9.08
C ILE A 314 -3.62 -40.20 9.51
N ILE A 315 -4.06 -39.11 8.88
CA ILE A 315 -5.37 -38.49 9.16
C ILE A 315 -6.49 -39.34 8.55
N HIS A 316 -7.54 -39.59 9.33
CA HIS A 316 -8.73 -40.34 8.93
C HIS A 316 -9.97 -39.44 8.94
N LYS A 317 -11.00 -39.86 8.20
CA LYS A 317 -12.31 -39.21 8.23
C LYS A 317 -12.91 -39.29 9.64
N GLY A 318 -13.29 -38.16 10.21
CA GLY A 318 -13.83 -38.06 11.58
C GLY A 318 -12.79 -37.80 12.68
N ASP A 319 -11.51 -37.62 12.33
CA ASP A 319 -10.55 -37.01 13.26
C ASP A 319 -10.95 -35.55 13.53
N THR A 320 -10.84 -35.13 14.78
CA THR A 320 -11.02 -33.73 15.17
C THR A 320 -9.65 -33.07 15.36
N ILE A 321 -9.38 -31.98 14.65
CA ILE A 321 -8.09 -31.29 14.68
C ILE A 321 -8.29 -29.88 15.22
N ILE A 322 -7.59 -29.54 16.30
CA ILE A 322 -7.67 -28.24 16.97
C ILE A 322 -6.34 -27.50 16.77
N LEU A 323 -6.37 -26.38 16.07
CA LEU A 323 -5.25 -25.45 15.94
C LEU A 323 -5.29 -24.44 17.09
N SER A 324 -4.74 -24.80 18.25
CA SER A 324 -4.79 -24.03 19.49
C SER A 324 -3.74 -22.90 19.52
N SER A 325 -3.65 -22.13 18.43
CA SER A 325 -2.75 -20.97 18.32
C SER A 325 -3.31 -19.91 17.37
N ARG A 326 -2.95 -18.65 17.61
CA ARG A 326 -3.21 -17.55 16.67
C ARG A 326 -2.32 -17.64 15.44
N PHE A 327 -2.81 -17.13 14.31
CA PHE A 327 -2.00 -17.03 13.10
C PHE A 327 -0.97 -15.92 13.28
N ILE A 328 0.32 -16.27 13.21
CA ILE A 328 1.39 -15.28 13.18
C ILE A 328 1.41 -14.64 11.78
N PRO A 329 1.44 -13.29 11.68
CA PRO A 329 1.52 -12.60 10.40
C PRO A 329 2.61 -13.16 9.48
N GLY A 330 2.28 -13.45 8.22
CA GLY A 330 3.16 -14.08 7.23
C GLY A 330 2.93 -15.58 7.04
N ASN A 331 2.38 -16.28 8.04
CA ASN A 331 2.12 -17.72 7.98
C ASN A 331 0.70 -18.08 7.50
N GLU A 332 -0.18 -17.11 7.23
CA GLU A 332 -1.60 -17.35 6.97
C GLU A 332 -1.80 -18.28 5.76
N LYS A 333 -1.00 -18.13 4.71
CA LYS A 333 -1.06 -19.01 3.52
C LYS A 333 -0.65 -20.45 3.85
N ALA A 334 0.40 -20.62 4.65
CA ALA A 334 0.89 -21.93 5.03
C ALA A 334 -0.13 -22.67 5.90
N ILE A 335 -0.67 -21.99 6.92
CA ILE A 335 -1.71 -22.50 7.81
C ILE A 335 -2.98 -22.85 7.01
N THR A 336 -3.45 -21.94 6.17
CA THR A 336 -4.65 -22.16 5.33
C THR A 336 -4.44 -23.35 4.38
N SER A 337 -3.23 -23.51 3.82
CA SER A 337 -2.92 -24.68 3.00
C SER A 337 -2.96 -26.00 3.79
N VAL A 338 -2.57 -25.99 5.07
CA VAL A 338 -2.66 -27.18 5.93
C VAL A 338 -4.12 -27.47 6.26
N ILE A 339 -4.89 -26.46 6.67
CA ILE A 339 -6.33 -26.57 6.95
C ILE A 339 -7.09 -27.15 5.76
N ASN A 340 -6.87 -26.61 4.55
CA ASN A 340 -7.53 -27.09 3.33
C ASN A 340 -7.25 -28.57 3.06
N LYS A 341 -6.01 -29.02 3.29
CA LYS A 341 -5.63 -30.43 3.12
C LYS A 341 -6.25 -31.32 4.18
N LEU A 342 -6.33 -30.85 5.43
CA LEU A 342 -6.99 -31.59 6.51
C LEU A 342 -8.49 -31.76 6.25
N TYR A 343 -9.18 -30.71 5.79
CA TYR A 343 -10.57 -30.83 5.34
C TYR A 343 -10.73 -31.77 4.14
N ALA A 344 -9.80 -31.71 3.17
CA ALA A 344 -9.81 -32.63 2.02
C ALA A 344 -9.64 -34.11 2.43
N LEU A 345 -8.97 -34.37 3.56
CA LEU A 345 -8.83 -35.71 4.16
C LEU A 345 -10.05 -36.12 5.01
N GLY A 346 -11.06 -35.25 5.14
CA GLY A 346 -12.30 -35.51 5.86
C GLY A 346 -12.20 -35.32 7.39
N ALA A 347 -11.21 -34.57 7.86
CA ALA A 347 -11.09 -34.20 9.28
C ALA A 347 -11.94 -32.96 9.61
N ASP A 348 -12.43 -32.91 10.85
CA ASP A 348 -13.11 -31.75 11.42
C ASP A 348 -12.06 -30.80 12.01
N VAL A 349 -11.83 -29.64 11.36
CA VAL A 349 -10.79 -28.69 11.77
C VAL A 349 -11.38 -27.51 12.53
N ILE A 350 -10.80 -27.19 13.69
CA ILE A 350 -11.19 -26.13 14.62
C ILE A 350 -10.00 -25.17 14.79
N TYR A 351 -10.24 -23.87 14.66
CA TYR A 351 -9.21 -22.83 14.72
C TYR A 351 -9.81 -21.50 15.25
N GLU A 352 -8.97 -20.52 15.59
CA GLU A 352 -9.35 -19.29 16.32
C GLU A 352 -10.57 -18.54 15.75
N ASN A 353 -10.68 -18.39 14.42
CA ASN A 353 -11.82 -17.68 13.81
C ASN A 353 -13.17 -18.41 13.95
N VAL A 354 -13.15 -19.66 14.42
CA VAL A 354 -14.33 -20.51 14.60
C VAL A 354 -14.71 -20.63 16.09
N SER A 355 -13.75 -20.49 17.00
CA SER A 355 -13.98 -20.60 18.45
C SER A 355 -12.85 -20.02 19.30
N ASP A 356 -13.17 -19.59 20.52
CA ASP A 356 -12.22 -19.05 21.51
C ASP A 356 -11.33 -20.17 22.12
N ILE A 357 -10.36 -20.64 21.35
CA ILE A 357 -9.42 -21.74 21.71
C ILE A 357 -7.98 -21.26 21.95
N HIS A 358 -7.78 -19.94 22.06
CA HIS A 358 -6.49 -19.32 22.26
C HIS A 358 -6.63 -18.02 23.05
N THR A 359 -5.59 -17.69 23.82
CA THR A 359 -5.44 -16.40 24.50
C THR A 359 -4.01 -15.89 24.32
N SER A 360 -3.83 -14.58 24.36
CA SER A 360 -2.53 -13.94 24.15
C SER A 360 -1.62 -14.11 25.38
N GLY A 361 -0.30 -14.14 25.16
CA GLY A 361 0.67 -14.06 26.24
C GLY A 361 0.87 -12.65 26.83
N HIS A 362 0.43 -11.59 26.14
CA HIS A 362 0.76 -10.20 26.46
C HIS A 362 -0.44 -9.40 26.98
N ALA A 363 -0.16 -8.51 27.93
CA ALA A 363 -1.11 -7.65 28.62
C ALA A 363 -1.87 -6.70 27.68
N ARG A 364 -3.19 -6.60 27.88
CA ARG A 364 -4.04 -5.60 27.22
C ARG A 364 -4.09 -4.31 28.03
N GLN A 365 -4.71 -3.26 27.48
CA GLN A 365 -4.71 -1.92 28.08
C GLN A 365 -5.07 -1.88 29.57
N ALA A 366 -6.04 -2.68 30.02
CA ALA A 366 -6.44 -2.65 31.43
C ALA A 366 -5.33 -3.18 32.35
N GLU A 367 -4.62 -4.22 31.94
CA GLU A 367 -3.50 -4.82 32.67
C GLU A 367 -2.28 -3.91 32.65
N LEU A 368 -1.98 -3.28 31.51
CA LEU A 368 -0.93 -2.27 31.37
C LEU A 368 -1.16 -1.09 32.33
N LYS A 369 -2.40 -0.60 32.42
CA LYS A 369 -2.80 0.47 33.36
C LYS A 369 -2.66 0.04 34.82
N VAL A 370 -3.00 -1.21 35.16
CA VAL A 370 -2.78 -1.74 36.51
C VAL A 370 -1.29 -1.72 36.84
N MET A 371 -0.45 -2.25 35.95
CA MET A 371 0.99 -2.30 36.17
C MET A 371 1.60 -0.91 36.34
N LEU A 372 1.25 0.05 35.47
CA LEU A 372 1.68 1.45 35.59
C LEU A 372 1.25 2.10 36.91
N SER A 373 0.04 1.79 37.39
CA SER A 373 -0.50 2.34 38.64
C SER A 373 0.22 1.81 39.89
N LEU A 374 0.74 0.59 39.83
CA LEU A 374 1.50 -0.05 40.90
C LEU A 374 2.95 0.42 40.92
N VAL A 375 3.58 0.48 39.75
CA VAL A 375 5.01 0.82 39.60
C VAL A 375 5.28 2.31 39.82
N ARG A 376 4.38 3.20 39.38
CA ARG A 376 4.50 4.66 39.52
C ARG A 376 5.91 5.19 39.16
N PRO A 377 6.40 4.90 37.95
CA PRO A 377 7.78 5.21 37.60
C PRO A 377 7.99 6.71 37.40
N GLN A 378 9.20 7.19 37.67
CA GLN A 378 9.59 8.55 37.33
C GLN A 378 9.67 8.71 35.80
N TYR A 379 10.31 7.77 35.11
CA TYR A 379 10.37 7.70 33.64
C TYR A 379 9.71 6.42 33.11
N PHE A 380 8.89 6.55 32.07
CA PHE A 380 8.28 5.40 31.40
C PHE A 380 8.81 5.23 29.99
N ILE A 381 9.23 4.00 29.67
CA ILE A 381 9.77 3.62 28.37
C ILE A 381 8.98 2.42 27.87
N PRO A 382 8.10 2.58 26.87
CA PRO A 382 7.45 1.43 26.25
C PRO A 382 8.48 0.61 25.47
N ILE A 383 8.45 -0.71 25.65
CA ILE A 383 9.31 -1.68 24.95
C ILE A 383 8.49 -2.82 24.35
N HIS A 384 9.15 -3.71 23.62
CA HIS A 384 8.57 -4.90 23.01
C HIS A 384 7.34 -4.61 22.13
N GLY A 385 7.59 -4.20 20.89
CA GLY A 385 6.54 -3.98 19.90
C GLY A 385 6.89 -3.02 18.78
N GLU A 386 6.12 -3.12 17.68
CA GLU A 386 6.14 -2.14 16.59
C GLU A 386 5.94 -0.70 17.09
N TYR A 387 6.41 0.28 16.30
CA TYR A 387 6.39 1.69 16.70
C TYR A 387 4.98 2.19 17.09
N ARG A 388 3.91 1.68 16.44
CA ARG A 388 2.52 2.00 16.80
C ARG A 388 2.15 1.53 18.21
N HIS A 389 2.63 0.37 18.63
CA HIS A 389 2.41 -0.18 19.96
C HIS A 389 3.10 0.70 21.01
N LEU A 390 4.36 1.08 20.75
CA LEU A 390 5.14 1.93 21.66
C LEU A 390 4.46 3.30 21.86
N VAL A 391 4.03 3.93 20.77
CA VAL A 391 3.29 5.20 20.82
C VAL A 391 1.97 5.06 21.58
N LYS A 392 1.24 3.96 21.34
CA LYS A 392 -0.04 3.73 22.03
C LYS A 392 0.16 3.52 23.53
N HIS A 393 1.18 2.77 23.93
CA HIS A 393 1.49 2.54 25.34
C HIS A 393 1.98 3.82 26.03
N ALA A 394 2.81 4.63 25.35
CA ALA A 394 3.17 5.97 25.81
C ALA A 394 1.93 6.87 26.00
N GLN A 395 0.95 6.80 25.10
CA GLN A 395 -0.30 7.54 25.26
C GLN A 395 -1.08 7.08 26.50
N ILE A 396 -1.14 5.78 26.78
CA ILE A 396 -1.79 5.25 27.98
C ILE A 396 -1.14 5.83 29.24
N ALA A 397 0.20 5.88 29.30
CA ALA A 397 0.92 6.46 30.43
C ALA A 397 0.61 7.96 30.61
N ARG A 398 0.54 8.73 29.52
CA ARG A 398 0.15 10.15 29.55
C ARG A 398 -1.30 10.35 29.98
N ASP A 399 -2.21 9.52 29.48
CA ASP A 399 -3.63 9.54 29.85
C ASP A 399 -3.83 9.20 31.35
N MET A 400 -2.89 8.46 31.94
CA MET A 400 -2.83 8.18 33.37
C MET A 400 -2.17 9.30 34.20
N GLY A 401 -1.74 10.40 33.57
CA GLY A 401 -1.22 11.59 34.24
C GLY A 401 0.31 11.69 34.31
N MET A 402 1.06 10.87 33.56
CA MET A 402 2.51 11.09 33.42
C MET A 402 2.81 12.27 32.51
N GLU A 403 3.77 13.11 32.91
CA GLU A 403 4.23 14.27 32.13
C GLU A 403 4.90 13.84 30.81
N GLU A 404 4.77 14.66 29.77
CA GLU A 404 5.21 14.31 28.41
C GLU A 404 6.72 14.10 28.31
N ASP A 405 7.52 14.85 29.06
CA ASP A 405 8.99 14.76 29.16
C ASP A 405 9.47 13.55 29.97
N HIS A 406 8.58 12.90 30.72
CA HIS A 406 8.86 11.69 31.49
C HIS A 406 8.50 10.40 30.74
N VAL A 407 7.91 10.50 29.54
CA VAL A 407 7.55 9.36 28.69
C VAL A 407 8.46 9.32 27.46
N LEU A 408 9.46 8.44 27.47
CA LEU A 408 10.51 8.37 26.46
C LEU A 408 10.24 7.23 25.47
N ILE A 409 9.96 7.58 24.20
CA ILE A 409 9.78 6.59 23.13
C ILE A 409 11.12 6.41 22.41
N ALA A 410 11.86 5.36 22.76
CA ALA A 410 13.15 5.03 22.18
C ALA A 410 13.04 4.17 20.90
N ARG A 411 14.13 4.09 20.16
CA ARG A 411 14.36 3.18 19.02
C ARG A 411 15.61 2.35 19.26
N ASP A 412 15.76 1.25 18.54
CA ASP A 412 17.00 0.48 18.58
C ASP A 412 18.20 1.37 18.22
N GLY A 413 19.20 1.33 19.09
CA GLY A 413 20.41 2.14 19.03
C GLY A 413 20.35 3.47 19.80
N ASP A 414 19.17 3.94 20.22
CA ASP A 414 19.06 5.15 21.04
C ASP A 414 19.72 4.92 22.42
N VAL A 415 20.51 5.87 22.89
CA VAL A 415 21.13 5.81 24.22
C VAL A 415 20.27 6.58 25.21
N ILE A 416 19.53 5.85 26.04
CA ILE A 416 18.74 6.41 27.13
C ILE A 416 19.68 6.62 28.30
N SER A 417 19.88 7.87 28.70
CA SER A 417 20.84 8.23 29.73
C SER A 417 20.18 8.80 30.97
N PHE A 418 20.64 8.36 32.13
CA PHE A 418 20.21 8.89 33.43
C PHE A 418 21.39 9.48 34.19
N ARG A 419 21.20 10.72 34.66
CA ARG A 419 22.20 11.44 35.46
C ARG A 419 21.51 12.38 36.45
N GLY A 420 21.78 12.21 37.74
CA GLY A 420 21.29 13.15 38.77
C GLY A 420 19.76 13.22 38.83
N GLY A 421 19.08 12.11 38.54
CA GLY A 421 17.63 12.01 38.53
C GLY A 421 16.92 12.50 37.27
N SER A 422 17.63 12.99 36.24
CA SER A 422 17.05 13.31 34.93
C SER A 422 17.36 12.22 33.89
N GLY A 423 16.36 11.86 33.09
CA GLY A 423 16.43 10.90 32.00
C GLY A 423 16.21 11.57 30.63
N GLU A 424 17.10 11.32 29.68
CA GLU A 424 17.01 11.86 28.31
C GLU A 424 17.67 10.94 27.27
N ILE A 425 17.21 11.05 26.01
CA ILE A 425 17.78 10.35 24.85
C ILE A 425 18.74 11.30 24.14
N ASN A 426 20.05 11.03 24.22
CA ASN A 426 21.08 12.00 23.84
C ASN A 426 22.01 11.58 22.70
N ASP A 427 22.20 10.27 22.53
CA ASP A 427 23.14 9.70 21.57
C ASP A 427 22.48 8.53 20.83
N THR A 428 23.09 8.11 19.73
CA THR A 428 22.68 6.91 18.98
C THR A 428 23.90 6.09 18.63
N ILE A 429 23.84 4.78 18.83
CA ILE A 429 24.84 3.82 18.36
C ILE A 429 24.36 3.14 17.07
N THR A 430 25.30 2.57 16.32
CA THR A 430 24.94 1.80 15.12
C THR A 430 24.39 0.45 15.57
N THR A 431 23.16 0.17 15.16
CA THR A 431 22.49 -1.13 15.31
C THR A 431 22.01 -1.61 13.95
N GLY A 432 21.69 -2.90 13.86
CA GLY A 432 21.29 -3.51 12.60
C GLY A 432 20.83 -4.95 12.78
N ARG A 433 20.49 -5.56 11.65
CA ARG A 433 20.05 -6.95 11.56
C ARG A 433 21.14 -7.79 10.89
N THR A 434 21.50 -8.89 11.52
CA THR A 434 22.40 -9.89 10.94
C THR A 434 21.58 -11.06 10.41
N PHE A 435 21.70 -11.36 9.12
CA PHE A 435 20.96 -12.44 8.48
C PHE A 435 21.72 -13.77 8.58
N VAL A 436 20.99 -14.84 8.87
CA VAL A 436 21.50 -16.22 8.94
C VAL A 436 20.87 -17.04 7.82
N ASP A 437 21.68 -17.72 7.01
CA ASP A 437 21.26 -18.62 5.93
C ASP A 437 22.14 -19.90 5.98
N GLY A 438 21.54 -20.99 6.42
CA GLY A 438 22.20 -22.26 6.70
C GLY A 438 23.31 -22.13 7.75
N LYS A 439 24.56 -22.23 7.30
CA LYS A 439 25.75 -22.06 8.14
C LYS A 439 26.34 -20.65 8.07
N GLY A 440 25.91 -19.84 7.11
CA GLY A 440 26.39 -18.48 6.92
C GLY A 440 25.72 -17.53 7.91
N VAL A 441 26.53 -16.74 8.62
CA VAL A 441 26.06 -15.73 9.59
C VAL A 441 26.64 -14.39 9.17
N GLY A 442 25.79 -13.46 8.74
CA GLY A 442 26.21 -12.15 8.24
C GLY A 442 26.77 -12.16 6.80
N ASP A 443 26.77 -13.30 6.12
CA ASP A 443 27.24 -13.43 4.72
C ASP A 443 26.28 -12.79 3.70
N ILE A 444 25.04 -12.53 4.11
CA ILE A 444 24.00 -11.93 3.28
C ILE A 444 23.90 -10.45 3.60
N GLU A 445 24.20 -9.62 2.62
CA GLU A 445 23.92 -8.19 2.67
C GLU A 445 22.55 -7.87 2.05
N GLU A 446 22.05 -6.66 2.29
CA GLU A 446 20.81 -6.18 1.64
C GLU A 446 20.89 -6.22 0.09
N THR A 447 22.11 -6.09 -0.46
CA THR A 447 22.39 -6.21 -1.90
C THR A 447 22.03 -7.59 -2.43
N VAL A 448 22.42 -8.66 -1.71
CA VAL A 448 22.09 -10.05 -2.03
C VAL A 448 20.58 -10.27 -1.95
N LEU A 449 19.90 -9.76 -0.93
CA LEU A 449 18.44 -9.83 -0.83
C LEU A 449 17.73 -9.08 -1.96
N ARG A 450 18.28 -7.95 -2.41
CA ARG A 450 17.76 -7.21 -3.57
C ARG A 450 17.87 -8.05 -4.84
N ASP A 451 18.99 -8.74 -5.05
CA ASP A 451 19.19 -9.56 -6.23
C ASP A 451 18.34 -10.83 -6.20
N ARG A 452 18.22 -11.51 -5.04
CA ARG A 452 17.27 -12.61 -4.85
C ARG A 452 15.83 -12.20 -5.16
N ARG A 453 15.40 -11.00 -4.76
CA ARG A 453 14.06 -10.46 -5.10
C ARG A 453 13.88 -10.19 -6.59
N LYS A 454 14.90 -9.66 -7.27
CA LYS A 454 14.87 -9.47 -8.72
C LYS A 454 14.74 -10.80 -9.45
N LEU A 455 15.52 -11.81 -9.04
CA LEU A 455 15.46 -13.15 -9.60
C LEU A 455 14.09 -13.80 -9.37
N ARG A 456 13.50 -13.65 -8.16
CA ARG A 456 12.14 -14.15 -7.86
C ARG A 456 11.08 -13.54 -8.76
N ASN A 457 11.16 -12.24 -9.01
CA ASN A 457 10.09 -11.51 -9.71
C ASN A 457 10.25 -11.53 -11.24
N HIS A 458 11.50 -11.50 -11.75
CA HIS A 458 11.78 -11.32 -13.17
C HIS A 458 12.50 -12.51 -13.82
N GLY A 459 12.99 -13.48 -13.03
CA GLY A 459 13.88 -14.52 -13.52
C GLY A 459 15.24 -13.98 -13.96
N VAL A 460 15.99 -14.79 -14.70
CA VAL A 460 17.28 -14.41 -15.29
C VAL A 460 17.39 -14.92 -16.72
N VAL A 461 18.04 -14.12 -17.56
CA VAL A 461 18.43 -14.47 -18.92
C VAL A 461 19.95 -14.34 -19.01
N MET A 462 20.63 -15.44 -19.31
CA MET A 462 22.08 -15.47 -19.48
C MET A 462 22.41 -15.63 -20.96
N ILE A 463 23.20 -14.70 -21.48
CA ILE A 463 23.70 -14.70 -22.85
C ILE A 463 25.16 -15.14 -22.80
N GLN A 464 25.47 -16.26 -23.43
CA GLN A 464 26.84 -16.77 -23.54
C GLN A 464 27.31 -16.63 -24.99
N MET A 465 28.44 -15.96 -25.17
CA MET A 465 29.11 -15.83 -26.46
C MET A 465 30.62 -15.79 -26.28
N VAL A 466 31.33 -16.19 -27.32
CA VAL A 466 32.79 -16.13 -27.41
C VAL A 466 33.12 -15.27 -28.62
N LEU A 467 33.90 -14.23 -28.39
CA LEU A 467 34.36 -13.31 -29.41
C LEU A 467 35.86 -13.52 -29.64
N ASP A 468 36.30 -13.38 -30.88
CA ASP A 468 37.71 -13.31 -31.23
C ASP A 468 38.28 -11.93 -30.82
N GLU A 469 39.32 -11.94 -30.00
CA GLU A 469 39.89 -10.72 -29.39
C GLU A 469 40.46 -9.74 -30.42
N GLN A 470 40.93 -10.23 -31.58
CA GLN A 470 41.59 -9.40 -32.59
C GLN A 470 40.63 -8.87 -33.66
N THR A 471 39.62 -9.67 -34.00
CA THR A 471 38.69 -9.38 -35.10
C THR A 471 37.31 -8.96 -34.62
N GLY A 472 36.97 -9.15 -33.34
CA GLY A 472 35.64 -8.92 -32.80
C GLY A 472 34.58 -9.92 -33.27
N LYS A 473 34.96 -10.93 -34.06
CA LYS A 473 34.03 -11.90 -34.65
C LYS A 473 33.52 -12.89 -33.62
N ILE A 474 32.25 -13.27 -33.74
CA ILE A 474 31.64 -14.30 -32.90
C ILE A 474 32.18 -15.68 -33.31
N LEU A 475 32.89 -16.35 -32.40
CA LEU A 475 33.38 -17.73 -32.57
C LEU A 475 32.35 -18.77 -32.09
N PHE A 476 31.54 -18.41 -31.10
CA PHE A 476 30.49 -19.27 -30.53
C PHE A 476 29.39 -18.43 -29.88
N GLY A 477 28.13 -18.84 -30.01
CA GLY A 477 26.96 -18.11 -29.49
C GLY A 477 26.37 -17.10 -30.50
N PRO A 478 25.43 -16.24 -30.08
CA PRO A 478 24.89 -16.10 -28.72
C PRO A 478 23.99 -17.27 -28.31
N LYS A 479 24.38 -18.00 -27.27
CA LYS A 479 23.49 -18.97 -26.61
C LYS A 479 22.75 -18.27 -25.49
N ILE A 480 21.44 -18.12 -25.64
CA ILE A 480 20.58 -17.54 -24.61
C ILE A 480 19.96 -18.67 -23.78
N THR A 481 20.14 -18.60 -22.46
CA THR A 481 19.48 -19.50 -21.51
C THR A 481 18.65 -18.68 -20.54
N SER A 482 17.45 -19.16 -20.24
CA SER A 482 16.51 -18.48 -19.34
C SER A 482 16.18 -19.37 -18.14
N ARG A 483 16.08 -18.79 -16.96
CA ARG A 483 15.54 -19.44 -15.76
C ARG A 483 14.50 -18.53 -15.12
N GLY A 484 13.26 -19.01 -15.02
CA GLY A 484 12.17 -18.27 -14.37
C GLY A 484 11.66 -17.04 -15.12
N PHE A 485 12.08 -16.81 -16.37
CA PHE A 485 11.61 -15.69 -17.20
C PHE A 485 10.63 -16.14 -18.29
N VAL A 486 10.91 -17.24 -19.01
CA VAL A 486 9.95 -17.91 -19.91
C VAL A 486 10.01 -19.42 -19.72
N TYR A 487 8.86 -20.10 -19.89
CA TYR A 487 8.79 -21.56 -19.90
C TYR A 487 9.47 -22.11 -21.16
N GLU A 488 10.39 -23.07 -20.99
CA GLU A 488 11.25 -23.61 -22.06
C GLU A 488 10.46 -24.06 -23.31
N ASN A 489 9.24 -24.59 -23.15
CA ASN A 489 8.43 -25.10 -24.26
C ASN A 489 7.50 -24.07 -24.93
N GLN A 490 7.26 -22.91 -24.31
CA GLN A 490 6.30 -21.91 -24.81
C GLN A 490 6.95 -20.57 -25.16
N GLY A 491 8.16 -20.29 -24.68
CA GLY A 491 8.87 -19.03 -24.93
C GLY A 491 10.05 -19.13 -25.89
N GLN A 492 10.20 -20.24 -26.62
CA GLN A 492 11.37 -20.47 -27.47
C GLN A 492 11.51 -19.42 -28.59
N PHE A 493 10.40 -19.00 -29.20
CA PHE A 493 10.38 -17.92 -30.18
C PHE A 493 10.89 -16.58 -29.61
N ILE A 494 10.58 -16.26 -28.34
CA ILE A 494 11.04 -15.04 -27.68
C ILE A 494 12.56 -15.07 -27.48
N LEU A 495 13.10 -16.25 -27.15
CA LEU A 495 14.55 -16.42 -26.98
C LEU A 495 15.28 -16.40 -28.32
N GLU A 496 14.66 -16.90 -29.40
CA GLU A 496 15.18 -16.82 -30.77
C GLU A 496 15.18 -15.37 -31.28
N ASP A 497 14.10 -14.61 -31.08
CA ASP A 497 14.04 -13.19 -31.40
C ASP A 497 15.09 -12.39 -30.62
N ALA A 498 15.27 -12.70 -29.33
CA ALA A 498 16.31 -12.09 -28.52
C ALA A 498 17.73 -12.42 -29.02
N GLN A 499 17.96 -13.61 -29.56
CA GLN A 499 19.24 -13.93 -30.22
C GLN A 499 19.46 -13.05 -31.45
N GLY A 500 18.42 -12.82 -32.25
CA GLY A 500 18.48 -11.91 -33.40
C GLY A 500 18.88 -10.49 -33.00
N ILE A 501 18.23 -9.94 -31.97
CA ILE A 501 18.54 -8.58 -31.46
C ILE A 501 19.97 -8.50 -30.93
N VAL A 502 20.46 -9.53 -30.23
CA VAL A 502 21.84 -9.55 -29.72
C VAL A 502 22.85 -9.55 -30.87
N LEU A 503 22.57 -10.27 -31.95
CA LEU A 503 23.42 -10.26 -33.15
C LEU A 503 23.41 -8.90 -33.84
N GLU A 504 22.24 -8.28 -33.99
CA GLU A 504 22.08 -6.95 -34.60
C GLU A 504 22.87 -5.88 -33.83
N VAL A 505 22.79 -5.90 -32.49
CA VAL A 505 23.55 -4.97 -31.63
C VAL A 505 25.07 -5.17 -31.77
N ILE A 506 25.54 -6.40 -31.98
CA ILE A 506 26.97 -6.68 -32.17
C ILE A 506 27.45 -6.21 -33.54
N ASP A 507 26.64 -6.42 -34.59
CA ASP A 507 26.97 -5.99 -35.95
C ASP A 507 27.02 -4.45 -36.07
N GLU A 508 26.27 -3.71 -35.24
CA GLU A 508 26.34 -2.24 -35.16
C GLU A 508 27.63 -1.70 -34.52
N ILE A 509 28.41 -2.54 -33.82
CA ILE A 509 29.66 -2.12 -33.18
C ILE A 509 30.80 -2.17 -34.21
N GLU A 510 30.92 -1.14 -35.06
CA GLU A 510 31.95 -1.02 -36.12
C GLU A 510 33.41 -0.83 -35.62
N THR A 511 33.68 -0.88 -34.31
CA THR A 511 35.05 -0.80 -33.77
C THR A 511 35.25 -1.76 -32.60
N PRO A 512 36.38 -2.50 -32.54
CA PRO A 512 36.64 -3.42 -31.44
C PRO A 512 36.75 -2.64 -30.14
N LEU A 513 35.86 -2.94 -29.19
CA LEU A 513 35.96 -2.43 -27.82
C LEU A 513 37.32 -2.86 -27.23
N PRO A 514 38.03 -2.00 -26.48
CA PRO A 514 39.21 -2.44 -25.75
C PRO A 514 38.76 -3.50 -24.74
N VAL A 515 39.18 -4.74 -24.94
CA VAL A 515 38.94 -5.82 -23.97
C VAL A 515 39.79 -5.51 -22.74
N GLU A 516 39.14 -5.07 -21.67
CA GLU A 516 39.77 -4.98 -20.36
C GLU A 516 40.06 -6.42 -19.91
N LYS A 517 41.34 -6.80 -19.88
CA LYS A 517 41.77 -8.15 -19.47
C LYS A 517 41.28 -8.44 -18.06
N ALA A 518 40.25 -9.27 -17.94
CA ALA A 518 39.89 -9.94 -16.69
C ALA A 518 41.08 -10.84 -16.28
N SER A 519 41.89 -10.33 -15.36
CA SER A 519 42.98 -11.09 -14.76
C SER A 519 42.42 -12.04 -13.70
N PRO A 520 42.82 -13.33 -13.67
CA PRO A 520 42.42 -14.22 -12.58
C PRO A 520 43.10 -13.79 -11.27
N PRO A 521 42.49 -14.03 -10.09
CA PRO A 521 43.10 -13.65 -8.83
C PRO A 521 44.30 -14.56 -8.57
N LYS A 522 45.50 -14.09 -8.89
CA LYS A 522 46.75 -14.71 -8.44
C LYS A 522 47.21 -14.03 -7.18
N SER A 523 47.19 -14.82 -6.11
CA SER A 523 48.00 -14.62 -4.92
C SER A 523 49.44 -14.29 -5.30
N LYS A 524 50.02 -13.28 -4.63
CA LYS A 524 51.46 -13.21 -4.33
C LYS A 524 51.77 -12.12 -3.30
N THR A 525 52.04 -12.59 -2.10
CA THR A 525 53.28 -12.34 -1.35
C THR A 525 54.26 -11.32 -1.94
N LYS A 526 54.58 -10.32 -1.10
CA LYS A 526 55.90 -9.77 -0.70
C LYS A 526 57.04 -9.59 -1.74
N GLU A 527 57.76 -8.48 -1.50
CA GLU A 527 59.11 -8.11 -1.97
C GLU A 527 59.21 -7.58 -3.40
N ALA A 528 59.92 -6.50 -3.73
CA ALA A 528 60.73 -5.56 -2.96
C ALA A 528 61.04 -4.32 -3.84
N GLN A 529 61.17 -3.17 -3.19
CA GLN A 529 62.22 -2.17 -3.38
C GLN A 529 62.53 -1.54 -4.76
N SER A 530 62.37 -0.20 -4.76
CA SER A 530 63.42 0.81 -5.02
C SER A 530 63.20 1.74 -6.22
N LYS A 531 62.76 2.96 -5.92
CA LYS A 531 63.51 4.23 -6.09
C LYS A 531 62.53 5.40 -6.19
N SER A 532 62.69 6.29 -5.22
CA SER A 532 61.98 7.53 -4.94
C SER A 532 62.20 8.61 -6.00
N PRO A 533 61.22 9.51 -6.16
CA PRO A 533 61.45 10.95 -6.16
C PRO A 533 61.02 11.52 -4.79
N GLN A 534 61.86 12.38 -4.22
CA GLN A 534 61.63 13.04 -2.95
C GLN A 534 60.36 13.92 -2.99
N PRO A 535 59.58 14.02 -1.89
CA PRO A 535 58.53 15.01 -1.77
C PRO A 535 59.16 16.39 -1.46
N GLU A 536 58.79 17.40 -2.26
CA GLU A 536 58.99 18.80 -1.92
C GLU A 536 58.41 19.10 -0.54
N GLN A 537 59.22 19.77 0.29
CA GLN A 537 58.80 20.25 1.61
C GLN A 537 57.62 21.22 1.46
N PRO A 538 56.53 21.09 2.25
CA PRO A 538 55.52 22.13 2.28
C PRO A 538 56.12 23.39 2.92
N GLU A 539 56.20 24.46 2.13
CA GLU A 539 56.44 25.81 2.64
C GLU A 539 55.45 26.09 3.79
N ASN A 540 56.03 26.47 4.92
CA ASN A 540 55.34 26.86 6.14
C ASN A 540 54.23 27.89 5.82
N PRO A 541 52.93 27.58 6.02
CA PRO A 541 51.87 28.55 5.75
C PRO A 541 51.96 29.65 6.80
N GLY A 542 52.59 30.77 6.43
CA GLY A 542 52.69 31.95 7.28
C GLY A 542 51.34 32.30 7.89
N HIS A 543 51.34 32.52 9.21
CA HIS A 543 50.19 32.75 10.09
C HIS A 543 48.99 33.43 9.38
N PRO A 544 47.76 32.90 9.51
CA PRO A 544 46.54 33.46 8.89
C PRO A 544 46.28 34.94 9.24
N LEU A 545 46.85 35.41 10.36
CA LEU A 545 46.71 36.76 10.89
C LEU A 545 47.11 37.87 9.89
N LYS A 546 48.20 37.71 9.13
CA LYS A 546 48.66 38.76 8.19
C LYS A 546 47.68 38.99 7.03
N LYS A 547 46.93 37.95 6.63
CA LYS A 547 45.93 38.03 5.55
C LYS A 547 44.64 38.65 6.07
N GLU A 548 44.25 38.30 7.28
CA GLU A 548 43.08 38.88 7.97
C GLU A 548 43.27 40.37 8.25
N ILE A 549 44.45 40.78 8.72
CA ILE A 549 44.79 42.20 8.95
C ILE A 549 44.70 43.00 7.64
N ARG A 550 45.23 42.48 6.53
CA ARG A 550 45.12 43.14 5.21
C ARG A 550 43.68 43.25 4.73
N GLY A 551 42.88 42.19 4.92
CA GLY A 551 41.44 42.22 4.63
C GLY A 551 40.70 43.28 5.46
N LEU A 552 41.04 43.40 6.74
CA LEU A 552 40.44 44.36 7.66
C LEU A 552 40.82 45.82 7.32
N ILE A 553 42.08 46.08 6.93
CA ILE A 553 42.53 47.41 6.50
C ILE A 553 41.79 47.86 5.22
N LEU A 554 41.63 46.97 4.24
CA LEU A 554 40.88 47.26 3.01
C LEU A 554 39.40 47.53 3.30
N LEU A 555 38.81 46.79 4.25
CA LEU A 555 37.44 47.01 4.69
C LEU A 555 37.28 48.38 5.36
N LEU A 556 38.21 48.75 6.25
CA LEU A 556 38.21 50.04 6.91
C LEU A 556 38.33 51.19 5.90
N LEU A 557 39.25 51.08 4.93
CA LEU A 557 39.42 52.08 3.87
C LEU A 557 38.15 52.22 3.02
N ALA A 558 37.46 51.12 2.71
CA ALA A 558 36.20 51.15 1.99
C ALA A 558 35.10 51.88 2.76
N VAL A 559 35.00 51.67 4.08
CA VAL A 559 34.03 52.35 4.96
C VAL A 559 34.32 53.85 5.06
N VAL A 560 35.58 54.23 5.27
CA VAL A 560 35.98 55.64 5.37
C VAL A 560 35.74 56.39 4.07
N LEU A 561 36.17 55.82 2.94
CA LEU A 561 36.05 56.45 1.63
C LEU A 561 34.59 56.49 1.17
N GLY A 562 33.83 55.43 1.42
CA GLY A 562 32.40 55.36 1.16
C GLY A 562 31.59 56.36 1.98
N GLY A 563 31.82 56.42 3.29
CA GLY A 563 31.13 57.39 4.15
C GLY A 563 31.52 58.83 3.81
N SER A 564 32.78 59.09 3.48
CA SER A 564 33.24 60.42 3.01
C SER A 564 32.50 60.85 1.74
N LEU A 565 32.36 59.98 0.73
CA LEU A 565 31.62 60.27 -0.51
C LEU A 565 30.11 60.45 -0.25
N LEU A 566 29.51 59.65 0.64
CA LEU A 566 28.08 59.73 0.96
C LEU A 566 27.70 60.99 1.75
N SER A 567 28.60 61.47 2.59
CA SER A 567 28.39 62.70 3.37
C SER A 567 28.92 63.95 2.67
N TYR A 568 29.37 63.86 1.42
CA TYR A 568 29.80 65.02 0.64
C TYR A 568 28.70 66.09 0.56
N HIS A 569 29.05 67.34 0.84
CA HIS A 569 28.15 68.47 0.69
C HIS A 569 28.81 69.54 -0.20
N PRO A 570 28.14 70.04 -1.27
CA PRO A 570 28.73 71.05 -2.16
C PRO A 570 29.08 72.38 -1.48
N SER A 571 28.43 72.70 -0.35
CA SER A 571 28.76 73.87 0.47
C SER A 571 29.87 73.61 1.50
N ASP A 572 30.42 72.38 1.55
CA ASP A 572 31.65 72.13 2.30
C ASP A 572 32.78 72.90 1.63
N LYS A 573 33.47 73.71 2.44
CA LYS A 573 34.56 74.54 1.95
C LYS A 573 35.75 73.63 1.62
N LEU A 574 35.96 73.38 0.34
CA LEU A 574 37.14 72.68 -0.17
C LEU A 574 38.32 73.64 -0.19
N PHE A 575 39.55 73.16 0.06
CA PHE A 575 40.71 74.02 0.20
C PHE A 575 41.04 74.79 -1.10
N TRP A 576 40.57 74.27 -2.25
CA TRP A 576 40.72 74.89 -3.56
C TRP A 576 39.56 75.81 -3.95
N ASN A 577 38.43 75.78 -3.24
CA ASN A 577 37.22 76.53 -3.61
C ASN A 577 36.87 77.67 -2.64
N VAL A 578 37.61 77.86 -1.53
CA VAL A 578 37.37 78.97 -0.58
C VAL A 578 38.68 79.47 0.04
N ALA A 579 38.90 80.79 0.04
CA ALA A 579 39.94 81.46 0.81
C ALA A 579 39.40 81.87 2.20
N GLY A 580 39.83 81.20 3.28
CA GLY A 580 39.44 81.54 4.66
C GLY A 580 39.28 80.33 5.59
N ASN A 581 38.78 80.58 6.80
CA ASN A 581 38.68 79.54 7.84
C ASN A 581 37.75 78.39 7.41
N LEU A 582 38.29 77.18 7.40
CA LEU A 582 37.57 75.93 7.13
C LEU A 582 36.60 75.71 8.29
N GLY A 583 35.36 76.18 8.13
CA GLY A 583 34.31 75.99 9.12
C GLY A 583 34.04 74.50 9.39
N LYS A 584 33.11 74.21 10.32
CA LYS A 584 32.73 72.84 10.63
C LYS A 584 32.19 72.16 9.36
N ALA A 585 32.94 71.20 8.82
CA ALA A 585 32.52 70.44 7.65
C ALA A 585 31.26 69.63 7.96
N HIS A 586 30.35 69.56 6.99
CA HIS A 586 29.14 68.74 7.10
C HIS A 586 29.43 67.25 6.87
N ASN A 587 30.60 66.95 6.30
CA ASN A 587 31.04 65.59 6.06
C ASN A 587 31.22 64.79 7.37
N LEU A 588 30.80 63.52 7.34
CA LEU A 588 30.79 62.61 8.49
C LEU A 588 32.18 62.38 9.07
N PHE A 589 33.20 62.40 8.22
CA PHE A 589 34.61 62.29 8.61
C PHE A 589 35.31 63.66 8.70
N GLY A 590 34.53 64.73 8.89
CA GLY A 590 35.01 66.08 9.02
C GLY A 590 35.68 66.62 7.75
N THR A 591 36.60 67.57 7.92
CA THR A 591 37.28 68.27 6.81
C THR A 591 38.04 67.31 5.88
N VAL A 592 38.66 66.27 6.43
CA VAL A 592 39.39 65.24 5.66
C VAL A 592 38.45 64.52 4.70
N GLY A 593 37.28 64.09 5.18
CA GLY A 593 36.28 63.44 4.34
C GLY A 593 35.69 64.39 3.29
N ALA A 594 35.51 65.67 3.63
CA ALA A 594 35.03 66.69 2.69
C ALA A 594 36.02 66.88 1.53
N HIS A 595 37.32 67.03 1.80
CA HIS A 595 38.33 67.15 0.75
C HIS A 595 38.46 65.89 -0.10
N LEU A 596 38.52 64.72 0.54
CA LEU A 596 38.64 63.44 -0.17
C LEU A 596 37.48 63.23 -1.13
N SER A 597 36.26 63.49 -0.67
CA SER A 597 35.07 63.34 -1.49
C SER A 597 34.96 64.40 -2.57
N GLY A 598 35.20 65.68 -2.26
CA GLY A 598 35.17 66.75 -3.24
C GLY A 598 36.12 66.53 -4.41
N GLY A 599 37.38 66.15 -4.13
CA GLY A 599 38.36 65.91 -5.19
C GLY A 599 38.00 64.73 -6.08
N LEU A 600 37.42 63.67 -5.50
CA LEU A 600 36.94 62.51 -6.25
C LEU A 600 35.72 62.85 -7.11
N PHE A 601 34.78 63.66 -6.61
CA PHE A 601 33.63 64.14 -7.37
C PHE A 601 34.03 65.09 -8.51
N ASP A 602 35.02 65.97 -8.31
CA ASP A 602 35.49 66.86 -9.37
C ASP A 602 36.18 66.06 -10.52
N LEU A 603 36.98 65.04 -10.18
CA LEU A 603 37.72 64.23 -11.15
C LEU A 603 36.85 63.21 -11.89
N LEU A 604 36.11 62.40 -11.13
CA LEU A 604 35.38 61.22 -11.64
C LEU A 604 33.86 61.41 -11.61
N GLY A 605 33.37 62.51 -11.04
CA GLY A 605 31.95 62.70 -10.84
C GLY A 605 31.36 61.59 -9.98
N ILE A 606 30.22 61.08 -10.40
CA ILE A 606 29.54 59.97 -9.73
C ILE A 606 30.35 58.66 -9.88
N GLY A 607 31.28 58.57 -10.84
CA GLY A 607 32.16 57.43 -11.04
C GLY A 607 33.04 57.10 -9.83
N ALA A 608 33.27 58.07 -8.93
CA ALA A 608 34.04 57.89 -7.70
C ALA A 608 33.51 56.79 -6.77
N PHE A 609 32.21 56.50 -6.80
CA PHE A 609 31.59 55.48 -5.95
C PHE A 609 32.02 54.03 -6.26
N TRP A 610 32.68 53.80 -7.40
CA TRP A 610 33.27 52.49 -7.70
C TRP A 610 34.49 52.16 -6.83
N LEU A 611 35.24 53.17 -6.37
CA LEU A 611 36.43 52.97 -5.54
C LEU A 611 36.16 52.26 -4.20
N PRO A 612 35.21 52.71 -3.35
CA PRO A 612 34.91 52.00 -2.10
C PRO A 612 34.33 50.61 -2.36
N LEU A 613 33.60 50.42 -3.46
CA LEU A 613 33.03 49.12 -3.84
C LEU A 613 34.12 48.10 -4.21
N ILE A 614 35.12 48.52 -4.98
CA ILE A 614 36.25 47.65 -5.37
C ILE A 614 37.08 47.28 -4.15
N LEU A 615 37.36 48.23 -3.25
CA LEU A 615 38.08 47.97 -2.00
C LEU A 615 37.36 46.96 -1.10
N PHE A 616 36.03 47.05 -1.03
CA PHE A 616 35.20 46.10 -0.29
C PHE A 616 35.27 44.67 -0.87
N VAL A 617 35.20 44.53 -2.21
CA VAL A 617 35.32 43.22 -2.87
C VAL A 617 36.72 42.62 -2.67
N LEU A 618 37.76 43.45 -2.77
CA LEU A 618 39.15 43.03 -2.55
C LEU A 618 39.39 42.57 -1.11
N SER A 619 38.77 43.23 -0.12
CA SER A 619 38.78 42.79 1.28
C SER A 619 38.25 41.36 1.44
N PHE A 620 37.10 41.05 0.84
CA PHE A 620 36.46 39.74 0.94
C PHE A 620 37.24 38.61 0.22
N ILE A 621 37.86 38.93 -0.92
CA ILE A 621 38.74 37.99 -1.62
C ILE A 621 39.99 37.68 -0.77
N THR A 622 40.52 38.68 -0.08
CA THR A 622 41.68 38.55 0.81
C THR A 622 41.36 37.67 2.03
N PHE A 623 40.16 37.78 2.61
CA PHE A 623 39.69 36.88 3.69
C PHE A 623 39.56 35.41 3.26
N LYS A 624 39.26 35.15 1.98
CA LYS A 624 39.16 33.78 1.43
C LYS A 624 40.51 33.16 1.01
N GLY A 625 41.63 33.78 1.40
CA GLY A 625 42.96 33.23 1.18
C GLY A 625 43.46 33.28 -0.27
N ARG A 626 42.75 33.98 -1.17
CA ARG A 626 43.15 34.11 -2.59
C ARG A 626 43.95 35.40 -2.78
N SER A 627 45.16 35.32 -3.33
CA SER A 627 45.95 36.49 -3.70
C SER A 627 45.75 36.88 -5.17
N LEU A 628 45.84 38.16 -5.49
CA LEU A 628 45.94 38.62 -6.88
C LEU A 628 47.35 38.33 -7.39
N SER A 629 47.44 37.57 -8.49
CA SER A 629 48.70 37.18 -9.12
C SER A 629 49.50 38.36 -9.71
N SER A 630 48.89 39.54 -9.90
CA SER A 630 49.59 40.77 -10.31
C SER A 630 48.80 42.04 -9.92
N PRO A 631 49.23 42.81 -8.91
CA PRO A 631 48.50 44.00 -8.46
C PRO A 631 48.53 45.15 -9.47
N VAL A 632 49.61 45.28 -10.26
CA VAL A 632 49.79 46.35 -11.27
C VAL A 632 48.78 46.22 -12.41
N LYS A 633 48.62 45.01 -12.97
CA LYS A 633 47.62 44.76 -14.03
C LYS A 633 46.19 44.99 -13.54
N GLY A 634 45.91 44.60 -12.29
CA GLY A 634 44.62 44.88 -11.64
C GLY A 634 44.32 46.37 -11.54
N MET A 635 45.30 47.17 -11.13
CA MET A 635 45.16 48.62 -10.99
C MET A 635 44.92 49.32 -12.33
N ILE A 636 45.64 48.93 -13.38
CA ILE A 636 45.43 49.44 -14.75
C ILE A 636 44.01 49.12 -15.23
N THR A 637 43.54 47.89 -15.02
CA THR A 637 42.21 47.47 -15.47
C THR A 637 41.10 48.23 -14.72
N VAL A 638 41.27 48.47 -13.42
CA VAL A 638 40.37 49.31 -12.63
C VAL A 638 40.36 50.76 -13.13
N LEU A 639 41.51 51.31 -13.49
CA LEU A 639 41.59 52.67 -14.04
C LEU A 639 40.83 52.79 -15.37
N ILE A 640 41.03 51.86 -16.30
CA ILE A 640 40.31 51.82 -17.59
C ILE A 640 38.79 51.68 -17.36
N MET A 641 38.39 50.89 -16.37
CA MET A 641 37.00 50.74 -15.99
C MET A 641 36.40 52.06 -15.45
N LEU A 642 37.12 52.75 -14.57
CA LEU A 642 36.65 54.01 -13.98
C LEU A 642 36.53 55.12 -15.03
N THR A 643 37.52 55.25 -15.91
CA THR A 643 37.55 56.30 -16.94
C THR A 643 36.49 56.07 -18.02
N SER A 644 36.32 54.84 -18.51
CA SER A 644 35.26 54.49 -19.47
C SER A 644 33.86 54.72 -18.89
N PHE A 645 33.64 54.39 -17.62
CA PHE A 645 32.37 54.66 -16.94
C PHE A 645 32.11 56.15 -16.74
N SER A 646 33.12 56.92 -16.33
CA SER A 646 33.06 58.39 -16.24
C SER A 646 32.63 59.01 -17.57
N ALA A 647 33.20 58.53 -18.68
CA ALA A 647 32.89 59.03 -20.02
C ALA A 647 31.45 58.72 -20.43
N LEU A 648 30.97 57.50 -20.18
CA LEU A 648 29.58 57.12 -20.43
C LEU A 648 28.59 57.98 -19.63
N LEU A 649 28.91 58.32 -18.39
CA LEU A 649 28.07 59.21 -17.58
C LEU A 649 27.99 60.62 -18.18
N CYS A 650 29.09 61.12 -18.75
CA CYS A 650 29.06 62.43 -19.40
C CYS A 650 28.27 62.42 -20.71
N LEU A 651 28.33 61.34 -21.49
CA LEU A 651 27.51 61.16 -22.69
C LEU A 651 26.01 61.09 -22.37
N GLN A 652 25.67 60.49 -21.23
CA GLN A 652 24.28 60.32 -20.81
C GLN A 652 23.68 61.59 -20.19
N PHE A 653 24.49 62.42 -19.53
CA PHE A 653 24.06 63.61 -18.80
C PHE A 653 24.79 64.86 -19.29
N GLU A 654 24.56 65.19 -20.55
CA GLU A 654 25.19 66.31 -21.25
C GLU A 654 24.99 67.68 -20.57
N ARG A 655 23.84 67.87 -19.88
CA ARG A 655 23.51 69.11 -19.14
C ARG A 655 24.05 69.16 -17.70
N GLY A 656 24.89 68.20 -17.31
CA GLY A 656 25.34 68.03 -15.94
C GLY A 656 24.26 67.43 -15.03
N LEU A 657 24.66 67.11 -13.81
CA LEU A 657 23.84 66.48 -12.78
C LEU A 657 23.59 67.47 -11.64
N ILE A 658 22.35 67.61 -11.22
CA ILE A 658 22.01 68.38 -10.02
C ILE A 658 22.22 67.48 -8.80
N TYR A 659 23.21 67.80 -7.98
CA TYR A 659 23.50 67.09 -6.74
C TYR A 659 23.48 68.08 -5.56
N ARG A 660 22.56 67.85 -4.62
CA ARG A 660 22.36 68.69 -3.43
C ARG A 660 22.27 70.20 -3.76
N GLY A 661 21.57 70.52 -4.85
CA GLY A 661 21.27 71.88 -5.26
C GLY A 661 22.29 72.54 -6.17
N THR A 662 23.45 71.93 -6.42
CA THR A 662 24.46 72.44 -7.38
C THR A 662 24.53 71.57 -8.62
N VAL A 663 24.78 72.19 -9.78
CA VAL A 663 25.01 71.48 -11.04
C VAL A 663 26.48 71.06 -11.08
N MET A 664 26.73 69.76 -11.18
CA MET A 664 28.06 69.15 -11.27
C MET A 664 28.18 68.31 -12.54
N THR A 665 29.38 68.16 -13.08
CA THR A 665 29.61 67.28 -14.23
C THR A 665 29.50 65.82 -13.82
N ALA A 666 28.56 65.08 -14.42
CA ALA A 666 28.21 63.71 -13.99
C ALA A 666 29.40 62.73 -14.05
N GLY A 667 30.25 62.85 -15.06
CA GLY A 667 31.47 62.06 -15.25
C GLY A 667 32.74 62.73 -14.70
N GLY A 668 32.62 63.86 -14.01
CA GLY A 668 33.75 64.70 -13.66
C GLY A 668 34.51 65.22 -14.88
N LEU A 669 35.65 65.84 -14.64
CA LEU A 669 36.54 66.34 -15.70
C LEU A 669 37.02 65.21 -16.64
N ILE A 670 37.36 64.05 -16.07
CA ILE A 670 37.87 62.91 -16.84
C ILE A 670 36.82 62.39 -17.82
N GLY A 671 35.57 62.25 -17.35
CA GLY A 671 34.47 61.80 -18.19
C GLY A 671 34.15 62.77 -19.32
N LEU A 672 34.15 64.07 -19.02
CA LEU A 672 33.90 65.11 -20.02
C LEU A 672 34.89 65.07 -21.18
N HIS A 673 36.19 64.96 -20.89
CA HIS A 673 37.21 64.91 -21.93
C HIS A 673 37.16 63.63 -22.77
N ILE A 674 37.00 62.46 -22.13
CA ILE A 674 36.96 61.19 -22.86
C ILE A 674 35.69 61.08 -23.70
N ALA A 675 34.55 61.53 -23.18
CA ALA A 675 33.29 61.57 -23.91
C ALA A 675 33.36 62.47 -25.14
N GLY A 676 33.84 63.71 -24.98
CA GLY A 676 33.99 64.66 -26.09
C GLY A 676 34.96 64.16 -27.16
N PHE A 677 36.11 63.61 -26.76
CA PHE A 677 37.06 63.01 -27.68
C PHE A 677 36.44 61.84 -28.46
N SER A 678 35.70 60.96 -27.78
CA SER A 678 35.05 59.81 -28.43
C SER A 678 34.02 60.26 -29.45
N ILE A 679 33.16 61.24 -29.10
CA ILE A 679 32.10 61.76 -30.01
C ILE A 679 32.72 62.30 -31.29
N THR A 680 33.88 62.96 -31.17
CA THR A 680 34.59 63.55 -32.31
C THR A 680 35.05 62.49 -33.31
N ILE A 681 35.38 61.28 -32.85
CA ILE A 681 35.89 60.18 -33.68
C ILE A 681 34.76 59.28 -34.19
N LEU A 682 33.82 58.89 -33.32
CA LEU A 682 32.90 57.78 -33.57
C LEU A 682 31.43 58.19 -33.64
N ASN A 683 31.13 59.49 -33.62
CA ASN A 683 29.80 60.06 -33.39
C ASN A 683 29.17 59.62 -32.04
N PHE A 684 28.03 60.18 -31.68
CA PHE A 684 27.38 59.91 -30.39
C PHE A 684 27.08 58.42 -30.17
N PHE A 685 26.54 57.75 -31.19
CA PHE A 685 26.15 56.35 -31.08
C PHE A 685 27.37 55.42 -31.01
N GLY A 686 28.37 55.64 -31.87
CA GLY A 686 29.58 54.81 -31.89
C GLY A 686 30.43 54.96 -30.61
N SER A 687 30.48 56.18 -30.06
CA SER A 687 31.16 56.45 -28.78
C SER A 687 30.53 55.69 -27.62
N TYR A 688 29.20 55.66 -27.61
CA TYR A 688 28.44 54.96 -26.59
C TYR A 688 28.70 53.45 -26.65
N VAL A 689 28.67 52.85 -27.85
CA VAL A 689 28.93 51.41 -28.03
C VAL A 689 30.36 51.04 -27.66
N LEU A 690 31.36 51.81 -28.11
CA LEU A 690 32.77 51.51 -27.82
C LEU A 690 33.08 51.62 -26.32
N LEU A 691 32.70 52.73 -25.69
CA LEU A 691 32.97 52.93 -24.27
C LEU A 691 32.22 51.91 -23.40
N ALA A 692 31.02 51.49 -23.81
CA ALA A 692 30.28 50.42 -23.15
C ALA A 692 31.00 49.07 -23.27
N ALA A 693 31.54 48.74 -24.45
CA ALA A 693 32.29 47.50 -24.64
C ALA A 693 33.58 47.47 -23.79
N ILE A 694 34.35 48.57 -23.79
CA ILE A 694 35.59 48.69 -22.99
C ILE A 694 35.29 48.57 -21.50
N PHE A 695 34.21 49.20 -21.03
CA PHE A 695 33.78 49.09 -19.64
C PHE A 695 33.42 47.64 -19.26
N VAL A 696 32.63 46.95 -20.08
CA VAL A 696 32.23 45.55 -19.84
C VAL A 696 33.43 44.60 -19.82
N ILE A 697 34.34 44.73 -20.79
CA ILE A 697 35.55 43.90 -20.86
C ILE A 697 36.42 44.11 -19.61
N SER A 698 36.61 45.37 -19.20
CA SER A 698 37.40 45.73 -18.02
C SER A 698 36.76 45.21 -16.73
N LEU A 699 35.43 45.29 -16.61
CA LEU A 699 34.69 44.76 -15.47
C LEU A 699 34.82 43.23 -15.34
N LEU A 700 34.78 42.50 -16.46
CA LEU A 700 34.92 41.04 -16.47
C LEU A 700 36.34 40.60 -16.07
N THR A 701 37.35 41.35 -16.50
CA THR A 701 38.74 41.08 -16.12
C THR A 701 39.01 41.40 -14.65
N VAL A 702 38.45 42.49 -14.10
CA VAL A 702 38.59 42.83 -12.67
C VAL A 702 37.89 41.80 -11.78
N THR A 703 36.69 41.35 -12.16
CA THR A 703 35.89 40.44 -11.34
C THR A 703 36.30 38.96 -11.48
N ARG A 704 37.08 38.61 -12.51
CA ARG A 704 37.45 37.22 -12.88
C ARG A 704 36.24 36.29 -13.03
N LEU A 705 35.08 36.85 -13.29
CA LEU A 705 33.86 36.09 -13.50
C LEU A 705 33.79 35.71 -14.98
N SER A 706 33.88 34.42 -15.27
CA SER A 706 33.70 33.88 -16.63
C SER A 706 32.23 33.97 -17.01
N PHE A 707 31.91 34.42 -18.22
CA PHE A 707 30.53 34.36 -18.72
C PHE A 707 29.99 32.92 -18.67
N GLY A 708 30.81 31.87 -18.84
CA GLY A 708 30.36 30.48 -18.72
C GLY A 708 29.97 30.08 -17.30
N SER A 709 30.72 30.52 -16.29
CA SER A 709 30.37 30.28 -14.88
C SER A 709 29.24 31.21 -14.41
N ILE A 710 29.17 32.41 -14.97
CA ILE A 710 28.08 33.35 -14.79
C ILE A 710 26.84 32.88 -15.53
N PHE A 711 26.87 32.19 -16.69
CA PHE A 711 25.69 31.71 -17.44
C PHE A 711 25.21 30.34 -16.98
N SER A 712 26.08 29.50 -16.40
CA SER A 712 25.65 28.31 -15.66
C SER A 712 25.05 28.71 -14.30
N ARG A 713 25.69 29.67 -13.62
CA ARG A 713 25.11 30.29 -12.42
C ARG A 713 23.99 31.26 -12.75
N LEU A 714 23.88 31.90 -13.90
CA LEU A 714 22.71 32.67 -14.37
C LEU A 714 21.70 31.70 -14.93
N GLY A 715 22.01 30.50 -15.39
CA GLY A 715 21.01 29.48 -15.70
C GLY A 715 20.32 29.06 -14.41
N LEU A 716 21.11 28.75 -13.38
CA LEU A 716 20.65 28.45 -12.04
C LEU A 716 20.05 29.67 -11.33
N TRP A 717 20.65 30.85 -11.44
CA TRP A 717 20.25 32.11 -10.83
C TRP A 717 19.19 32.83 -11.66
N THR A 718 18.94 32.52 -12.94
CA THR A 718 17.73 32.95 -13.69
C THR A 718 16.58 31.99 -13.44
N LEU A 719 16.81 30.72 -13.09
CA LEU A 719 15.81 29.83 -12.50
C LEU A 719 15.48 30.23 -11.06
N GLU A 720 16.48 30.67 -10.30
CA GLU A 720 16.37 31.09 -8.90
C GLU A 720 15.94 32.56 -8.76
N ILE A 721 16.24 33.41 -9.74
CA ILE A 721 15.65 34.73 -9.97
C ILE A 721 14.29 34.55 -10.62
N PHE A 722 13.97 33.58 -11.48
CA PHE A 722 12.55 33.35 -11.81
C PHE A 722 11.77 32.94 -10.56
N ARG A 723 12.39 32.20 -9.62
CA ARG A 723 11.87 31.92 -8.27
C ARG A 723 11.80 33.18 -7.38
N LYS A 724 12.87 33.98 -7.28
CA LYS A 724 13.00 35.16 -6.40
C LYS A 724 12.39 36.42 -6.98
N ILE A 725 12.41 36.65 -8.29
CA ILE A 725 11.60 37.62 -9.04
C ILE A 725 10.14 37.16 -9.06
N LYS A 726 9.75 35.87 -9.08
CA LYS A 726 8.33 35.50 -8.80
C LYS A 726 7.96 35.76 -7.34
N ASP A 727 8.90 35.60 -6.40
CA ASP A 727 8.73 35.89 -4.96
C ASP A 727 8.80 37.38 -4.59
N ILE A 728 9.63 38.18 -5.26
CA ILE A 728 9.79 39.64 -5.11
C ILE A 728 8.76 40.36 -5.99
N ILE A 729 8.32 39.77 -7.11
CA ILE A 729 7.11 40.20 -7.82
C ILE A 729 5.86 39.81 -7.01
N THR A 730 5.80 38.75 -6.18
CA THR A 730 4.76 38.66 -5.13
C THR A 730 4.96 39.62 -3.99
N LYS A 731 6.16 39.81 -3.45
CA LYS A 731 6.36 40.67 -2.27
C LYS A 731 6.25 42.17 -2.60
N ARG A 732 6.62 42.63 -3.81
CA ARG A 732 6.33 43.98 -4.35
C ARG A 732 4.94 44.09 -4.99
N LYS A 733 4.29 43.03 -5.51
CA LYS A 733 2.85 43.07 -5.82
C LYS A 733 1.97 42.88 -4.60
N GLU A 734 2.45 42.36 -3.49
CA GLU A 734 1.77 42.34 -2.20
C GLU A 734 2.03 43.65 -1.48
N ARG A 735 3.20 44.31 -1.60
CA ARG A 735 3.41 45.68 -1.05
C ARG A 735 2.75 46.80 -1.89
N LYS A 736 2.79 46.76 -3.24
CA LYS A 736 1.99 47.68 -4.09
C LYS A 736 0.53 47.22 -4.28
N LYS A 737 0.11 45.94 -4.11
CA LYS A 737 -1.34 45.61 -3.90
C LYS A 737 -1.80 45.93 -2.48
N ARG A 738 -0.95 45.93 -1.45
CA ARG A 738 -1.30 46.41 -0.10
C ARG A 738 -1.25 47.93 0.07
N ALA A 739 -0.68 48.68 -0.89
CA ALA A 739 -0.74 50.14 -0.91
C ALA A 739 -1.65 50.69 -2.03
N LYS A 740 -1.83 49.95 -3.15
CA LYS A 740 -2.71 50.31 -4.28
C LYS A 740 -4.03 49.52 -4.34
N LYS A 741 -4.28 48.48 -3.53
CA LYS A 741 -5.66 48.13 -3.08
C LYS A 741 -6.13 49.04 -1.93
N THR A 742 -5.24 49.89 -1.40
CA THR A 742 -5.53 50.89 -0.36
C THR A 742 -5.69 52.29 -0.95
N MET A 743 -5.01 52.56 -2.07
CA MET A 743 -5.29 53.68 -2.96
C MET A 743 -5.11 53.17 -4.39
N VAL A 744 -6.07 52.59 -5.06
CA VAL A 744 -7.50 52.81 -5.11
C VAL A 744 -7.91 51.52 -5.92
N ALA A 745 -9.15 51.18 -6.22
CA ALA A 745 -9.93 52.07 -7.05
C ALA A 745 -9.09 53.00 -8.02
N ARG A 746 -7.86 52.59 -8.42
CA ARG A 746 -6.90 53.24 -9.36
C ARG A 746 -6.12 52.17 -10.12
N ASP A 747 -6.78 51.03 -10.34
CA ASP A 747 -6.57 50.23 -11.54
C ASP A 747 -5.38 49.24 -11.58
N LYS A 748 -5.75 47.95 -11.65
CA LYS A 748 -5.24 46.92 -12.60
C LYS A 748 -3.71 46.58 -12.69
N ILE A 749 -3.38 45.31 -12.30
CA ILE A 749 -2.48 44.32 -13.00
C ILE A 749 -0.92 44.54 -12.91
N LYS A 750 0.01 43.57 -12.70
CA LYS A 750 0.45 42.44 -13.59
C LYS A 750 1.10 41.19 -12.91
N LYS A 751 0.31 40.09 -12.88
CA LYS A 751 0.55 38.60 -12.95
C LYS A 751 1.55 37.79 -12.05
N LYS A 752 1.02 37.02 -11.07
CA LYS A 752 1.50 35.67 -10.62
C LYS A 752 0.50 34.71 -11.28
N PRO A 753 0.86 33.47 -11.64
CA PRO A 753 0.02 32.60 -12.45
C PRO A 753 -1.29 32.38 -11.70
N LYS A 754 -2.42 32.65 -12.37
CA LYS A 754 -3.74 32.26 -11.85
C LYS A 754 -3.69 30.74 -11.67
N VAL A 755 -4.10 30.24 -10.51
CA VAL A 755 -4.45 28.82 -10.41
C VAL A 755 -5.52 28.61 -11.47
N ASN A 756 -5.23 27.72 -12.42
CA ASN A 756 -6.14 27.49 -13.52
C ASN A 756 -7.33 26.72 -12.93
N ILE A 757 -8.44 27.41 -12.68
CA ILE A 757 -9.70 26.73 -12.39
C ILE A 757 -10.29 26.45 -13.75
N VAL A 758 -10.24 25.18 -14.16
CA VAL A 758 -10.88 24.74 -15.39
C VAL A 758 -12.38 24.91 -15.15
N GLU A 759 -13.01 25.84 -15.89
CA GLU A 759 -14.45 26.03 -15.80
C GLU A 759 -15.13 24.79 -16.37
N THR A 760 -16.04 24.20 -15.60
CA THR A 760 -16.93 23.16 -16.08
C THR A 760 -17.66 23.69 -17.32
N PRO A 761 -17.71 22.91 -18.42
CA PRO A 761 -18.34 23.37 -19.65
C PRO A 761 -19.79 23.79 -19.35
N LYS A 762 -20.12 25.06 -19.65
CA LYS A 762 -21.49 25.59 -19.54
C LYS A 762 -22.41 24.68 -20.38
N LYS A 763 -23.51 24.21 -19.80
CA LYS A 763 -24.63 23.59 -20.53
C LYS A 763 -24.99 24.53 -21.69
N GLU A 764 -24.63 24.17 -22.91
CA GLU A 764 -25.24 24.81 -24.08
C GLU A 764 -26.73 24.44 -24.04
N PRO A 765 -27.65 25.40 -24.22
CA PRO A 765 -29.06 25.10 -24.33
C PRO A 765 -29.27 24.30 -25.60
N THR A 766 -29.25 22.98 -25.49
CA THR A 766 -29.65 22.09 -26.56
C THR A 766 -31.14 22.28 -26.81
N PRO A 767 -31.59 22.39 -28.08
CA PRO A 767 -33.01 22.36 -28.39
C PRO A 767 -33.62 21.05 -27.84
N PRO A 768 -34.93 21.01 -27.55
CA PRO A 768 -35.59 19.83 -26.98
C PRO A 768 -35.19 18.58 -27.76
N PRO A 769 -34.84 17.48 -27.08
CA PRO A 769 -34.19 16.33 -27.70
C PRO A 769 -35.12 15.74 -28.76
N ARG A 770 -34.87 16.07 -30.03
CA ARG A 770 -35.37 15.26 -31.14
C ARG A 770 -34.50 14.02 -31.19
N GLN A 771 -35.02 12.91 -30.67
CA GLN A 771 -34.41 11.58 -30.75
C GLN A 771 -34.06 11.29 -32.22
N LYS A 772 -32.78 11.48 -32.60
CA LYS A 772 -32.32 11.13 -33.94
C LYS A 772 -32.29 9.61 -34.02
N ARG A 773 -33.27 9.03 -34.71
CA ARG A 773 -33.29 7.60 -35.05
C ARG A 773 -32.02 7.26 -35.85
N PHE A 774 -31.25 6.27 -35.40
CA PHE A 774 -30.08 5.79 -36.14
C PHE A 774 -30.50 5.23 -37.51
N GLU A 775 -29.92 5.73 -38.61
CA GLU A 775 -30.24 5.30 -39.99
C GLU A 775 -29.98 3.81 -40.26
N PHE A 776 -29.14 3.13 -39.47
CA PHE A 776 -28.89 1.69 -39.65
C PHE A 776 -29.98 0.78 -39.03
N MET A 777 -30.87 1.34 -38.20
CA MET A 777 -31.99 0.64 -37.54
C MET A 777 -33.33 0.80 -38.28
N GLN A 778 -33.33 1.30 -39.53
CA GLN A 778 -34.51 1.19 -40.40
C GLN A 778 -34.65 -0.27 -40.91
N GLN A 779 -34.99 -1.18 -40.02
CA GLN A 779 -35.77 -2.36 -40.37
C GLN A 779 -37.14 -2.20 -39.70
N SER A 780 -38.14 -2.15 -40.58
CA SER A 780 -39.58 -2.16 -40.33
C SER A 780 -39.97 -3.14 -39.21
N GLY A 781 -40.38 -2.62 -38.06
CA GLY A 781 -40.95 -3.38 -36.94
C GLY A 781 -41.81 -2.49 -36.03
N GLU A 782 -42.84 -3.07 -35.42
CA GLU A 782 -43.85 -2.42 -34.56
C GLU A 782 -43.31 -1.93 -33.19
N PHE A 783 -42.07 -2.28 -32.83
CA PHE A 783 -41.47 -2.00 -31.52
C PHE A 783 -40.89 -0.58 -31.40
N GLN A 784 -41.26 0.15 -30.36
CA GLN A 784 -40.83 1.53 -30.09
C GLN A 784 -39.89 1.60 -28.88
N LEU A 785 -38.77 2.31 -29.03
CA LEU A 785 -37.85 2.58 -27.92
C LEU A 785 -38.46 3.58 -26.91
N PRO A 786 -38.11 3.49 -25.62
CA PRO A 786 -38.57 4.45 -24.60
C PRO A 786 -38.25 5.92 -24.95
N SER A 787 -39.16 6.83 -24.61
CA SER A 787 -38.91 8.28 -24.68
C SER A 787 -38.18 8.77 -23.44
N LEU A 788 -37.32 9.79 -23.58
CA LEU A 788 -36.68 10.47 -22.45
C LEU A 788 -37.69 11.19 -21.53
N ASP A 789 -38.94 11.35 -21.96
CA ASP A 789 -40.01 11.94 -21.15
C ASP A 789 -40.45 11.05 -19.98
N LEU A 790 -40.12 9.75 -20.03
CA LEU A 790 -40.33 8.80 -18.92
C LEU A 790 -39.33 8.99 -17.78
N LEU A 791 -38.36 9.90 -17.92
CA LEU A 791 -37.33 10.16 -16.92
C LEU A 791 -37.50 11.53 -16.28
N GLU A 792 -37.09 11.62 -15.02
CA GLU A 792 -37.17 12.83 -14.21
C GLU A 792 -36.26 13.93 -14.78
N THR A 793 -36.75 15.16 -14.77
CA THR A 793 -35.99 16.31 -15.28
C THR A 793 -35.18 16.91 -14.14
N PRO A 794 -33.85 17.11 -14.30
CA PRO A 794 -33.01 17.64 -13.24
C PRO A 794 -33.43 19.07 -12.86
N PRO A 795 -33.38 19.44 -11.57
CA PRO A 795 -33.76 20.77 -11.10
C PRO A 795 -32.85 21.87 -11.68
N GLU A 796 -33.40 23.07 -11.90
CA GLU A 796 -32.64 24.23 -12.39
C GLU A 796 -31.62 24.70 -11.34
N ASN A 797 -30.34 24.46 -11.63
CA ASN A 797 -29.25 24.64 -10.68
C ASN A 797 -28.92 26.14 -10.47
N THR A 798 -29.31 26.70 -9.30
CA THR A 798 -29.30 28.16 -9.03
C THR A 798 -27.99 28.71 -8.44
N ASN A 799 -26.96 27.89 -8.19
CA ASN A 799 -25.84 28.26 -7.30
C ASN A 799 -24.42 28.22 -7.92
N ILE A 800 -24.24 28.67 -9.16
CA ILE A 800 -22.94 28.59 -9.86
C ILE A 800 -21.91 29.64 -9.35
N THR A 801 -22.34 30.69 -8.65
CA THR A 801 -21.47 31.86 -8.35
C THR A 801 -20.70 31.74 -7.02
N PHE A 802 -21.10 30.85 -6.09
CA PHE A 802 -20.52 30.75 -4.74
C PHE A 802 -19.31 29.80 -4.60
N GLN A 803 -18.91 29.09 -5.66
CA GLN A 803 -17.88 28.04 -5.60
C GLN A 803 -16.44 28.54 -5.81
N ARG A 804 -16.21 29.63 -6.55
CA ARG A 804 -14.84 29.95 -6.99
C ARG A 804 -13.92 30.41 -5.84
N ASP A 805 -14.43 31.27 -4.95
CA ASP A 805 -13.68 31.78 -3.80
C ASP A 805 -13.45 30.69 -2.73
N THR A 806 -14.41 29.78 -2.57
CA THR A 806 -14.31 28.65 -1.64
C THR A 806 -13.29 27.62 -2.12
N LEU A 807 -13.25 27.32 -3.43
CA LEU A 807 -12.25 26.43 -4.03
C LEU A 807 -10.82 26.98 -3.90
N GLU A 808 -10.60 28.28 -4.15
CA GLU A 808 -9.28 28.90 -3.93
C GLU A 808 -8.88 28.89 -2.44
N MET A 809 -9.84 29.06 -1.52
CA MET A 809 -9.57 29.00 -0.08
C MET A 809 -9.18 27.59 0.35
N ASN A 810 -9.86 26.56 -0.17
CA ASN A 810 -9.56 25.17 0.10
C ASN A 810 -8.18 24.77 -0.45
N ALA A 811 -7.82 25.21 -1.66
CA ALA A 811 -6.48 25.01 -2.21
C ALA A 811 -5.38 25.57 -1.28
N ARG A 812 -5.59 26.77 -0.72
CA ARG A 812 -4.63 27.38 0.23
C ARG A 812 -4.55 26.63 1.56
N ARG A 813 -5.70 26.13 2.06
CA ARG A 813 -5.72 25.29 3.27
C ARG A 813 -4.93 24.01 3.04
N LEU A 814 -5.14 23.35 1.90
CA LEU A 814 -4.41 22.15 1.50
C LEU A 814 -2.90 22.39 1.40
N GLU A 815 -2.45 23.45 0.72
CA GLU A 815 -1.02 23.81 0.62
C GLU A 815 -0.39 24.04 1.99
N LYS A 816 -1.05 24.82 2.86
CA LYS A 816 -0.55 25.10 4.21
C LYS A 816 -0.44 23.83 5.05
N LYS A 817 -1.42 22.93 4.96
CA LYS A 817 -1.43 21.70 5.73
C LYS A 817 -0.39 20.70 5.27
N LEU A 818 -0.20 20.54 3.97
CA LEU A 818 0.91 19.77 3.43
C LEU A 818 2.27 20.34 3.88
N GLU A 819 2.40 21.67 3.95
CA GLU A 819 3.60 22.31 4.49
C GLU A 819 3.82 22.01 5.98
N ASP A 820 2.77 22.02 6.81
CA ASP A 820 2.83 21.65 8.24
C ASP A 820 3.40 20.21 8.42
N PHE A 821 3.08 19.28 7.52
CA PHE A 821 3.62 17.90 7.49
C PHE A 821 5.00 17.77 6.79
N GLY A 822 5.64 18.89 6.46
CA GLY A 822 6.94 18.92 5.79
C GLY A 822 6.90 18.45 4.33
N VAL A 823 5.76 18.64 3.64
CA VAL A 823 5.54 18.38 2.21
C VAL A 823 5.31 19.72 1.49
N LYS A 824 6.39 20.33 1.02
CA LYS A 824 6.32 21.60 0.29
C LYS A 824 5.93 21.40 -1.17
N GLY A 825 5.10 22.28 -1.71
CA GLY A 825 4.55 22.20 -3.07
C GLY A 825 3.48 23.27 -3.30
N ALA A 826 2.76 23.19 -4.43
CA ALA A 826 1.67 24.13 -4.73
C ALA A 826 0.61 23.48 -5.62
N VAL A 827 -0.64 23.92 -5.49
CA VAL A 827 -1.74 23.55 -6.37
C VAL A 827 -1.59 24.33 -7.69
N VAL A 828 -1.41 23.61 -8.80
CA VAL A 828 -1.24 24.18 -10.15
C VAL A 828 -2.58 24.36 -10.88
N GLU A 829 -3.51 23.45 -10.66
CA GLU A 829 -4.79 23.37 -11.36
C GLU A 829 -5.87 22.85 -10.40
N ILE A 830 -7.09 23.39 -10.53
CA ILE A 830 -8.27 22.96 -9.77
C ILE A 830 -9.34 22.54 -10.77
N LEU A 831 -9.80 21.31 -10.63
CA LEU A 831 -10.81 20.69 -11.47
C LEU A 831 -12.03 20.42 -10.58
N PRO A 832 -13.00 21.35 -10.53
CA PRO A 832 -14.23 21.15 -9.79
C PRO A 832 -15.11 20.13 -10.52
N GLY A 833 -15.43 19.04 -9.85
CA GLY A 833 -16.38 18.03 -10.31
C GLY A 833 -17.69 18.07 -9.53
N PRO A 834 -18.66 17.20 -9.88
CA PRO A 834 -19.98 17.18 -9.23
C PRO A 834 -19.92 16.76 -7.75
N VAL A 835 -19.07 15.79 -7.40
CA VAL A 835 -19.00 15.22 -6.04
C VAL A 835 -17.69 15.56 -5.34
N ILE A 836 -16.60 15.63 -6.10
CA ILE A 836 -15.28 15.95 -5.60
C ILE A 836 -14.68 17.08 -6.41
N THR A 837 -13.71 17.77 -5.83
CA THR A 837 -12.79 18.66 -6.54
C THR A 837 -11.40 18.04 -6.53
N MET A 838 -10.78 17.91 -7.72
CA MET A 838 -9.38 17.51 -7.82
C MET A 838 -8.47 18.75 -7.78
N TYR A 839 -7.56 18.77 -6.81
CA TYR A 839 -6.50 19.75 -6.69
C TYR A 839 -5.20 19.13 -7.19
N GLU A 840 -4.68 19.59 -8.33
CA GLU A 840 -3.41 19.12 -8.85
C GLU A 840 -2.27 19.78 -8.08
N TYR A 841 -1.67 19.04 -7.16
CA TYR A 841 -0.59 19.48 -6.30
C TYR A 841 0.78 19.07 -6.87
N LYS A 842 1.63 20.05 -7.16
CA LYS A 842 3.00 19.80 -7.60
C LYS A 842 3.95 19.83 -6.39
N PRO A 843 4.42 18.67 -5.90
CA PRO A 843 5.39 18.62 -4.80
C PRO A 843 6.74 19.21 -5.23
N ALA A 844 7.50 19.72 -4.25
CA ALA A 844 8.85 20.19 -4.47
C ALA A 844 9.81 19.02 -4.80
N PRO A 845 10.87 19.26 -5.61
CA PRO A 845 11.88 18.25 -5.91
C PRO A 845 12.49 17.67 -4.61
N GLY A 846 12.65 16.35 -4.57
CA GLY A 846 13.19 15.63 -3.40
C GLY A 846 12.13 15.14 -2.41
N ILE A 847 10.87 15.56 -2.54
CA ILE A 847 9.77 14.97 -1.76
C ILE A 847 9.40 13.61 -2.35
N LYS A 848 9.54 12.55 -1.54
CA LYS A 848 9.10 11.21 -1.91
C LYS A 848 7.58 11.18 -2.07
N ILE A 849 7.09 10.58 -3.16
CA ILE A 849 5.66 10.44 -3.44
C ILE A 849 4.95 9.65 -2.32
N SER A 850 5.60 8.60 -1.79
CA SER A 850 5.08 7.81 -0.67
C SER A 850 4.79 8.64 0.58
N LYS A 851 5.57 9.70 0.83
CA LYS A 851 5.33 10.63 1.95
C LYS A 851 4.01 11.37 1.78
N VAL A 852 3.66 11.78 0.56
CA VAL A 852 2.40 12.49 0.29
C VAL A 852 1.23 11.52 0.34
N ALA A 853 1.37 10.33 -0.26
CA ALA A 853 0.33 9.31 -0.27
C ALA A 853 -0.03 8.81 1.14
N GLY A 854 0.95 8.73 2.04
CA GLY A 854 0.76 8.34 3.45
C GLY A 854 0.01 9.36 4.31
N LEU A 855 -0.12 10.62 3.87
CA LEU A 855 -0.81 11.70 4.61
C LEU A 855 -2.31 11.79 4.29
N SER A 856 -2.87 10.83 3.55
CA SER A 856 -4.29 10.86 3.11
C SER A 856 -5.26 10.97 4.28
N ASP A 857 -5.09 10.12 5.30
CA ASP A 857 -5.95 10.10 6.50
C ASP A 857 -5.77 11.38 7.36
N ASP A 858 -4.53 11.84 7.54
CA ASP A 858 -4.21 13.07 8.27
C ASP A 858 -4.77 14.33 7.58
N LEU A 859 -4.70 14.38 6.25
CA LEU A 859 -5.27 15.47 5.46
C LEU A 859 -6.80 15.46 5.54
N ALA A 860 -7.43 14.27 5.51
CA ALA A 860 -8.88 14.15 5.63
C ALA A 860 -9.35 14.72 6.97
N LEU A 861 -8.71 14.31 8.08
CA LEU A 861 -8.98 14.82 9.43
C LEU A 861 -8.80 16.34 9.49
N THR A 862 -7.69 16.85 8.98
CA THR A 862 -7.33 18.26 9.10
C THR A 862 -8.20 19.19 8.23
N LEU A 863 -8.63 18.72 7.06
CA LEU A 863 -9.50 19.45 6.14
C LEU A 863 -10.99 19.25 6.43
N ARG A 864 -11.33 18.46 7.46
CA ARG A 864 -12.71 18.07 7.82
C ARG A 864 -13.44 17.41 6.65
N ALA A 865 -12.71 16.63 5.86
CA ALA A 865 -13.25 15.85 4.77
C ALA A 865 -13.53 14.42 5.25
N GLN A 866 -14.59 13.79 4.74
CA GLN A 866 -14.96 12.42 5.07
C GLN A 866 -13.85 11.43 4.69
N SER A 867 -13.26 11.62 3.51
CA SER A 867 -12.10 10.87 3.01
C SER A 867 -11.37 11.72 1.97
N ILE A 868 -10.07 11.50 1.79
CA ILE A 868 -9.27 12.13 0.73
C ILE A 868 -8.52 11.03 -0.02
N ARG A 869 -8.61 11.08 -1.36
CA ARG A 869 -7.86 10.17 -2.23
C ARG A 869 -6.73 10.91 -2.92
N ILE A 870 -5.54 10.31 -2.90
CA ILE A 870 -4.34 10.88 -3.49
C ILE A 870 -3.93 10.05 -4.72
N VAL A 871 -4.00 10.66 -5.90
CA VAL A 871 -3.58 10.09 -7.18
C VAL A 871 -2.16 10.52 -7.48
N ALA A 872 -1.18 9.63 -7.29
CA ALA A 872 0.22 9.97 -7.47
C ALA A 872 0.99 8.89 -8.25
N PRO A 873 1.70 9.26 -9.35
CA PRO A 873 1.63 10.52 -10.09
C PRO A 873 0.37 10.62 -10.97
N ILE A 874 -0.06 11.83 -11.35
CA ILE A 874 -1.06 12.01 -12.43
C ILE A 874 -0.39 11.64 -13.76
N PRO A 875 -0.91 10.67 -14.54
CA PRO A 875 -0.31 10.29 -15.82
C PRO A 875 -0.19 11.48 -16.79
N GLY A 876 1.00 11.68 -17.34
CA GLY A 876 1.28 12.79 -18.28
C GLY A 876 1.49 14.16 -17.62
N LYS A 877 1.41 14.27 -16.28
CA LYS A 877 1.64 15.52 -15.54
C LYS A 877 2.63 15.30 -14.39
N ALA A 878 3.54 16.27 -14.20
CA ALA A 878 4.45 16.28 -13.04
C ALA A 878 3.76 16.83 -11.78
N ALA A 879 2.61 16.24 -11.43
CA ALA A 879 1.76 16.63 -10.30
C ALA A 879 1.06 15.41 -9.68
N ILE A 880 0.57 15.60 -8.46
CA ILE A 880 -0.23 14.66 -7.67
C ILE A 880 -1.66 15.19 -7.63
N GLY A 881 -2.66 14.35 -7.90
CA GLY A 881 -4.06 14.73 -7.78
C GLY A 881 -4.53 14.49 -6.36
N ILE A 882 -4.99 15.52 -5.67
CA ILE A 882 -5.61 15.39 -4.35
C ILE A 882 -7.11 15.62 -4.52
N GLU A 883 -7.87 14.54 -4.40
CA GLU A 883 -9.32 14.53 -4.57
C GLU A 883 -9.98 14.82 -3.22
N ILE A 884 -10.64 15.97 -3.11
CA ILE A 884 -11.32 16.40 -1.88
C ILE A 884 -12.83 16.44 -2.13
N PRO A 885 -13.66 15.88 -1.24
CA PRO A 885 -15.13 15.96 -1.32
C PRO A 885 -15.64 17.40 -1.35
N ASN A 886 -16.65 17.65 -2.17
CA ASN A 886 -17.38 18.91 -2.16
C ASN A 886 -18.32 18.96 -0.95
N ASN A 887 -18.52 20.16 -0.37
CA ASN A 887 -19.46 20.35 0.74
C ASN A 887 -20.92 20.08 0.33
N GLN A 888 -21.26 20.36 -0.93
CA GLN A 888 -22.54 20.03 -1.54
C GLN A 888 -22.24 19.16 -2.76
N ARG A 889 -22.64 17.89 -2.70
CA ARG A 889 -22.47 16.92 -3.77
C ARG A 889 -23.66 17.04 -4.73
N GLU A 890 -23.38 17.13 -6.02
CA GLU A 890 -24.42 17.19 -7.05
C GLU A 890 -24.87 15.77 -7.41
N MET A 891 -26.19 15.55 -7.43
CA MET A 891 -26.78 14.33 -7.95
C MET A 891 -26.73 14.33 -9.48
N VAL A 892 -26.28 13.22 -10.07
CA VAL A 892 -26.20 13.05 -11.52
C VAL A 892 -27.41 12.30 -12.02
N TYR A 893 -28.36 13.01 -12.63
CA TYR A 893 -29.62 12.42 -13.09
C TYR A 893 -29.39 11.54 -14.33
N PHE A 894 -30.10 10.42 -14.44
CA PHE A 894 -29.94 9.53 -15.60
C PHE A 894 -30.31 10.21 -16.93
N LYS A 895 -31.41 10.98 -16.93
CA LYS A 895 -31.87 11.75 -18.12
C LYS A 895 -30.80 12.69 -18.68
N GLU A 896 -30.03 13.37 -17.83
CA GLU A 896 -29.01 14.29 -18.32
C GLU A 896 -27.88 13.57 -19.05
N LEU A 897 -27.53 12.34 -18.65
CA LEU A 897 -26.52 11.54 -19.34
C LEU A 897 -27.03 11.05 -20.70
N LEU A 898 -28.27 10.57 -20.79
CA LEU A 898 -28.85 10.13 -22.05
C LEU A 898 -29.04 11.29 -23.04
N SER A 899 -29.34 12.49 -22.53
CA SER A 899 -29.44 13.71 -23.34
C SER A 899 -28.09 14.29 -23.80
N SER A 900 -26.98 13.76 -23.27
CA SER A 900 -25.64 14.24 -23.63
C SER A 900 -25.27 13.84 -25.06
N SER A 901 -24.44 14.66 -25.72
CA SER A 901 -23.88 14.33 -27.03
C SER A 901 -23.02 13.06 -26.98
N ALA A 902 -22.35 12.81 -25.85
CA ALA A 902 -21.55 11.60 -25.64
C ALA A 902 -22.37 10.30 -25.77
N TYR A 903 -23.64 10.34 -25.37
CA TYR A 903 -24.57 9.21 -25.51
C TYR A 903 -25.35 9.28 -26.84
N THR A 904 -25.94 10.44 -27.17
CA THR A 904 -26.81 10.59 -28.34
C THR A 904 -26.08 10.40 -29.67
N ASP A 905 -24.83 10.90 -29.78
CA ASP A 905 -24.03 10.83 -31.02
C ASP A 905 -23.15 9.56 -31.08
N THR A 906 -23.27 8.65 -30.10
CA THR A 906 -22.40 7.48 -30.02
C THR A 906 -22.66 6.49 -31.15
N LYS A 907 -21.59 5.89 -31.68
CA LYS A 907 -21.67 4.79 -32.67
C LYS A 907 -21.57 3.40 -32.01
N SER A 908 -21.52 3.37 -30.68
CA SER A 908 -21.46 2.15 -29.89
C SER A 908 -22.72 1.32 -30.06
N LYS A 909 -22.59 0.00 -30.07
CA LYS A 909 -23.73 -0.91 -30.26
C LYS A 909 -24.42 -1.24 -28.94
N LEU A 910 -23.64 -1.31 -27.86
CA LEU A 910 -24.14 -1.55 -26.51
C LEU A 910 -23.66 -0.42 -25.59
N PRO A 911 -24.13 0.82 -25.79
CA PRO A 911 -23.71 1.96 -24.99
C PRO A 911 -24.27 1.87 -23.56
N ILE A 912 -23.38 1.98 -22.58
CA ILE A 912 -23.69 2.05 -21.16
C ILE A 912 -23.28 3.43 -20.65
N ALA A 913 -24.24 4.21 -20.15
CA ALA A 913 -23.97 5.47 -19.47
C ALA A 913 -23.54 5.15 -18.03
N LEU A 914 -22.26 5.36 -17.73
CA LEU A 914 -21.72 5.06 -16.40
C LEU A 914 -22.00 6.20 -15.43
N GLY A 915 -21.85 7.45 -15.86
CA GLY A 915 -21.92 8.60 -14.96
C GLY A 915 -21.20 9.83 -15.49
N LYS A 916 -20.78 10.72 -14.58
CA LYS A 916 -19.89 11.85 -14.89
C LYS A 916 -18.51 11.64 -14.27
N ASP A 917 -17.46 12.06 -14.98
CA ASP A 917 -16.11 12.06 -14.43
C ASP A 917 -15.89 13.21 -13.42
N ILE A 918 -14.67 13.28 -12.89
CA ILE A 918 -14.24 14.33 -11.94
C ILE A 918 -14.30 15.76 -12.51
N THR A 919 -14.55 15.94 -13.80
CA THR A 919 -14.72 17.24 -14.47
C THR A 919 -16.19 17.52 -14.81
N GLY A 920 -17.11 16.61 -14.49
CA GLY A 920 -18.53 16.72 -14.85
C GLY A 920 -18.83 16.27 -16.29
N SER A 921 -17.86 15.72 -17.01
CA SER A 921 -18.08 15.22 -18.38
C SER A 921 -18.76 13.85 -18.35
N ALA A 922 -19.76 13.64 -19.19
CA ALA A 922 -20.47 12.36 -19.27
C ALA A 922 -19.54 11.25 -19.78
N VAL A 923 -19.54 10.10 -19.09
CA VAL A 923 -18.75 8.91 -19.42
C VAL A 923 -19.68 7.82 -19.93
N VAL A 924 -19.55 7.50 -21.20
CA VAL A 924 -20.29 6.44 -21.89
C VAL A 924 -19.29 5.39 -22.38
N ALA A 925 -19.54 4.13 -22.05
CA ALA A 925 -18.70 2.99 -22.43
C ALA A 925 -19.47 2.03 -23.34
N ASP A 926 -18.77 1.20 -24.12
CA ASP A 926 -19.39 0.26 -25.08
C ASP A 926 -19.16 -1.19 -24.63
N LEU A 927 -20.21 -1.85 -24.13
CA LEU A 927 -20.10 -3.22 -23.62
C LEU A 927 -19.56 -4.18 -24.69
N ALA A 928 -19.83 -3.95 -25.98
CA ALA A 928 -19.29 -4.79 -27.05
C ALA A 928 -17.75 -4.73 -27.15
N LYS A 929 -17.13 -3.61 -26.75
CA LYS A 929 -15.68 -3.41 -26.72
C LYS A 929 -15.06 -3.83 -25.38
N MET A 930 -15.82 -3.79 -24.29
CA MET A 930 -15.45 -4.26 -22.95
C MET A 930 -16.36 -5.44 -22.53
N PRO A 931 -16.20 -6.62 -23.16
CA PRO A 931 -17.24 -7.66 -23.22
C PRO A 931 -17.69 -8.21 -21.87
N HIS A 932 -16.83 -8.18 -20.86
CA HIS A 932 -17.11 -8.68 -19.53
C HIS A 932 -16.75 -7.60 -18.51
N LEU A 933 -17.72 -7.27 -17.66
CA LEU A 933 -17.63 -6.23 -16.64
C LEU A 933 -17.85 -6.85 -15.26
N LEU A 934 -16.88 -6.63 -14.36
CA LEU A 934 -17.00 -6.97 -12.95
C LEU A 934 -17.36 -5.71 -12.14
N VAL A 935 -18.41 -5.80 -11.33
CA VAL A 935 -18.92 -4.72 -10.48
C VAL A 935 -18.86 -5.18 -9.01
N ALA A 936 -18.22 -4.42 -8.13
CA ALA A 936 -18.13 -4.83 -6.72
C ALA A 936 -18.15 -3.64 -5.77
N GLY A 937 -18.65 -3.84 -4.55
CA GLY A 937 -18.66 -2.83 -3.49
C GLY A 937 -19.57 -3.18 -2.32
N ALA A 938 -19.45 -2.48 -1.20
CA ALA A 938 -20.27 -2.75 -0.02
C ALA A 938 -21.75 -2.41 -0.24
N THR A 939 -22.64 -2.99 0.56
CA THR A 939 -24.08 -2.71 0.53
C THR A 939 -24.36 -1.22 0.77
N GLY A 940 -25.33 -0.65 0.04
CA GLY A 940 -25.73 0.76 0.21
C GLY A 940 -24.81 1.80 -0.44
N THR A 941 -23.81 1.40 -1.22
CA THR A 941 -22.82 2.32 -1.82
C THR A 941 -23.19 2.82 -3.23
N GLY A 942 -24.31 2.37 -3.79
CA GLY A 942 -24.79 2.74 -5.13
C GLY A 942 -24.65 1.64 -6.21
N LYS A 943 -24.21 0.43 -5.84
CA LYS A 943 -24.03 -0.72 -6.77
C LYS A 943 -25.30 -1.01 -7.59
N SER A 944 -26.43 -1.22 -6.93
CA SER A 944 -27.67 -1.64 -7.57
C SER A 944 -28.27 -0.56 -8.48
N VAL A 945 -28.29 0.69 -8.00
CA VAL A 945 -28.71 1.86 -8.80
C VAL A 945 -27.86 1.97 -10.07
N SER A 946 -26.54 1.76 -9.97
CA SER A 946 -25.67 1.77 -11.14
C SER A 946 -25.97 0.62 -12.10
N ILE A 947 -26.17 -0.61 -11.62
CA ILE A 947 -26.55 -1.75 -12.47
C ILE A 947 -27.84 -1.44 -13.23
N ASN A 948 -28.85 -0.89 -12.54
CA ASN A 948 -30.09 -0.44 -13.17
C ASN A 948 -29.85 0.64 -14.23
N ALA A 949 -29.04 1.65 -13.95
CA ALA A 949 -28.67 2.66 -14.95
C ALA A 949 -27.97 2.05 -16.17
N MET A 950 -27.16 1.00 -16.01
CA MET A 950 -26.54 0.30 -17.13
C MET A 950 -27.55 -0.48 -17.97
N ILE A 951 -28.48 -1.19 -17.33
CA ILE A 951 -29.54 -1.94 -18.01
C ILE A 951 -30.42 -0.98 -18.80
N GLN A 952 -30.85 0.11 -18.17
CA GLN A 952 -31.67 1.15 -18.78
C GLN A 952 -30.94 1.78 -19.96
N SER A 953 -29.64 2.04 -19.85
CA SER A 953 -28.83 2.56 -20.97
C SER A 953 -28.90 1.66 -22.21
N LEU A 954 -28.98 0.34 -22.03
CA LEU A 954 -29.12 -0.59 -23.15
C LEU A 954 -30.57 -0.59 -23.68
N LEU A 955 -31.58 -0.54 -22.81
CA LEU A 955 -33.00 -0.54 -23.20
C LEU A 955 -33.40 0.69 -24.02
N TYR A 956 -32.73 1.84 -23.83
CA TYR A 956 -32.97 3.06 -24.62
C TYR A 956 -32.36 3.01 -26.04
N THR A 957 -31.49 2.03 -26.33
CA THR A 957 -30.80 1.93 -27.63
C THR A 957 -31.00 0.60 -28.36
N THR A 958 -31.55 -0.42 -27.70
CA THR A 958 -31.66 -1.77 -28.25
C THR A 958 -33.10 -2.28 -28.30
N THR A 959 -33.43 -2.99 -29.37
CA THR A 959 -34.68 -3.75 -29.51
C THR A 959 -34.45 -5.23 -29.15
N PRO A 960 -35.51 -6.02 -28.85
CA PRO A 960 -35.38 -7.46 -28.52
C PRO A 960 -34.74 -8.31 -29.63
N GLU A 961 -34.72 -7.82 -30.86
CA GLU A 961 -34.08 -8.48 -32.01
C GLU A 961 -32.58 -8.23 -32.07
N THR A 962 -32.12 -7.15 -31.42
CA THR A 962 -30.72 -6.73 -31.38
C THR A 962 -30.02 -7.16 -30.10
N ALA A 963 -30.69 -7.12 -28.95
CA ALA A 963 -30.14 -7.50 -27.66
C ALA A 963 -31.17 -8.22 -26.80
N ARG A 964 -30.72 -9.25 -26.09
CA ARG A 964 -31.51 -10.10 -25.20
C ARG A 964 -30.81 -10.26 -23.85
N PHE A 965 -31.59 -10.35 -22.78
CA PHE A 965 -31.07 -10.44 -21.39
C PHE A 965 -31.32 -11.80 -20.77
N LEU A 966 -30.34 -12.27 -20.01
CA LEU A 966 -30.47 -13.36 -19.06
C LEU A 966 -30.09 -12.82 -17.68
N MET A 967 -31.07 -12.73 -16.77
CA MET A 967 -30.90 -12.07 -15.48
C MET A 967 -30.94 -13.09 -14.34
N VAL A 968 -29.99 -12.98 -13.42
CA VAL A 968 -29.86 -13.83 -12.23
C VAL A 968 -29.90 -12.94 -10.99
N ASP A 969 -30.94 -13.10 -10.19
CA ASP A 969 -31.20 -12.36 -8.96
C ASP A 969 -31.61 -13.32 -7.83
N PRO A 970 -30.63 -13.90 -7.12
CA PRO A 970 -30.89 -14.88 -6.08
C PRO A 970 -31.64 -14.31 -4.87
N LYS A 971 -31.63 -12.98 -4.70
CA LYS A 971 -32.31 -12.31 -3.58
C LYS A 971 -33.69 -11.79 -3.94
N ARG A 972 -34.05 -11.76 -5.23
CA ARG A 972 -35.32 -11.23 -5.78
C ARG A 972 -35.56 -9.76 -5.48
N ILE A 973 -34.50 -8.96 -5.32
CA ILE A 973 -34.62 -7.56 -4.91
C ILE A 973 -34.43 -6.63 -6.10
N GLU A 974 -33.37 -6.83 -6.88
CA GLU A 974 -32.84 -5.79 -7.77
C GLU A 974 -33.35 -5.93 -9.21
N LEU A 975 -33.43 -7.16 -9.75
CA LEU A 975 -33.73 -7.40 -11.16
C LEU A 975 -35.16 -7.87 -11.41
N SER A 976 -35.90 -8.24 -10.37
CA SER A 976 -37.31 -8.67 -10.46
C SER A 976 -38.23 -7.66 -11.16
N VAL A 977 -37.89 -6.36 -11.15
CA VAL A 977 -38.64 -5.29 -11.85
C VAL A 977 -38.67 -5.47 -13.37
N TYR A 978 -37.69 -6.18 -13.94
CA TYR A 978 -37.60 -6.49 -15.37
C TYR A 978 -38.31 -7.79 -15.76
N GLN A 979 -39.00 -8.44 -14.83
CA GLN A 979 -39.77 -9.64 -15.13
C GLN A 979 -40.73 -9.37 -16.30
N ASP A 980 -40.74 -10.30 -17.26
CA ASP A 980 -41.59 -10.29 -18.45
C ASP A 980 -41.37 -9.14 -19.45
N ILE A 981 -40.24 -8.43 -19.43
CA ILE A 981 -39.92 -7.51 -20.53
C ILE A 981 -39.63 -8.28 -21.83
N PRO A 982 -39.96 -7.72 -23.02
CA PRO A 982 -39.73 -8.35 -24.32
C PRO A 982 -38.29 -8.82 -24.59
N HIS A 983 -37.30 -8.17 -23.96
CA HIS A 983 -35.88 -8.47 -24.13
C HIS A 983 -35.40 -9.69 -23.33
N LEU A 984 -36.19 -10.24 -22.42
CA LEU A 984 -35.76 -11.31 -21.52
C LEU A 984 -35.79 -12.69 -22.23
N LEU A 985 -34.75 -13.52 -22.03
CA LEU A 985 -34.64 -14.89 -22.62
C LEU A 985 -35.29 -15.97 -21.76
N HIS A 986 -35.38 -15.72 -20.46
CA HIS A 986 -35.93 -16.63 -19.47
C HIS A 986 -36.42 -15.79 -18.29
N PRO A 987 -37.49 -16.17 -17.56
CA PRO A 987 -37.84 -15.53 -16.30
C PRO A 987 -36.61 -15.25 -15.42
N VAL A 988 -36.64 -14.17 -14.64
CA VAL A 988 -35.49 -13.81 -13.79
C VAL A 988 -35.15 -14.99 -12.90
N VAL A 989 -33.92 -15.48 -13.01
CA VAL A 989 -33.49 -16.71 -12.34
C VAL A 989 -33.19 -16.39 -10.88
N THR A 990 -33.95 -17.00 -9.97
CA THR A 990 -33.84 -16.72 -8.54
C THR A 990 -33.17 -17.86 -7.76
N GLU A 991 -33.19 -19.07 -8.29
CA GLU A 991 -32.58 -20.22 -7.63
C GLU A 991 -31.12 -20.39 -8.08
N PRO A 992 -30.14 -20.54 -7.17
CA PRO A 992 -28.73 -20.70 -7.55
C PRO A 992 -28.44 -21.91 -8.45
N LYS A 993 -29.19 -23.01 -8.30
CA LYS A 993 -29.05 -24.20 -9.16
C LYS A 993 -29.49 -23.90 -10.61
N ASP A 994 -30.60 -23.20 -10.77
CA ASP A 994 -31.09 -22.77 -12.08
C ASP A 994 -30.14 -21.77 -12.72
N ALA A 995 -29.50 -20.91 -11.92
CA ALA A 995 -28.48 -19.98 -12.41
C ALA A 995 -27.27 -20.71 -13.00
N ASN A 996 -26.82 -21.79 -12.35
CA ASN A 996 -25.76 -22.65 -12.88
C ASN A 996 -26.17 -23.29 -14.21
N ASN A 997 -27.40 -23.81 -14.31
CA ASN A 997 -27.93 -24.38 -15.55
C ASN A 997 -28.00 -23.34 -16.68
N ALA A 998 -28.44 -22.12 -16.36
CA ALA A 998 -28.49 -21.01 -17.30
C ALA A 998 -27.08 -20.60 -17.80
N LEU A 999 -26.07 -20.64 -16.93
CA LEU A 999 -24.67 -20.42 -17.33
C LEU A 999 -24.13 -21.55 -18.23
N LYS A 1000 -24.42 -22.81 -17.93
CA LYS A 1000 -24.07 -23.96 -18.79
C LYS A 1000 -24.77 -23.89 -20.15
N TRP A 1001 -26.02 -23.42 -20.19
CA TRP A 1001 -26.71 -23.14 -21.45
C TRP A 1001 -26.00 -22.04 -22.24
N ALA A 1002 -25.60 -20.95 -21.59
CA ALA A 1002 -24.89 -19.85 -22.25
C ALA A 1002 -23.56 -20.31 -22.86
N VAL A 1003 -22.84 -21.23 -22.19
CA VAL A 1003 -21.63 -21.86 -22.75
C VAL A 1003 -21.95 -22.65 -24.04
N ARG A 1004 -23.02 -23.45 -24.04
CA ARG A 1004 -23.43 -24.21 -25.24
C ARG A 1004 -23.90 -23.29 -26.37
N GLU A 1005 -24.65 -22.23 -26.07
CA GLU A 1005 -25.05 -21.24 -27.07
C GLU A 1005 -23.84 -20.49 -27.63
N MET A 1006 -22.83 -20.19 -26.81
CA MET A 1006 -21.55 -19.65 -27.28
C MET A 1006 -20.88 -20.59 -28.30
N GLU A 1007 -20.81 -21.89 -28.00
CA GLU A 1007 -20.21 -22.90 -28.90
C GLU A 1007 -20.99 -23.06 -30.19
N ARG A 1008 -22.33 -23.13 -30.10
CA ARG A 1008 -23.23 -23.15 -31.25
C ARG A 1008 -22.97 -21.96 -32.17
N ARG A 1009 -22.86 -20.76 -31.60
CA ARG A 1009 -22.53 -19.55 -32.38
C ARG A 1009 -21.16 -19.65 -33.01
N TYR A 1010 -20.14 -20.16 -32.32
CA TYR A 1010 -18.81 -20.35 -32.90
C TYR A 1010 -18.81 -21.29 -34.10
N MET A 1011 -19.52 -22.42 -34.02
CA MET A 1011 -19.67 -23.34 -35.15
C MET A 1011 -20.30 -22.64 -36.35
N LEU A 1012 -21.39 -21.91 -36.12
CA LEU A 1012 -22.10 -21.18 -37.16
C LEU A 1012 -21.29 -20.00 -37.75
N LEU A 1013 -20.47 -19.32 -36.93
CA LEU A 1013 -19.52 -18.30 -37.39
C LEU A 1013 -18.42 -18.93 -38.29
N SER A 1014 -17.87 -20.07 -37.87
CA SER A 1014 -16.86 -20.83 -38.60
C SER A 1014 -17.39 -21.33 -39.95
N ASP A 1015 -18.57 -21.96 -39.96
CA ASP A 1015 -19.22 -22.48 -41.16
C ASP A 1015 -19.51 -21.39 -42.20
N ARG A 1016 -19.73 -20.15 -41.76
CA ARG A 1016 -19.95 -19.01 -42.64
C ARG A 1016 -18.68 -18.20 -42.91
N GLY A 1017 -17.52 -18.63 -42.42
CA GLY A 1017 -16.22 -18.00 -42.66
C GLY A 1017 -16.11 -16.59 -42.09
N VAL A 1018 -16.79 -16.31 -40.97
CA VAL A 1018 -16.85 -15.00 -40.33
C VAL A 1018 -16.27 -15.09 -38.91
N ARG A 1019 -15.56 -14.04 -38.48
CA ARG A 1019 -14.81 -14.05 -37.20
C ARG A 1019 -15.63 -13.61 -35.99
N ASN A 1020 -16.78 -12.96 -36.19
CA ASN A 1020 -17.61 -12.43 -35.11
C ASN A 1020 -19.06 -12.27 -35.55
N ILE A 1021 -19.96 -12.16 -34.56
CA ILE A 1021 -21.40 -11.96 -34.73
C ILE A 1021 -21.74 -10.78 -35.65
N ASP A 1022 -20.94 -9.72 -35.63
CA ASP A 1022 -21.14 -8.53 -36.45
C ASP A 1022 -21.03 -8.84 -37.95
N SER A 1023 -19.94 -9.52 -38.31
CA SER A 1023 -19.67 -9.93 -39.68
C SER A 1023 -20.72 -10.93 -40.15
N TYR A 1024 -21.18 -11.81 -39.25
CA TYR A 1024 -22.28 -12.73 -39.50
C TYR A 1024 -23.58 -11.99 -39.80
N ASN A 1025 -24.06 -11.13 -38.89
CA ASN A 1025 -25.32 -10.41 -39.03
C ASN A 1025 -25.31 -9.50 -40.28
N GLN A 1026 -24.20 -8.83 -40.57
CA GLN A 1026 -24.05 -8.05 -41.80
C GLN A 1026 -24.15 -8.92 -43.07
N LYS A 1027 -23.59 -10.13 -43.03
CA LYS A 1027 -23.65 -11.08 -44.15
C LYS A 1027 -25.08 -11.58 -44.37
N ILE A 1028 -25.80 -11.88 -43.30
CA ILE A 1028 -27.21 -12.29 -43.36
C ILE A 1028 -28.09 -11.16 -43.90
N VAL A 1029 -27.94 -9.93 -43.41
CA VAL A 1029 -28.69 -8.77 -43.93
C VAL A 1029 -28.38 -8.52 -45.42
N LYS A 1030 -27.11 -8.65 -45.84
CA LYS A 1030 -26.72 -8.54 -47.26
C LYS A 1030 -27.31 -9.67 -48.12
N GLN A 1031 -27.40 -10.89 -47.60
CA GLN A 1031 -28.04 -12.02 -48.29
C GLN A 1031 -29.55 -11.86 -48.37
N ALA A 1032 -30.21 -11.39 -47.30
CA ALA A 1032 -31.64 -11.07 -47.30
C ALA A 1032 -31.98 -9.98 -48.32
N LYS A 1033 -31.17 -8.91 -48.40
CA LYS A 1033 -31.31 -7.85 -49.43
C LYS A 1033 -31.04 -8.34 -50.87
N LYS A 1034 -30.20 -9.36 -51.06
CA LYS A 1034 -29.96 -10.00 -52.37
C LYS A 1034 -31.07 -10.96 -52.79
N LYS A 1035 -31.74 -11.62 -51.83
CA LYS A 1035 -32.80 -12.61 -52.09
C LYS A 1035 -34.15 -11.96 -52.40
N TYR A 1036 -34.37 -10.70 -52.00
CA TYR A 1036 -35.56 -9.91 -52.32
C TYR A 1036 -35.18 -8.45 -52.65
N PRO A 1037 -34.98 -8.09 -53.94
CA PRO A 1037 -34.87 -6.68 -54.33
C PRO A 1037 -36.24 -6.01 -54.17
N VAL A 1038 -36.31 -4.95 -53.36
CA VAL A 1038 -37.51 -4.12 -53.19
C VAL A 1038 -37.88 -3.51 -54.53
N LYS A 1039 -39.03 -3.89 -55.11
CA LYS A 1039 -39.69 -3.14 -56.19
C LYS A 1039 -40.51 -2.02 -55.56
N GLU A 1040 -40.21 -0.78 -55.91
CA GLU A 1040 -41.07 0.36 -55.59
C GLU A 1040 -42.37 0.30 -56.37
N GLY A 1041 -43.49 0.45 -55.65
CA GLY A 1041 -44.79 0.85 -56.19
C GLY A 1041 -45.83 -0.26 -56.34
N GLY A 1042 -46.98 -0.07 -55.69
CA GLY A 1042 -48.26 -0.63 -56.14
C GLY A 1042 -49.06 -1.42 -55.10
N LYS A 1043 -49.97 -0.70 -54.42
CA LYS A 1043 -51.33 -1.04 -53.97
C LYS A 1043 -51.82 -2.49 -53.79
N GLU A 1044 -52.55 -2.61 -52.67
CA GLU A 1044 -53.81 -3.36 -52.44
C GLU A 1044 -53.80 -4.90 -52.34
N GLY A 1045 -54.36 -5.40 -51.22
CA GLY A 1045 -55.32 -6.50 -51.27
C GLY A 1045 -54.98 -7.78 -50.49
N GLY A 1046 -55.44 -7.88 -49.24
CA GLY A 1046 -56.35 -8.93 -48.77
C GLY A 1046 -55.89 -10.39 -48.52
N LYS A 1047 -56.27 -10.85 -47.31
CA LYS A 1047 -56.73 -12.19 -46.87
C LYS A 1047 -55.73 -13.25 -46.35
N GLU A 1048 -55.90 -13.51 -45.05
CA GLU A 1048 -56.14 -14.78 -44.33
C GLU A 1048 -55.64 -16.13 -44.87
N GLY A 1049 -55.12 -16.94 -43.94
CA GLY A 1049 -55.22 -18.41 -43.91
C GLY A 1049 -53.91 -19.17 -44.09
N ASP A 1050 -53.35 -19.76 -43.02
CA ASP A 1050 -53.50 -21.21 -42.77
C ASP A 1050 -52.45 -21.77 -41.78
N GLU A 1051 -52.96 -22.67 -40.93
CA GLU A 1051 -52.25 -23.51 -39.96
C GLU A 1051 -51.46 -24.63 -40.64
N ALA A 1052 -50.30 -24.98 -40.06
CA ALA A 1052 -49.70 -26.32 -40.00
C ALA A 1052 -48.48 -26.21 -39.06
N GLY A 1053 -48.30 -26.96 -37.96
CA GLY A 1053 -48.63 -28.36 -37.74
C GLY A 1053 -47.56 -29.24 -38.40
N GLY A 1054 -46.41 -29.45 -37.76
CA GLY A 1054 -45.32 -30.26 -38.31
C GLY A 1054 -44.23 -30.61 -37.29
N GLU A 1055 -44.01 -31.91 -37.12
CA GLU A 1055 -43.25 -32.64 -36.11
C GLU A 1055 -41.76 -32.28 -35.98
N ALA A 1056 -41.26 -32.34 -34.74
CA ALA A 1056 -39.86 -32.22 -34.37
C ALA A 1056 -39.13 -33.55 -34.56
N GLY A 1057 -38.17 -33.59 -35.48
CA GLY A 1057 -37.34 -34.77 -35.75
C GLY A 1057 -36.45 -34.56 -36.97
N GLY A 1058 -35.40 -33.76 -36.85
CA GLY A 1058 -34.40 -33.57 -37.89
C GLY A 1058 -33.35 -32.54 -37.49
N GLU A 1059 -32.07 -32.90 -37.66
CA GLU A 1059 -30.89 -32.03 -37.46
C GLU A 1059 -31.10 -30.68 -38.16
N ASP A 1060 -31.28 -29.60 -37.38
CA ASP A 1060 -31.48 -28.24 -37.89
C ASP A 1060 -30.18 -27.70 -38.50
N ARG A 1061 -29.93 -28.07 -39.75
CA ARG A 1061 -29.05 -27.32 -40.65
C ARG A 1061 -29.77 -26.06 -41.16
N GLY A 1062 -29.95 -25.11 -40.26
CA GLY A 1062 -29.73 -23.68 -40.47
C GLY A 1062 -30.65 -22.95 -41.46
N ILE A 1063 -31.69 -22.30 -40.94
CA ILE A 1063 -32.11 -21.00 -41.47
C ILE A 1063 -31.17 -19.95 -40.88
N ASP A 1064 -30.35 -19.32 -41.70
CA ASP A 1064 -29.49 -18.21 -41.29
C ASP A 1064 -30.36 -17.02 -40.83
N ARG A 1065 -30.52 -16.87 -39.51
CA ARG A 1065 -31.27 -15.77 -38.88
C ARG A 1065 -30.32 -14.78 -38.22
N HIS A 1066 -30.80 -13.54 -38.04
CA HIS A 1066 -30.08 -12.52 -37.27
C HIS A 1066 -29.88 -13.00 -35.82
N LEU A 1067 -28.65 -12.90 -35.31
CA LEU A 1067 -28.32 -13.28 -33.94
C LEU A 1067 -28.30 -12.04 -33.03
N PRO A 1068 -29.12 -11.97 -31.97
CA PRO A 1068 -29.04 -10.88 -31.00
C PRO A 1068 -27.79 -11.00 -30.12
N TYR A 1069 -27.29 -9.88 -29.61
CA TYR A 1069 -26.36 -9.90 -28.47
C TYR A 1069 -27.07 -10.47 -27.25
N ILE A 1070 -26.37 -11.29 -26.46
CA ILE A 1070 -26.88 -11.79 -25.19
C ILE A 1070 -26.11 -11.09 -24.07
N ILE A 1071 -26.81 -10.43 -23.17
CA ILE A 1071 -26.22 -9.82 -21.96
C ILE A 1071 -26.69 -10.61 -20.75
N ILE A 1072 -25.75 -11.26 -20.08
CA ILE A 1072 -25.99 -12.02 -18.84
C ILE A 1072 -25.64 -11.13 -17.67
N ILE A 1073 -26.58 -10.97 -16.74
CA ILE A 1073 -26.44 -10.10 -15.58
C ILE A 1073 -26.63 -10.93 -14.32
N ILE A 1074 -25.62 -10.92 -13.45
CA ILE A 1074 -25.67 -11.57 -12.14
C ILE A 1074 -25.55 -10.48 -11.08
N ASP A 1075 -26.58 -10.27 -10.25
CA ASP A 1075 -26.52 -9.23 -9.20
C ASP A 1075 -25.57 -9.60 -8.05
N GLU A 1076 -25.59 -10.86 -7.60
CA GLU A 1076 -24.79 -11.33 -6.47
C GLU A 1076 -24.10 -12.65 -6.80
N LEU A 1077 -22.86 -12.56 -7.29
CA LEU A 1077 -22.02 -13.72 -7.57
C LEU A 1077 -21.76 -14.55 -6.32
N ALA A 1078 -21.65 -13.91 -5.15
CA ALA A 1078 -21.32 -14.63 -3.91
C ALA A 1078 -22.35 -15.71 -3.58
N ASP A 1079 -23.63 -15.46 -3.83
CA ASP A 1079 -24.71 -16.41 -3.53
C ASP A 1079 -24.63 -17.65 -4.43
N LEU A 1080 -24.17 -17.48 -5.68
CA LEU A 1080 -23.92 -18.61 -6.59
C LEU A 1080 -22.69 -19.42 -6.16
N MET A 1081 -21.62 -18.73 -5.78
CA MET A 1081 -20.36 -19.34 -5.34
C MET A 1081 -20.53 -20.13 -4.03
N MET A 1082 -21.50 -19.78 -3.18
CA MET A 1082 -21.78 -20.51 -1.95
C MET A 1082 -22.48 -21.86 -2.18
N VAL A 1083 -23.11 -22.07 -3.34
CA VAL A 1083 -23.83 -23.30 -3.67
C VAL A 1083 -22.98 -24.27 -4.49
N SER A 1084 -22.39 -23.82 -5.60
CA SER A 1084 -21.49 -24.63 -6.43
C SER A 1084 -20.38 -23.77 -7.03
N SER A 1085 -19.36 -23.46 -6.22
CA SER A 1085 -18.24 -22.60 -6.61
C SER A 1085 -17.52 -23.09 -7.87
N LYS A 1086 -17.26 -24.39 -7.97
CA LYS A 1086 -16.47 -24.98 -9.07
C LYS A 1086 -17.18 -24.83 -10.42
N GLU A 1087 -18.45 -25.22 -10.51
CA GLU A 1087 -19.19 -25.22 -11.78
C GLU A 1087 -19.50 -23.81 -12.27
N VAL A 1088 -19.83 -22.91 -11.33
CA VAL A 1088 -20.09 -21.49 -11.62
C VAL A 1088 -18.81 -20.80 -12.08
N GLU A 1089 -17.68 -21.02 -11.39
CA GLU A 1089 -16.38 -20.46 -11.79
C GLU A 1089 -15.92 -20.98 -13.15
N GLU A 1090 -16.11 -22.27 -13.43
CA GLU A 1090 -15.77 -22.88 -14.73
C GLU A 1090 -16.59 -22.25 -15.88
N SER A 1091 -17.91 -22.15 -15.69
CA SER A 1091 -18.80 -21.56 -16.70
C SER A 1091 -18.50 -20.08 -16.95
N ILE A 1092 -18.32 -19.29 -15.87
CA ILE A 1092 -17.97 -17.87 -15.96
C ILE A 1092 -16.61 -17.69 -16.65
N THR A 1093 -15.62 -18.50 -16.30
CA THR A 1093 -14.28 -18.44 -16.89
C THR A 1093 -14.33 -18.75 -18.38
N ARG A 1094 -15.00 -19.83 -18.78
CA ARG A 1094 -15.13 -20.23 -20.18
C ARG A 1094 -15.85 -19.18 -21.02
N LEU A 1095 -16.94 -18.62 -20.49
CA LEU A 1095 -17.64 -17.50 -21.13
C LEU A 1095 -16.72 -16.28 -21.22
N ALA A 1096 -16.08 -15.85 -20.14
CA ALA A 1096 -15.23 -14.65 -20.14
C ALA A 1096 -14.04 -14.75 -21.11
N GLN A 1097 -13.53 -15.95 -21.36
CA GLN A 1097 -12.44 -16.21 -22.30
C GLN A 1097 -12.87 -16.15 -23.77
N MET A 1098 -14.05 -16.70 -24.10
CA MET A 1098 -14.41 -17.00 -25.48
C MET A 1098 -15.66 -16.27 -25.98
N ALA A 1099 -16.55 -15.79 -25.11
CA ALA A 1099 -17.89 -15.31 -25.50
C ALA A 1099 -17.91 -14.04 -26.35
N ARG A 1100 -16.87 -13.20 -26.28
CA ARG A 1100 -16.80 -11.88 -26.95
C ARG A 1100 -17.18 -11.93 -28.42
N ALA A 1101 -16.61 -12.86 -29.20
CA ALA A 1101 -16.83 -12.92 -30.64
C ALA A 1101 -18.23 -13.47 -31.01
N ALA A 1102 -18.79 -14.29 -30.12
CA ALA A 1102 -20.15 -14.85 -30.21
C ALA A 1102 -21.25 -13.84 -29.82
N GLY A 1103 -20.88 -12.64 -29.37
CA GLY A 1103 -21.82 -11.59 -28.96
C GLY A 1103 -22.51 -11.88 -27.62
N ILE A 1104 -21.87 -12.65 -26.74
CA ILE A 1104 -22.35 -12.91 -25.38
C ILE A 1104 -21.48 -12.10 -24.41
N HIS A 1105 -22.13 -11.31 -23.55
CA HIS A 1105 -21.50 -10.35 -22.65
C HIS A 1105 -21.92 -10.62 -21.20
N LEU A 1106 -20.99 -10.43 -20.26
CA LEU A 1106 -21.23 -10.69 -18.83
C LEU A 1106 -21.15 -9.39 -18.04
N ILE A 1107 -22.15 -9.11 -17.20
CA ILE A 1107 -22.09 -8.12 -16.14
C ILE A 1107 -22.28 -8.87 -14.82
N ILE A 1108 -21.20 -9.00 -14.06
CA ILE A 1108 -21.22 -9.75 -12.80
C ILE A 1108 -21.02 -8.77 -11.66
N ALA A 1109 -21.92 -8.83 -10.69
CA ALA A 1109 -21.88 -7.99 -9.50
C ALA A 1109 -21.70 -8.81 -8.23
N THR A 1110 -21.06 -8.23 -7.21
CA THR A 1110 -20.96 -8.82 -5.87
C THR A 1110 -20.90 -7.76 -4.79
N GLN A 1111 -21.55 -8.01 -3.66
CA GLN A 1111 -21.40 -7.18 -2.46
C GLN A 1111 -20.29 -7.68 -1.51
N ARG A 1112 -19.73 -8.86 -1.80
CA ARG A 1112 -18.70 -9.51 -0.98
C ARG A 1112 -17.38 -9.57 -1.77
N PRO A 1113 -16.58 -8.50 -1.77
CA PRO A 1113 -15.33 -8.41 -2.54
C PRO A 1113 -14.17 -9.19 -1.88
N SER A 1114 -14.41 -10.45 -1.51
CA SER A 1114 -13.41 -11.34 -0.91
C SER A 1114 -12.74 -12.21 -1.96
N VAL A 1115 -11.54 -12.71 -1.65
CA VAL A 1115 -10.77 -13.61 -2.52
C VAL A 1115 -11.51 -14.92 -2.82
N ASN A 1116 -12.42 -15.34 -1.94
CA ASN A 1116 -13.23 -16.56 -2.10
C ASN A 1116 -14.35 -16.40 -3.13
N VAL A 1117 -14.82 -15.17 -3.37
CA VAL A 1117 -15.84 -14.87 -4.38
C VAL A 1117 -15.20 -14.39 -5.68
N LEU A 1118 -14.18 -13.54 -5.57
CA LEU A 1118 -13.40 -13.00 -6.68
C LEU A 1118 -12.06 -13.74 -6.78
N THR A 1119 -12.12 -15.00 -7.21
CA THR A 1119 -10.93 -15.85 -7.37
C THR A 1119 -9.94 -15.26 -8.38
N GLY A 1120 -8.68 -15.70 -8.31
CA GLY A 1120 -7.66 -15.28 -9.28
C GLY A 1120 -8.06 -15.57 -10.73
N THR A 1121 -8.75 -16.68 -10.98
CA THR A 1121 -9.27 -17.08 -12.29
C THR A 1121 -10.32 -16.10 -12.80
N ILE A 1122 -11.32 -15.76 -11.97
CA ILE A 1122 -12.36 -14.81 -12.36
C ILE A 1122 -11.73 -13.45 -12.65
N LYS A 1123 -10.88 -12.93 -11.76
CA LYS A 1123 -10.24 -11.62 -11.98
C LYS A 1123 -9.39 -11.56 -13.24
N ALA A 1124 -8.66 -12.63 -13.57
CA ALA A 1124 -7.80 -12.69 -14.75
C ALA A 1124 -8.59 -12.54 -16.06
N ASN A 1125 -9.87 -12.96 -16.08
CA ASN A 1125 -10.71 -12.92 -17.28
C ASN A 1125 -11.64 -11.70 -17.35
N PHE A 1126 -11.70 -10.88 -16.30
CA PHE A 1126 -12.48 -9.63 -16.26
C PHE A 1126 -11.54 -8.41 -16.18
N PRO A 1127 -10.97 -7.96 -17.32
CA PRO A 1127 -10.05 -6.81 -17.35
C PRO A 1127 -10.76 -5.47 -17.15
N THR A 1128 -12.09 -5.43 -17.33
CA THR A 1128 -12.90 -4.24 -17.06
C THR A 1128 -13.55 -4.39 -15.72
N ARG A 1129 -13.29 -3.45 -14.80
CA ARG A 1129 -13.73 -3.55 -13.41
C ARG A 1129 -14.28 -2.23 -12.91
N LEU A 1130 -15.29 -2.30 -12.05
CA LEU A 1130 -15.92 -1.17 -11.42
C LEU A 1130 -16.01 -1.46 -9.93
N SER A 1131 -15.41 -0.60 -9.11
CA SER A 1131 -15.49 -0.69 -7.65
C SER A 1131 -16.27 0.50 -7.08
N PHE A 1132 -17.30 0.22 -6.28
CA PHE A 1132 -17.87 1.19 -5.34
C PHE A 1132 -17.06 1.19 -4.05
N GLN A 1133 -17.51 1.99 -3.08
CA GLN A 1133 -16.88 2.06 -1.76
C GLN A 1133 -16.82 0.68 -1.11
N VAL A 1134 -15.66 0.38 -0.52
CA VAL A 1134 -15.39 -0.85 0.22
C VAL A 1134 -14.86 -0.53 1.61
N SER A 1135 -14.97 -1.48 2.54
CA SER A 1135 -14.61 -1.27 3.94
C SER A 1135 -13.10 -1.26 4.19
N SER A 1136 -12.31 -1.91 3.34
CA SER A 1136 -10.87 -2.08 3.58
C SER A 1136 -10.00 -1.91 2.32
N LYS A 1137 -8.71 -1.59 2.55
CA LYS A 1137 -7.67 -1.57 1.51
C LYS A 1137 -7.48 -2.94 0.83
N VAL A 1138 -7.73 -4.03 1.57
CA VAL A 1138 -7.63 -5.40 1.07
C VAL A 1138 -8.74 -5.68 0.06
N ASP A 1139 -9.96 -5.25 0.33
CA ASP A 1139 -11.09 -5.38 -0.60
C ASP A 1139 -10.88 -4.56 -1.87
N SER A 1140 -10.33 -3.33 -1.73
CA SER A 1140 -9.96 -2.50 -2.88
C SER A 1140 -8.95 -3.20 -3.78
N ARG A 1141 -7.91 -3.81 -3.21
CA ARG A 1141 -6.92 -4.60 -3.96
C ARG A 1141 -7.53 -5.86 -4.55
N THR A 1142 -8.49 -6.47 -3.86
CA THR A 1142 -9.17 -7.65 -4.38
C THR A 1142 -9.88 -7.31 -5.67
N ILE A 1143 -10.55 -6.17 -5.78
CA ILE A 1143 -11.28 -5.76 -7.00
C ILE A 1143 -10.33 -5.14 -8.06
N LEU A 1144 -9.58 -4.10 -7.70
CA LEU A 1144 -8.88 -3.22 -8.64
C LEU A 1144 -7.37 -3.49 -8.78
N ASP A 1145 -6.81 -4.42 -8.00
CA ASP A 1145 -5.36 -4.63 -7.83
C ASP A 1145 -4.60 -3.41 -7.25
N THR A 1146 -5.32 -2.33 -6.91
CA THR A 1146 -4.78 -1.13 -6.28
C THR A 1146 -5.66 -0.67 -5.12
N ASN A 1147 -5.08 0.14 -4.23
CA ASN A 1147 -5.83 0.87 -3.21
C ASN A 1147 -6.63 2.03 -3.83
N GLY A 1148 -7.65 2.49 -3.12
CA GLY A 1148 -8.37 3.73 -3.44
C GLY A 1148 -9.88 3.61 -3.35
N ALA A 1149 -10.46 2.41 -3.45
CA ALA A 1149 -11.90 2.22 -3.36
C ALA A 1149 -12.42 2.41 -1.92
N GLU A 1150 -11.58 2.16 -0.92
CA GLU A 1150 -11.86 2.42 0.50
C GLU A 1150 -12.06 3.91 0.81
N HIS A 1151 -11.58 4.79 -0.08
CA HIS A 1151 -11.68 6.25 0.06
C HIS A 1151 -12.84 6.86 -0.74
N LEU A 1152 -13.67 6.05 -1.41
CA LEU A 1152 -14.88 6.52 -2.09
C LEU A 1152 -15.92 6.99 -1.06
N LEU A 1153 -16.89 7.80 -1.51
CA LEU A 1153 -17.82 8.52 -0.62
C LEU A 1153 -19.18 7.84 -0.46
N GLY A 1154 -19.41 6.71 -1.13
CA GLY A 1154 -20.73 6.09 -1.25
C GLY A 1154 -21.63 6.82 -2.25
N ASP A 1155 -22.94 6.57 -2.19
CA ASP A 1155 -23.97 7.23 -3.01
C ASP A 1155 -23.69 7.22 -4.53
N GLY A 1156 -23.08 6.16 -5.07
CA GLY A 1156 -22.77 6.02 -6.49
C GLY A 1156 -21.39 6.56 -6.91
N ASP A 1157 -20.55 7.04 -5.99
CA ASP A 1157 -19.14 7.33 -6.26
C ASP A 1157 -18.34 6.03 -6.47
N MET A 1158 -17.67 5.91 -7.62
CA MET A 1158 -17.06 4.68 -8.09
C MET A 1158 -15.72 4.87 -8.82
N LEU A 1159 -14.91 3.81 -8.83
CA LEU A 1159 -13.68 3.70 -9.61
C LEU A 1159 -13.90 2.73 -10.78
N PHE A 1160 -13.71 3.21 -11.99
CA PHE A 1160 -13.80 2.45 -13.23
C PHE A 1160 -12.42 2.18 -13.80
N MET A 1161 -12.13 0.90 -14.06
CA MET A 1161 -10.93 0.44 -14.75
C MET A 1161 -11.32 -0.04 -16.16
N PRO A 1162 -11.02 0.75 -17.21
CA PRO A 1162 -11.28 0.37 -18.59
C PRO A 1162 -10.33 -0.74 -19.07
N PRO A 1163 -10.72 -1.53 -20.08
CA PRO A 1163 -9.91 -2.62 -20.59
C PRO A 1163 -8.59 -2.13 -21.21
N GLY A 1164 -7.49 -2.82 -20.94
CA GLY A 1164 -6.20 -2.65 -21.64
C GLY A 1164 -5.36 -1.42 -21.28
N VAL A 1165 -5.92 -0.41 -20.60
CA VAL A 1165 -5.22 0.85 -20.29
C VAL A 1165 -4.67 0.88 -18.86
N GLY A 1166 -5.15 0.01 -17.95
CA GLY A 1166 -4.69 -0.11 -16.56
C GLY A 1166 -4.87 1.14 -15.70
N LYS A 1167 -5.45 2.22 -16.25
CA LYS A 1167 -5.61 3.52 -15.61
C LYS A 1167 -7.02 3.65 -15.04
N ILE A 1168 -7.10 3.76 -13.73
CA ILE A 1168 -8.37 3.92 -13.01
C ILE A 1168 -8.90 5.35 -13.16
N GLN A 1169 -10.17 5.47 -13.52
CA GLN A 1169 -10.92 6.73 -13.59
C GLN A 1169 -11.98 6.76 -12.49
N ARG A 1170 -12.06 7.85 -11.74
CA ARG A 1170 -13.15 8.07 -10.78
C ARG A 1170 -14.36 8.66 -11.52
N ILE A 1171 -15.53 8.06 -11.31
CA ILE A 1171 -16.79 8.40 -11.94
C ILE A 1171 -17.84 8.48 -10.84
N HIS A 1172 -18.74 9.46 -10.92
CA HIS A 1172 -19.94 9.47 -10.12
C HIS A 1172 -21.11 8.93 -10.94
N GLY A 1173 -21.70 7.85 -10.46
CA GLY A 1173 -22.74 7.08 -11.12
C GLY A 1173 -24.01 7.88 -11.37
N ALA A 1174 -24.74 7.46 -12.39
CA ALA A 1174 -26.07 7.98 -12.66
C ALA A 1174 -27.06 7.54 -11.56
N TYR A 1175 -27.88 8.46 -11.10
CA TYR A 1175 -29.04 8.19 -10.27
C TYR A 1175 -30.27 7.99 -11.16
N ILE A 1176 -30.95 6.88 -10.94
CA ILE A 1176 -32.26 6.56 -11.49
C ILE A 1176 -33.11 6.02 -10.33
N SER A 1177 -34.35 6.49 -10.22
CA SER A 1177 -35.30 6.03 -9.21
C SER A 1177 -35.93 4.69 -9.58
N ASP A 1178 -36.44 3.96 -8.57
CA ASP A 1178 -37.15 2.70 -8.80
C ASP A 1178 -38.45 2.92 -9.58
N GLU A 1179 -39.10 4.07 -9.37
CA GLU A 1179 -40.26 4.51 -10.13
C GLU A 1179 -39.93 4.65 -11.63
N GLU A 1180 -38.85 5.36 -11.98
CA GLU A 1180 -38.40 5.51 -13.38
C GLU A 1180 -38.07 4.15 -14.02
N VAL A 1181 -37.37 3.27 -13.29
CA VAL A 1181 -37.05 1.91 -13.76
C VAL A 1181 -38.32 1.13 -14.08
N LYS A 1182 -39.31 1.21 -13.18
CA LYS A 1182 -40.60 0.53 -13.33
C LYS A 1182 -41.41 1.10 -14.48
N GLU A 1183 -41.49 2.42 -14.64
CA GLU A 1183 -42.21 3.06 -15.75
C GLU A 1183 -41.67 2.63 -17.11
N VAL A 1184 -40.35 2.56 -17.25
CA VAL A 1184 -39.72 2.05 -18.48
C VAL A 1184 -40.01 0.56 -18.68
N ALA A 1185 -39.93 -0.26 -17.64
CA ALA A 1185 -40.24 -1.69 -17.73
C ALA A 1185 -41.72 -1.95 -18.08
N ASP A 1186 -42.66 -1.21 -17.48
CA ASP A 1186 -44.10 -1.26 -17.77
C ASP A 1186 -44.37 -0.83 -19.22
N PHE A 1187 -43.72 0.24 -19.70
CA PHE A 1187 -43.80 0.68 -21.08
C PHE A 1187 -43.36 -0.43 -22.06
N LEU A 1188 -42.24 -1.11 -21.80
CA LEU A 1188 -41.75 -2.20 -22.65
C LEU A 1188 -42.70 -3.41 -22.61
N ARG A 1189 -43.21 -3.79 -21.42
CA ARG A 1189 -44.19 -4.87 -21.24
C ARG A 1189 -45.50 -4.61 -22.00
N SER A 1190 -45.93 -3.36 -22.11
CA SER A 1190 -47.15 -3.00 -22.85
C SER A 1190 -47.08 -3.25 -24.36
N GLN A 1191 -45.87 -3.35 -24.93
CA GLN A 1191 -45.68 -3.48 -26.37
C GLN A 1191 -45.66 -4.93 -26.86
N LYS A 1192 -44.97 -5.83 -26.14
CA LYS A 1192 -44.79 -7.23 -26.56
C LYS A 1192 -44.54 -8.15 -25.36
N LYS A 1193 -45.02 -9.39 -25.42
CA LYS A 1193 -44.67 -10.43 -24.45
C LYS A 1193 -43.26 -10.99 -24.70
N PRO A 1194 -42.55 -11.45 -23.66
CA PRO A 1194 -41.26 -12.10 -23.82
C PRO A 1194 -41.41 -13.43 -24.57
N ASP A 1195 -40.38 -13.78 -25.31
CA ASP A 1195 -40.25 -15.08 -25.97
C ASP A 1195 -39.17 -15.85 -25.22
N TYR A 1196 -39.62 -16.72 -24.30
CA TYR A 1196 -38.74 -17.46 -23.38
C TYR A 1196 -38.24 -18.75 -24.01
N ASP A 1197 -36.94 -19.00 -23.90
CA ASP A 1197 -36.30 -20.22 -24.37
C ASP A 1197 -36.40 -21.30 -23.28
N SER A 1198 -37.27 -22.28 -23.53
CA SER A 1198 -37.50 -23.40 -22.62
C SER A 1198 -36.28 -24.32 -22.47
N THR A 1199 -35.27 -24.22 -23.34
CA THR A 1199 -34.06 -25.06 -23.28
C THR A 1199 -33.06 -24.61 -22.22
N ILE A 1200 -33.19 -23.40 -21.69
CA ILE A 1200 -32.25 -22.81 -20.72
C ILE A 1200 -32.15 -23.64 -19.43
N LEU A 1201 -33.28 -24.17 -18.94
CA LEU A 1201 -33.33 -25.03 -17.75
C LEU A 1201 -33.44 -26.53 -18.07
N ALA A 1202 -33.64 -26.90 -19.34
CA ALA A 1202 -33.86 -28.29 -19.76
C ALA A 1202 -32.61 -29.19 -19.73
N VAL A 1203 -31.50 -28.71 -19.14
CA VAL A 1203 -30.17 -29.34 -19.12
C VAL A 1203 -30.14 -30.68 -18.38
N MET A 1204 -31.20 -31.03 -17.66
CA MET A 1204 -31.22 -32.19 -16.75
C MET A 1204 -31.38 -33.57 -17.41
N VAL A 1205 -31.52 -33.69 -18.73
CA VAL A 1205 -31.94 -34.99 -19.32
C VAL A 1205 -30.81 -35.82 -19.95
N GLU A 1206 -29.65 -35.25 -20.28
CA GLU A 1206 -28.60 -36.01 -21.01
C GLU A 1206 -27.40 -36.47 -20.16
N GLU A 1207 -27.17 -35.90 -18.96
CA GLU A 1207 -26.01 -36.27 -18.12
C GLU A 1207 -26.34 -37.25 -16.98
N GLU A 1208 -27.62 -37.52 -16.66
CA GLU A 1208 -28.01 -38.47 -15.61
C GLU A 1208 -28.05 -39.95 -16.07
N SER A 1209 -27.86 -40.26 -17.36
CA SER A 1209 -27.96 -41.64 -17.85
C SER A 1209 -26.64 -42.43 -17.92
N THR A 1210 -25.54 -41.93 -17.33
CA THR A 1210 -24.30 -42.71 -17.24
C THR A 1210 -23.64 -42.55 -15.87
N GLY A 1211 -24.19 -43.26 -14.87
CA GLY A 1211 -23.46 -43.55 -13.64
C GLY A 1211 -24.25 -43.51 -12.34
N GLU A 1212 -25.43 -44.15 -12.25
CA GLU A 1212 -25.95 -44.52 -10.93
C GLU A 1212 -25.26 -45.80 -10.45
N GLU A 1213 -24.36 -45.65 -9.47
CA GLU A 1213 -24.12 -46.72 -8.51
C GLU A 1213 -25.37 -46.85 -7.62
N PRO A 1214 -25.82 -48.08 -7.29
CA PRO A 1214 -27.03 -48.28 -6.52
C PRO A 1214 -26.89 -47.67 -5.12
N VAL A 1215 -27.83 -46.79 -4.76
CA VAL A 1215 -27.95 -46.25 -3.39
C VAL A 1215 -28.22 -47.43 -2.46
N GLU A 1216 -27.22 -47.76 -1.64
CA GLU A 1216 -27.31 -48.85 -0.67
C GLU A 1216 -28.47 -48.56 0.32
N MET A 1217 -29.50 -49.39 0.27
CA MET A 1217 -30.69 -49.26 1.12
C MET A 1217 -30.29 -49.40 2.59
N ASP A 1218 -30.65 -48.42 3.41
CA ASP A 1218 -30.32 -48.42 4.83
C ASP A 1218 -30.92 -49.65 5.54
N GLU A 1219 -30.14 -50.37 6.35
CA GLU A 1219 -30.58 -51.59 7.05
C GLU A 1219 -31.89 -51.40 7.84
N LYS A 1220 -32.14 -50.19 8.36
CA LYS A 1220 -33.34 -49.85 9.13
C LYS A 1220 -34.45 -49.18 8.31
N PHE A 1221 -34.30 -49.11 6.99
CA PHE A 1221 -35.26 -48.45 6.11
C PHE A 1221 -36.66 -49.04 6.23
N ASN A 1222 -36.78 -50.37 6.23
CA ASN A 1222 -38.08 -51.05 6.39
C ASN A 1222 -38.73 -50.75 7.76
N GLU A 1223 -37.95 -50.73 8.84
CA GLU A 1223 -38.43 -50.34 10.17
C GLU A 1223 -38.88 -48.87 10.20
N ALA A 1224 -38.17 -48.01 9.47
CA ALA A 1224 -38.51 -46.60 9.35
C ALA A 1224 -39.82 -46.38 8.60
N VAL A 1225 -40.04 -47.10 7.49
CA VAL A 1225 -41.29 -47.08 6.73
C VAL A 1225 -42.45 -47.50 7.63
N GLU A 1226 -42.28 -48.58 8.40
CA GLU A 1226 -43.32 -49.09 9.28
C GLU A 1226 -43.66 -48.11 10.41
N VAL A 1227 -42.64 -47.48 11.01
CA VAL A 1227 -42.82 -46.45 12.03
C VAL A 1227 -43.59 -45.24 11.48
N VAL A 1228 -43.25 -44.79 10.27
CA VAL A 1228 -43.88 -43.66 9.59
C VAL A 1228 -45.32 -43.97 9.18
N CYS A 1229 -45.59 -45.18 8.68
CA CYS A 1229 -46.94 -45.63 8.33
C CYS A 1229 -47.83 -45.78 9.57
N LYS A 1230 -47.31 -46.31 10.69
CA LYS A 1230 -48.05 -46.45 11.95
C LYS A 1230 -48.31 -45.13 12.67
N SER A 1231 -47.39 -44.16 12.57
CA SER A 1231 -47.57 -42.85 13.19
C SER A 1231 -48.46 -41.90 12.38
N GLY A 1232 -48.65 -42.17 11.08
CA GLY A 1232 -49.38 -41.29 10.16
C GLY A 1232 -48.70 -39.93 9.92
N GLN A 1233 -47.45 -39.77 10.37
CA GLN A 1233 -46.68 -38.53 10.29
C GLN A 1233 -45.22 -38.87 9.98
N ALA A 1234 -44.64 -38.26 8.95
CA ALA A 1234 -43.22 -38.41 8.64
C ALA A 1234 -42.43 -37.14 9.00
N SER A 1235 -41.52 -37.25 9.97
CA SER A 1235 -40.52 -36.22 10.21
C SER A 1235 -39.19 -36.85 10.56
N ILE A 1236 -38.11 -36.17 10.15
CA ILE A 1236 -36.73 -36.63 10.36
C ILE A 1236 -36.48 -36.85 11.86
N SER A 1237 -36.87 -35.89 12.71
CA SER A 1237 -36.72 -35.96 14.16
C SER A 1237 -37.55 -37.08 14.81
N MET A 1238 -38.66 -37.51 14.21
CA MET A 1238 -39.45 -38.64 14.70
C MET A 1238 -38.76 -39.97 14.39
N VAL A 1239 -38.31 -40.17 13.14
CA VAL A 1239 -37.56 -41.35 12.71
C VAL A 1239 -36.25 -41.47 13.50
N GLN A 1240 -35.58 -40.35 13.72
CA GLN A 1240 -34.37 -40.25 14.55
C GLN A 1240 -34.60 -40.77 15.97
N ARG A 1241 -35.68 -40.33 16.64
CA ARG A 1241 -36.01 -40.73 18.02
C ARG A 1241 -36.50 -42.17 18.14
N LYS A 1242 -37.35 -42.61 17.22
CA LYS A 1242 -37.97 -43.96 17.25
C LYS A 1242 -36.97 -45.06 16.93
N LEU A 1243 -36.06 -44.84 15.97
CA LEU A 1243 -35.09 -45.86 15.53
C LEU A 1243 -33.70 -45.68 16.14
N ARG A 1244 -33.49 -44.62 16.93
CA ARG A 1244 -32.21 -44.22 17.53
C ARG A 1244 -31.09 -44.12 16.48
N VAL A 1245 -31.39 -43.48 15.35
CA VAL A 1245 -30.45 -43.26 14.24
C VAL A 1245 -30.04 -41.79 14.16
N GLY A 1246 -28.88 -41.47 13.56
CA GLY A 1246 -28.42 -40.09 13.40
C GLY A 1246 -29.29 -39.28 12.42
N TYR A 1247 -29.26 -37.94 12.53
CA TYR A 1247 -30.11 -37.04 11.73
C TYR A 1247 -29.94 -37.27 10.21
N ASN A 1248 -28.71 -37.32 9.70
CA ASN A 1248 -28.44 -37.55 8.26
C ASN A 1248 -28.87 -38.94 7.77
N ARG A 1249 -28.95 -39.93 8.69
CA ARG A 1249 -29.41 -41.28 8.39
C ARG A 1249 -30.94 -41.30 8.33
N ALA A 1250 -31.61 -40.65 9.28
CA ALA A 1250 -33.05 -40.44 9.27
C ALA A 1250 -33.52 -39.57 8.09
N ALA A 1251 -32.74 -38.55 7.71
CA ALA A 1251 -33.01 -37.67 6.58
C ALA A 1251 -32.96 -38.47 5.26
N ARG A 1252 -31.89 -39.24 5.04
CA ARG A 1252 -31.78 -40.14 3.88
C ARG A 1252 -32.92 -41.17 3.81
N MET A 1253 -33.30 -41.78 4.93
CA MET A 1253 -34.46 -42.69 4.94
C MET A 1253 -35.76 -41.96 4.55
N ILE A 1254 -35.97 -40.74 5.01
CA ILE A 1254 -37.15 -39.93 4.67
C ILE A 1254 -37.11 -39.44 3.21
N GLU A 1255 -35.94 -39.11 2.67
CA GLU A 1255 -35.73 -38.76 1.27
C GLU A 1255 -35.95 -39.96 0.35
N VAL A 1256 -35.43 -41.14 0.70
CA VAL A 1256 -35.69 -42.38 -0.06
C VAL A 1256 -37.18 -42.75 0.00
N MET A 1257 -37.85 -42.56 1.15
CA MET A 1257 -39.31 -42.72 1.24
C MET A 1257 -40.08 -41.71 0.38
N GLU A 1258 -39.55 -40.50 0.18
CA GLU A 1258 -40.15 -39.48 -0.70
C GLU A 1258 -40.00 -39.89 -2.17
N THR A 1259 -38.81 -40.37 -2.56
CA THR A 1259 -38.53 -40.91 -3.90
C THR A 1259 -39.36 -42.15 -4.21
N GLU A 1260 -39.57 -43.04 -3.22
CA GLU A 1260 -40.44 -44.22 -3.34
C GLU A 1260 -41.94 -43.88 -3.27
N GLY A 1261 -42.30 -42.61 -3.02
CA GLY A 1261 -43.69 -42.15 -2.93
C GLY A 1261 -44.44 -42.62 -1.68
N ILE A 1262 -43.73 -43.03 -0.63
CA ILE A 1262 -44.27 -43.45 0.67
C ILE A 1262 -44.62 -42.23 1.53
N VAL A 1263 -43.87 -41.13 1.38
CA VAL A 1263 -44.13 -39.84 2.05
C VAL A 1263 -44.16 -38.71 1.04
N GLY A 1264 -44.96 -37.68 1.32
CA GLY A 1264 -45.07 -36.49 0.49
C GLY A 1264 -43.92 -35.51 0.61
N PRO A 1265 -43.83 -34.56 -0.33
CA PRO A 1265 -42.76 -33.59 -0.36
C PRO A 1265 -42.76 -32.68 0.86
N SER A 1266 -41.57 -32.20 1.23
CA SER A 1266 -41.35 -31.38 2.43
C SER A 1266 -41.91 -29.97 2.26
N ASP A 1267 -42.76 -29.51 3.18
CA ASP A 1267 -43.22 -28.12 3.25
C ASP A 1267 -42.40 -27.24 4.22
N GLY A 1268 -41.38 -27.84 4.86
CA GLY A 1268 -40.43 -27.18 5.75
C GLY A 1268 -40.95 -26.85 7.15
N VAL A 1269 -42.25 -26.97 7.43
CA VAL A 1269 -42.87 -26.52 8.69
C VAL A 1269 -43.77 -27.58 9.34
N ARG A 1270 -44.32 -28.54 8.57
CA ARG A 1270 -45.21 -29.59 9.09
C ARG A 1270 -44.63 -30.99 8.88
N PRO A 1271 -45.08 -32.00 9.67
CA PRO A 1271 -44.77 -33.39 9.39
C PRO A 1271 -45.30 -33.76 8.00
N ARG A 1272 -44.47 -34.41 7.17
CA ARG A 1272 -44.82 -34.82 5.81
C ARG A 1272 -46.00 -35.78 5.85
N GLN A 1273 -46.93 -35.62 4.91
CA GLN A 1273 -48.03 -36.55 4.71
C GLN A 1273 -47.49 -37.94 4.35
N VAL A 1274 -48.10 -38.98 4.90
CA VAL A 1274 -47.72 -40.37 4.65
C VAL A 1274 -48.73 -40.97 3.70
N TYR A 1275 -48.26 -41.50 2.57
CA TYR A 1275 -49.08 -42.10 1.53
C TYR A 1275 -49.15 -43.65 1.64
N GLY A 1276 -48.22 -44.26 2.37
CA GLY A 1276 -48.15 -45.72 2.55
C GLY A 1276 -47.43 -46.44 1.40
N ARG A 1277 -47.20 -47.76 1.53
CA ARG A 1277 -46.64 -48.57 0.43
C ARG A 1277 -47.72 -48.78 -0.63
N LYS A 1278 -47.36 -48.64 -1.93
CA LYS A 1278 -48.21 -49.10 -3.04
C LYS A 1278 -48.36 -50.63 -2.93
N GLY A 1279 -49.44 -51.09 -2.30
CA GLY A 1279 -49.75 -52.52 -2.18
C GLY A 1279 -50.55 -52.98 -0.95
N ASP A 1280 -50.86 -52.13 0.03
CA ASP A 1280 -51.73 -52.45 1.18
C ASP A 1280 -52.87 -51.44 1.35
#